data_AF-A0A8H7BNL4-F1
#
_entry.id   AF-A0A8H7BNL4-F1
#
_cell.length_a   1.000
_cell.length_b   1.000
_cell.length_c   1.000
_cell.angle_alpha   90.00
_cell.angle_beta   90.00
_cell.angle_gamma   90.00
#
_symmetry.space_group_name_H-M   'P 1'
#
loop_
_entity.id
_entity.type
_entity.pdbx_description
1 polymer ?
#
loop_
_entity_poly.entity_id
_entity_poly.type
_entity_poly.pdbx_seq_one_letter_code
_entity_poly.pdbx_strand_id
1 'polypeptide(L)'
;MSKQRFTSYRELINAKFEGYKLKRFDDESCLSRRPLPGGRLNIERIPQTHRMGFRELQARVRFSHLAYGFPRHDHTGIAFYIDEEYNIIQISYNKQTKATAFLLVAQLTQPLGGAPAYTVVDRTVPADPQYPSLIALNAQLLLASNGRGDIELIGMGMTEGHAQGTVIASAYYEGDRNEGLSPVPCVLLTARLVKDKVVMMVYSRAACPETKFNVALLELDLPVEHTEHQHARLRTLHIHRGTEVPSYYAIANDGNSCIIGCETPFEWVYDEKENLKEVEMEETPTDTAGSSKPSYQWAQEGPDITVQIQLPAGTRGVKCQLNRNNISLQVPGHEDLSFGERQLWSTIRTDDSTWTLEPDGLLTLFLTKQDEYTRWPQLYDIDDGVLETIGQAKLQEMMERLEKFTSNEEQPNARPAQHPAATDMDEDIDQNGQPINFIVYNRDGSIKQEISSGGNEWLCNSFTDHASIPSVCVKSDVDGLVFAFSEYDGAFAANHIATFNAFAFVQASKRDSRFVRHDPHYKFVVIVESSRNAYIYYRTDQKSNTETQTLVDLTHGHEIDILGVQLVLDNLLMVLTESEYKMEDIHSLCINTIRVLAADVTSNAKSGHPGAPMGCAPMAHALFSWFINANPKDPYWPNRDRFLLSNGHACALQYILLHFLGYKMTMEDLKHFRKVKSKTPGHPERGHTEGVEVTTGPLGQGIANAVGLAVAEANIAATFNKPGYDLINNYTYVILGDGCLQEGVQSEACSLAGHMKLGKLIALYDDNKITIDGDTALSFTEDIIKRFEGYGWHTQTVLDGDHDLDGIRKALENAKKVTDKPSIIKIHTTIGFGSQMQGKEKVHGSPLEAEDIKQVKKKFGFNPDEFYVVPPKVYEYYHKLADEGAKKEDQWHELFSKYSKDYPKEAAEFRRRMEGRLPDGWKDVLPRYKPEDDAIASRKLSEAVLNKLADVIPELIGGSADLTGSNNTRWKTAVDFQHPSTKLGDYSGRYIRYGVREHGMHAMMNGIAAYQGLIPFGGTFLNFLTYGWGAARLSALSKSRVIYVMTHDSIGLGEDGPTHQPIETLALTRATPNMLTFRPADGNEVSGAYMLALERSETPSIIALSRQNLPQIKGTSIEAVRQGGYVLEPESDSNPEAILVSTGSEVSITVEAAHLLKQKGYKVRVVSMPCTELFDEQPLHYRQSVLLKDVPVVSVEALSTFGWQKYSHAQVGMVTFGSSGPYKDVYKAFDITAEHIAEMTDNVVKYLKKLGHVPELFPQYGPCA
;
A
#
# COMPACT_ATOMS: atom_id res chain seq x y z
N MET A 1 -38.82 -41.75 4.91
CA MET A 1 -37.57 -41.67 4.14
C MET A 1 -36.65 -42.81 4.57
N SER A 2 -35.98 -43.50 3.64
CA SER A 2 -34.94 -44.48 3.97
C SER A 2 -33.60 -43.78 4.16
N LYS A 3 -33.11 -43.68 5.40
CA LYS A 3 -31.75 -43.19 5.67
C LYS A 3 -30.74 -44.28 5.32
N GLN A 4 -30.00 -44.12 4.24
CA GLN A 4 -28.86 -44.99 3.91
C GLN A 4 -27.56 -44.45 4.53
N ARG A 5 -26.59 -45.34 4.68
CA ARG A 5 -25.20 -45.00 5.05
C ARG A 5 -24.24 -45.65 4.08
N PHE A 6 -23.14 -44.96 3.80
CA PHE A 6 -22.01 -45.53 3.08
C PHE A 6 -21.54 -46.81 3.80
N THR A 7 -21.55 -47.93 3.08
CA THR A 7 -21.25 -49.26 3.64
C THR A 7 -20.07 -49.84 2.88
N SER A 8 -18.94 -50.04 3.57
CA SER A 8 -17.70 -50.50 2.95
C SER A 8 -17.61 -52.04 2.86
N TYR A 9 -17.34 -52.55 1.65
CA TYR A 9 -17.03 -53.98 1.47
C TYR A 9 -15.65 -54.32 2.05
N ARG A 10 -15.62 -55.19 3.07
CA ARG A 10 -14.39 -55.62 3.76
C ARG A 10 -13.30 -56.17 2.83
N GLU A 11 -13.67 -56.80 1.74
CA GLU A 11 -12.73 -57.36 0.75
C GLU A 11 -11.97 -56.29 -0.04
N LEU A 12 -12.45 -55.05 -0.03
CA LEU A 12 -11.81 -53.90 -0.69
C LEU A 12 -11.02 -53.02 0.30
N ILE A 13 -11.17 -53.21 1.61
CA ILE A 13 -10.45 -52.47 2.65
C ILE A 13 -9.04 -53.04 2.79
N ASN A 14 -8.06 -52.19 3.07
CA ASN A 14 -6.67 -52.61 3.23
C ASN A 14 -6.50 -53.52 4.46
N ALA A 15 -5.94 -54.73 4.27
CA ALA A 15 -5.86 -55.77 5.31
C ALA A 15 -4.88 -55.46 6.48
N LYS A 16 -4.32 -54.25 6.55
CA LYS A 16 -3.36 -53.79 7.57
C LYS A 16 -3.95 -52.73 8.53
N PHE A 17 -5.25 -52.79 8.76
CA PHE A 17 -5.99 -51.79 9.54
C PHE A 17 -5.58 -51.70 11.03
N GLU A 18 -4.89 -52.70 11.57
CA GLU A 18 -4.43 -52.70 12.97
C GLU A 18 -2.91 -52.49 13.07
N GLY A 19 -2.47 -51.26 13.39
CA GLY A 19 -1.16 -51.02 13.98
C GLY A 19 -0.13 -50.19 13.21
N TYR A 20 -0.53 -49.11 12.52
CA TYR A 20 0.43 -48.12 12.01
C TYR A 20 0.97 -47.20 13.11
N LYS A 21 2.02 -47.65 13.82
CA LYS A 21 3.06 -46.70 14.28
C LYS A 21 3.80 -46.21 13.04
N LEU A 22 3.41 -45.03 12.56
CA LEU A 22 4.01 -44.37 11.40
C LEU A 22 5.53 -44.25 11.58
N LYS A 23 6.29 -45.11 10.90
CA LYS A 23 7.66 -44.73 10.51
C LYS A 23 7.51 -43.65 9.43
N ARG A 24 8.28 -42.57 9.55
CA ARG A 24 8.58 -41.73 8.37
C ARG A 24 9.09 -42.67 7.27
N PHE A 25 8.55 -42.51 6.06
CA PHE A 25 9.24 -43.00 4.88
C PHE A 25 10.55 -42.22 4.76
N ASP A 26 11.66 -42.92 4.53
CA ASP A 26 12.92 -42.27 4.19
C ASP A 26 12.72 -41.60 2.82
N ASP A 27 13.01 -40.29 2.71
CA ASP A 27 12.54 -39.41 1.62
C ASP A 27 12.85 -39.93 0.19
N GLU A 28 13.92 -40.72 0.04
CA GLU A 28 14.34 -41.30 -1.24
C GLU A 28 13.49 -42.50 -1.72
N SER A 29 12.68 -43.10 -0.86
CA SER A 29 12.05 -44.41 -1.12
C SER A 29 10.67 -44.37 -1.77
N CYS A 30 9.87 -43.33 -1.52
CA CYS A 30 8.48 -43.22 -2.01
C CYS A 30 8.27 -42.07 -3.01
N LEU A 31 9.02 -40.98 -2.88
CA LEU A 31 8.97 -39.83 -3.80
C LEU A 31 9.93 -40.03 -4.97
N SER A 32 9.66 -41.04 -5.81
CA SER A 32 10.43 -41.18 -7.04
C SER A 32 10.05 -40.05 -8.03
N ARG A 33 10.87 -38.99 -8.06
CA ARG A 33 10.85 -37.98 -9.14
C ARG A 33 11.28 -38.66 -10.44
N ARG A 34 10.31 -39.24 -11.14
CA ARG A 34 10.51 -39.87 -12.44
C ARG A 34 9.97 -38.96 -13.54
N PRO A 35 10.76 -38.68 -14.60
CA PRO A 35 10.20 -38.25 -15.87
C PRO A 35 9.13 -39.26 -16.32
N LEU A 36 8.05 -38.78 -16.94
CA LEU A 36 6.91 -39.59 -17.37
C LEU A 36 7.35 -40.86 -18.12
N PRO A 37 7.08 -42.08 -17.61
CA PRO A 37 7.55 -43.31 -18.25
C PRO A 37 6.83 -43.56 -19.59
N GLY A 38 7.56 -43.51 -20.71
CA GLY A 38 7.07 -43.92 -22.03
C GLY A 38 6.04 -42.99 -22.71
N GLY A 39 5.41 -42.08 -21.98
CA GLY A 39 4.45 -41.09 -22.50
C GLY A 39 5.08 -39.71 -22.68
N ARG A 40 5.07 -39.18 -23.91
CA ARG A 40 5.53 -37.79 -24.17
C ARG A 40 4.51 -36.80 -23.60
N LEU A 41 4.92 -35.96 -22.67
CA LEU A 41 4.19 -34.73 -22.32
C LEU A 41 4.17 -33.83 -23.56
N ASN A 42 2.99 -33.44 -24.04
CA ASN A 42 2.86 -32.48 -25.14
C ASN A 42 2.54 -31.12 -24.54
N ILE A 43 3.54 -30.23 -24.47
CA ILE A 43 3.39 -28.86 -23.98
C ILE A 43 3.11 -27.97 -25.19
N GLU A 44 1.94 -27.33 -25.21
CA GLU A 44 1.44 -26.54 -26.33
C GLU A 44 0.98 -25.19 -25.80
N ARG A 45 1.26 -24.11 -26.54
CA ARG A 45 1.01 -22.74 -26.07
C ARG A 45 -0.37 -22.27 -26.47
N ILE A 46 -1.07 -21.64 -25.52
CA ILE A 46 -2.27 -20.86 -25.81
C ILE A 46 -1.88 -19.70 -26.76
N PRO A 47 -2.61 -19.46 -27.87
CA PRO A 47 -2.36 -18.32 -28.74
C PRO A 47 -2.59 -16.98 -28.02
N GLN A 48 -1.85 -15.93 -28.38
CA GLN A 48 -1.95 -14.60 -27.74
C GLN A 48 -3.35 -13.97 -27.76
N THR A 49 -4.23 -14.42 -28.65
CA THR A 49 -5.59 -13.92 -28.86
C THR A 49 -6.60 -14.48 -27.85
N HIS A 50 -6.17 -15.25 -26.85
CA HIS A 50 -7.03 -15.94 -25.90
C HIS A 50 -6.43 -15.86 -24.47
N ARG A 51 -6.31 -14.65 -23.91
CA ARG A 51 -5.53 -14.40 -22.67
C ARG A 51 -6.33 -14.70 -21.40
N MET A 52 -5.61 -15.14 -20.37
CA MET A 52 -6.17 -15.42 -19.04
C MET A 52 -5.83 -14.28 -18.07
N GLY A 53 -6.80 -13.84 -17.28
CA GLY A 53 -6.71 -12.75 -16.31
C GLY A 53 -7.15 -13.11 -14.88
N PHE A 54 -7.55 -12.09 -14.13
CA PHE A 54 -7.80 -12.17 -12.67
C PHE A 54 -9.00 -13.06 -12.28
N ARG A 55 -10.00 -13.23 -13.15
CA ARG A 55 -11.23 -13.99 -12.80
C ARG A 55 -11.02 -15.50 -12.93
N GLU A 56 -10.06 -15.89 -13.74
CA GLU A 56 -9.65 -17.27 -13.99
C GLU A 56 -8.87 -17.80 -12.80
N LEU A 57 -8.09 -16.95 -12.12
CA LEU A 57 -7.53 -17.23 -10.80
C LEU A 57 -8.65 -17.50 -9.77
N GLN A 58 -9.73 -16.73 -9.77
CA GLN A 58 -10.87 -16.95 -8.87
C GLN A 58 -11.64 -18.25 -9.21
N ALA A 59 -11.85 -18.56 -10.50
CA ALA A 59 -12.46 -19.81 -10.96
C ALA A 59 -11.64 -21.04 -10.54
N ARG A 60 -10.34 -20.98 -10.77
CA ARG A 60 -9.34 -21.99 -10.39
C ARG A 60 -9.40 -22.32 -8.91
N VAL A 61 -9.40 -21.29 -8.05
CA VAL A 61 -9.31 -21.43 -6.58
C VAL A 61 -10.46 -22.23 -5.99
N ARG A 62 -11.63 -22.33 -6.67
CA ARG A 62 -12.78 -23.10 -6.15
C ARG A 62 -13.24 -24.27 -7.01
N PHE A 63 -13.06 -24.29 -8.34
CA PHE A 63 -13.75 -25.28 -9.20
C PHE A 63 -12.90 -26.02 -10.25
N SER A 64 -11.61 -25.69 -10.42
CA SER A 64 -10.80 -26.00 -11.63
C SER A 64 -11.29 -25.27 -12.87
N HIS A 65 -10.39 -24.59 -13.59
CA HIS A 65 -10.76 -23.73 -14.71
C HIS A 65 -11.02 -24.49 -16.03
N LEU A 66 -10.63 -25.77 -16.13
CA LEU A 66 -10.89 -26.62 -17.30
C LEU A 66 -12.22 -27.38 -17.17
N ALA A 67 -13.13 -27.15 -18.11
CA ALA A 67 -14.34 -27.95 -18.28
C ALA A 67 -14.09 -29.15 -19.23
N TYR A 68 -14.78 -30.26 -18.99
CA TYR A 68 -14.75 -31.43 -19.88
C TYR A 68 -15.46 -31.14 -21.21
N GLY A 69 -15.01 -31.79 -22.28
CA GLY A 69 -15.65 -31.76 -23.59
C GLY A 69 -15.76 -33.16 -24.20
N PHE A 70 -16.85 -33.41 -24.92
CA PHE A 70 -17.09 -34.69 -25.58
C PHE A 70 -16.02 -34.96 -26.65
N PRO A 71 -15.47 -36.19 -26.72
CA PRO A 71 -14.44 -36.51 -27.71
C PRO A 71 -15.01 -36.46 -29.13
N ARG A 72 -14.32 -35.77 -30.05
CA ARG A 72 -14.74 -35.64 -31.45
C ARG A 72 -14.69 -36.99 -32.20
N HIS A 73 -13.75 -37.83 -31.80
CA HIS A 73 -13.49 -39.20 -32.28
C HIS A 73 -12.79 -39.99 -31.16
N ASP A 74 -12.75 -41.33 -31.24
CA ASP A 74 -12.08 -42.27 -30.30
C ASP A 74 -10.61 -41.95 -29.93
N HIS A 75 -10.00 -40.99 -30.63
CA HIS A 75 -8.61 -40.58 -30.47
C HIS A 75 -8.43 -39.07 -30.29
N THR A 76 -9.49 -38.27 -30.19
CA THR A 76 -9.40 -36.81 -30.01
C THR A 76 -10.15 -36.37 -28.75
N GLY A 77 -9.41 -36.04 -27.70
CA GLY A 77 -9.96 -35.51 -26.45
C GLY A 77 -10.18 -34.00 -26.53
N ILE A 78 -11.20 -33.52 -25.83
CA ILE A 78 -11.57 -32.10 -25.80
C ILE A 78 -11.73 -31.61 -24.37
N ALA A 79 -11.27 -30.39 -24.11
CA ALA A 79 -11.61 -29.59 -22.94
C ALA A 79 -11.95 -28.17 -23.40
N PHE A 80 -12.56 -27.39 -22.50
CA PHE A 80 -12.92 -26.00 -22.75
C PHE A 80 -12.54 -25.11 -21.55
N TYR A 81 -12.32 -23.83 -21.81
CA TYR A 81 -12.24 -22.78 -20.77
C TYR A 81 -12.82 -21.45 -21.30
N ILE A 82 -12.97 -20.46 -20.41
CA ILE A 82 -13.44 -19.10 -20.73
C ILE A 82 -12.33 -18.11 -20.38
N ASP A 83 -11.95 -17.25 -21.33
CA ASP A 83 -10.85 -16.29 -21.18
C ASP A 83 -11.31 -14.91 -20.63
N GLU A 84 -10.38 -13.96 -20.48
CA GLU A 84 -10.65 -12.67 -19.82
C GLU A 84 -11.61 -11.76 -20.60
N GLU A 85 -11.74 -11.98 -21.92
CA GLU A 85 -12.64 -11.27 -22.84
C GLU A 85 -13.99 -12.00 -23.03
N TYR A 86 -14.23 -13.04 -22.22
CA TYR A 86 -15.38 -13.95 -22.27
C TYR A 86 -15.44 -14.86 -23.51
N ASN A 87 -14.31 -15.14 -24.14
CA ASN A 87 -14.24 -16.11 -25.23
C ASN A 87 -14.25 -17.55 -24.69
N ILE A 88 -15.07 -18.42 -25.27
CA ILE A 88 -15.01 -19.87 -25.03
C ILE A 88 -13.99 -20.49 -25.98
N ILE A 89 -12.97 -21.09 -25.40
CA ILE A 89 -11.86 -21.69 -26.13
C ILE A 89 -11.93 -23.21 -26.01
N GLN A 90 -12.06 -23.89 -27.14
CA GLN A 90 -11.91 -25.33 -27.23
C GLN A 90 -10.42 -25.69 -27.34
N ILE A 91 -9.95 -26.53 -26.43
CA ILE A 91 -8.66 -27.21 -26.54
C ILE A 91 -8.93 -28.64 -27.01
N SER A 92 -8.41 -29.00 -28.17
CA SER A 92 -8.52 -30.36 -28.72
C SER A 92 -7.15 -31.01 -28.87
N TYR A 93 -6.99 -32.25 -28.43
CA TYR A 93 -5.74 -33.02 -28.56
C TYR A 93 -5.99 -34.35 -29.27
N ASN A 94 -5.28 -34.58 -30.37
CA ASN A 94 -5.38 -35.82 -31.14
C ASN A 94 -4.25 -36.80 -30.77
N LYS A 95 -4.62 -37.93 -30.14
CA LYS A 95 -3.72 -38.97 -29.61
C LYS A 95 -2.88 -39.69 -30.67
N GLN A 96 -3.31 -39.71 -31.94
CA GLN A 96 -2.56 -40.33 -33.04
C GLN A 96 -1.48 -39.40 -33.62
N THR A 97 -1.87 -38.17 -33.98
CA THR A 97 -0.98 -37.17 -34.59
C THR A 97 -0.13 -36.42 -33.56
N LYS A 98 -0.58 -36.39 -32.29
CA LYS A 98 -0.04 -35.60 -31.17
C LYS A 98 -0.16 -34.09 -31.35
N ALA A 99 -1.03 -33.63 -32.24
CA ALA A 99 -1.34 -32.21 -32.40
C ALA A 99 -2.35 -31.74 -31.34
N THR A 100 -2.08 -30.59 -30.73
CA THR A 100 -3.10 -29.77 -30.04
C THR A 100 -3.58 -28.67 -30.97
N ALA A 101 -4.88 -28.37 -30.94
CA ALA A 101 -5.46 -27.19 -31.57
C ALA A 101 -6.35 -26.43 -30.59
N PHE A 102 -6.12 -25.12 -30.52
CA PHE A 102 -6.95 -24.14 -29.83
C PHE A 102 -7.90 -23.51 -30.83
N LEU A 103 -9.17 -23.39 -30.48
CA LEU A 103 -10.19 -22.85 -31.36
C LEU A 103 -11.15 -21.97 -30.56
N LEU A 104 -11.28 -20.70 -30.96
CA LEU A 104 -12.35 -19.83 -30.52
C LEU A 104 -13.68 -20.45 -30.99
N VAL A 105 -14.52 -20.82 -30.03
CA VAL A 105 -15.82 -21.46 -30.30
C VAL A 105 -16.90 -20.41 -30.44
N ALA A 106 -17.03 -19.58 -29.41
CA ALA A 106 -18.02 -18.52 -29.29
C ALA A 106 -17.46 -17.46 -28.32
N GLN A 107 -18.01 -16.25 -28.36
CA GLN A 107 -17.80 -15.24 -27.32
C GLN A 107 -19.12 -15.06 -26.59
N LEU A 108 -19.10 -15.03 -25.26
CA LEU A 108 -20.31 -14.77 -24.48
C LEU A 108 -20.68 -13.30 -24.57
N THR A 109 -21.99 -13.02 -24.49
CA THR A 109 -22.47 -11.64 -24.48
C THR A 109 -21.87 -10.86 -23.31
N GLN A 110 -21.12 -9.80 -23.61
CA GLN A 110 -20.59 -8.91 -22.58
C GLN A 110 -21.75 -8.16 -21.89
N PRO A 111 -21.76 -8.09 -20.55
CA PRO A 111 -22.88 -7.52 -19.81
C PRO A 111 -22.98 -6.00 -20.05
N LEU A 112 -24.11 -5.56 -20.63
CA LEU A 112 -24.51 -4.15 -20.69
C LEU A 112 -24.79 -3.66 -19.27
N GLY A 113 -23.77 -3.06 -18.64
CA GLY A 113 -23.73 -2.85 -17.19
C GLY A 113 -24.93 -2.10 -16.60
N GLY A 114 -25.70 -2.79 -15.77
CA GLY A 114 -26.73 -2.22 -14.91
C GLY A 114 -27.43 -3.30 -14.07
N ALA A 115 -27.56 -3.06 -12.77
CA ALA A 115 -28.50 -3.85 -11.96
C ALA A 115 -29.94 -3.46 -12.33
N PRO A 116 -30.92 -4.38 -12.35
CA PRO A 116 -32.31 -4.04 -12.65
C PRO A 116 -32.88 -3.01 -11.67
N ALA A 117 -33.71 -2.09 -12.18
CA ALA A 117 -34.18 -0.91 -11.45
C ALA A 117 -35.19 -1.17 -10.30
N TYR A 118 -35.25 -2.40 -9.76
CA TYR A 118 -36.25 -2.84 -8.79
C TYR A 118 -35.67 -3.55 -7.53
N THR A 119 -34.35 -3.52 -7.31
CA THR A 119 -33.75 -3.99 -6.04
C THR A 119 -33.36 -2.84 -5.11
N VAL A 120 -33.73 -2.95 -3.83
CA VAL A 120 -33.12 -2.13 -2.77
C VAL A 120 -31.77 -2.76 -2.46
N VAL A 121 -30.70 -2.12 -2.93
CA VAL A 121 -29.33 -2.63 -2.79
C VAL A 121 -28.84 -2.46 -1.34
N ASP A 122 -28.57 -3.58 -0.67
CA ASP A 122 -27.73 -3.57 0.53
C ASP A 122 -26.30 -3.19 0.11
N ARG A 123 -25.77 -2.11 0.70
CA ARG A 123 -24.46 -1.56 0.36
C ARG A 123 -23.31 -2.22 1.12
N THR A 124 -23.60 -3.17 2.01
CA THR A 124 -22.60 -3.91 2.79
C THR A 124 -22.09 -5.17 2.08
N VAL A 125 -22.85 -5.69 1.10
CA VAL A 125 -22.47 -6.85 0.30
C VAL A 125 -21.82 -6.39 -1.01
N PRO A 126 -20.58 -6.82 -1.35
CA PRO A 126 -19.95 -6.47 -2.62
C PRO A 126 -20.78 -6.98 -3.80
N ALA A 127 -21.15 -6.09 -4.72
CA ALA A 127 -21.86 -6.42 -5.95
C ALA A 127 -20.94 -7.02 -7.04
N ASP A 128 -19.85 -7.66 -6.62
CA ASP A 128 -18.82 -8.17 -7.52
C ASP A 128 -19.33 -9.39 -8.32
N PRO A 129 -18.95 -9.50 -9.60
CA PRO A 129 -19.34 -10.65 -10.41
C PRO A 129 -18.68 -11.92 -9.89
N GLN A 130 -19.38 -13.04 -10.02
CA GLN A 130 -18.75 -14.35 -9.90
C GLN A 130 -17.90 -14.62 -11.14
N TYR A 131 -17.10 -15.69 -11.10
CA TYR A 131 -16.28 -16.11 -12.24
C TYR A 131 -17.14 -16.81 -13.31
N PRO A 132 -16.72 -16.77 -14.59
CA PRO A 132 -17.39 -17.52 -15.66
C PRO A 132 -17.34 -19.05 -15.45
N SER A 133 -18.31 -19.77 -16.00
CA SER A 133 -18.38 -21.24 -15.92
C SER A 133 -19.01 -21.85 -17.17
N LEU A 134 -18.62 -23.09 -17.51
CA LEU A 134 -19.04 -23.78 -18.73
C LEU A 134 -19.27 -25.27 -18.45
N ILE A 135 -20.29 -25.85 -19.07
CA ILE A 135 -20.59 -27.29 -19.06
C ILE A 135 -20.92 -27.74 -20.49
N ALA A 136 -20.26 -28.78 -20.99
CA ALA A 136 -20.68 -29.45 -22.22
C ALA A 136 -21.92 -30.34 -21.94
N LEU A 137 -22.95 -30.25 -22.76
CA LEU A 137 -24.18 -31.05 -22.59
C LEU A 137 -24.16 -32.32 -23.46
N ASN A 138 -23.66 -32.19 -24.69
CA ASN A 138 -23.37 -33.28 -25.62
C ASN A 138 -22.29 -32.80 -26.62
N ALA A 139 -22.02 -33.55 -27.69
CA ALA A 139 -21.04 -33.16 -28.72
C ALA A 139 -21.49 -31.98 -29.62
N GLN A 140 -22.72 -31.50 -29.45
CA GLN A 140 -23.36 -30.45 -30.26
C GLN A 140 -23.80 -29.22 -29.44
N LEU A 141 -23.74 -29.26 -28.10
CA LEU A 141 -24.31 -28.24 -27.22
C LEU A 141 -23.40 -27.97 -26.02
N LEU A 142 -23.09 -26.68 -25.78
CA LEU A 142 -22.45 -26.18 -24.56
C LEU A 142 -23.41 -25.24 -23.83
N LEU A 143 -23.32 -25.21 -22.50
CA LEU A 143 -24.01 -24.27 -21.63
C LEU A 143 -22.97 -23.42 -20.88
N ALA A 144 -23.14 -22.10 -20.90
CA ALA A 144 -22.19 -21.16 -20.31
C ALA A 144 -22.87 -20.15 -19.38
N SER A 145 -22.15 -19.69 -18.36
CA SER A 145 -22.49 -18.48 -17.59
C SER A 145 -21.32 -17.50 -17.63
N ASN A 146 -21.62 -16.22 -17.82
CA ASN A 146 -20.63 -15.13 -17.74
C ASN A 146 -20.31 -14.71 -16.29
N GLY A 147 -20.83 -15.41 -15.28
CA GLY A 147 -20.64 -15.12 -13.86
C GLY A 147 -21.42 -13.91 -13.33
N ARG A 148 -22.15 -13.19 -14.20
CA ARG A 148 -22.95 -11.99 -13.85
C ARG A 148 -24.45 -12.23 -13.78
N GLY A 149 -24.94 -13.38 -14.26
CA GLY A 149 -26.35 -13.75 -14.24
C GLY A 149 -26.88 -14.24 -15.60
N ASP A 150 -26.15 -13.95 -16.68
CA ASP A 150 -26.53 -14.38 -18.03
C ASP A 150 -26.08 -15.82 -18.28
N ILE A 151 -26.99 -16.65 -18.80
CA ILE A 151 -26.75 -18.05 -19.18
C ILE A 151 -27.00 -18.19 -20.68
N GLU A 152 -26.04 -18.75 -21.41
CA GLU A 152 -26.10 -18.88 -22.86
C GLU A 152 -25.93 -20.34 -23.30
N LEU A 153 -26.76 -20.75 -24.26
CA LEU A 153 -26.72 -22.05 -24.90
C LEU A 153 -26.06 -21.91 -26.28
N ILE A 154 -25.02 -22.69 -26.50
CA ILE A 154 -24.16 -22.58 -27.68
C ILE A 154 -24.24 -23.87 -28.48
N GLY A 155 -24.71 -23.75 -29.73
CA GLY A 155 -24.76 -24.83 -30.70
C GLY A 155 -23.41 -24.98 -31.40
N MET A 156 -22.84 -26.18 -31.36
CA MET A 156 -21.57 -26.53 -32.01
C MET A 156 -21.84 -27.05 -33.43
N GLY A 157 -21.56 -26.22 -34.43
CA GLY A 157 -21.66 -26.54 -35.85
C GLY A 157 -20.31 -26.89 -36.49
N MET A 158 -20.36 -27.32 -37.75
CA MET A 158 -19.19 -27.55 -38.60
C MET A 158 -19.25 -26.62 -39.81
N THR A 159 -18.47 -25.55 -39.78
CA THR A 159 -18.36 -24.57 -40.88
C THR A 159 -16.97 -24.68 -41.50
N GLU A 160 -16.88 -24.90 -42.81
CA GLU A 160 -15.61 -25.01 -43.57
C GLU A 160 -14.55 -25.98 -42.97
N GLY A 161 -14.99 -27.01 -42.23
CA GLY A 161 -14.12 -28.02 -41.59
C GLY A 161 -13.71 -27.71 -40.15
N HIS A 162 -13.98 -26.50 -39.66
CA HIS A 162 -13.74 -26.08 -38.28
C HIS A 162 -15.01 -26.21 -37.44
N ALA A 163 -14.85 -26.49 -36.14
CA ALA A 163 -15.96 -26.53 -35.19
C ALA A 163 -16.27 -25.09 -34.73
N GLN A 164 -17.42 -24.55 -35.13
CA GLN A 164 -17.81 -23.18 -34.82
C GLN A 164 -19.01 -23.20 -33.88
N GLY A 165 -18.90 -22.53 -32.74
CA GLY A 165 -20.02 -22.29 -31.85
C GLY A 165 -20.87 -21.13 -32.36
N THR A 166 -22.17 -21.21 -32.17
CA THR A 166 -23.09 -20.07 -32.31
C THR A 166 -23.95 -20.02 -31.07
N VAL A 167 -24.13 -18.84 -30.46
CA VAL A 167 -25.11 -18.66 -29.38
C VAL A 167 -26.50 -18.86 -30.01
N ILE A 168 -27.10 -20.02 -29.75
CA ILE A 168 -28.39 -20.40 -30.33
C ILE A 168 -29.56 -19.90 -29.48
N ALA A 169 -29.32 -19.71 -28.17
CA ALA A 169 -30.20 -18.98 -27.29
C ALA A 169 -29.45 -18.35 -26.11
N SER A 170 -29.86 -17.15 -25.73
CA SER A 170 -29.53 -16.57 -24.41
C SER A 170 -30.77 -16.67 -23.54
N ALA A 171 -30.60 -17.10 -22.30
CA ALA A 171 -31.69 -17.31 -21.35
C ALA A 171 -32.28 -15.97 -20.89
N TYR A 172 -33.61 -15.87 -20.87
CA TYR A 172 -34.32 -14.77 -20.23
C TYR A 172 -35.15 -15.28 -19.05
N TYR A 173 -35.02 -14.63 -17.91
CA TYR A 173 -35.83 -14.90 -16.71
C TYR A 173 -37.23 -14.32 -16.88
N GLU A 174 -38.21 -15.18 -17.17
CA GLU A 174 -39.62 -14.85 -16.98
C GLU A 174 -40.05 -15.28 -15.57
N GLY A 175 -40.42 -14.32 -14.72
CA GLY A 175 -41.04 -14.59 -13.42
C GLY A 175 -41.82 -13.37 -12.91
N ASP A 176 -42.99 -13.59 -12.33
CA ASP A 176 -43.95 -12.51 -12.06
C ASP A 176 -43.68 -11.84 -10.70
N ARG A 177 -42.65 -10.96 -10.69
CA ARG A 177 -42.25 -10.02 -9.63
C ARG A 177 -41.83 -10.59 -8.26
N ASN A 178 -42.13 -11.86 -7.93
CA ASN A 178 -41.82 -12.48 -6.63
C ASN A 178 -40.99 -13.78 -6.71
N GLU A 179 -40.60 -14.24 -7.90
CA GLU A 179 -40.01 -15.58 -8.17
C GLU A 179 -38.50 -15.74 -7.90
N GLY A 180 -37.89 -14.86 -7.10
CA GLY A 180 -36.65 -15.17 -6.38
C GLY A 180 -35.33 -15.23 -7.16
N LEU A 181 -35.32 -15.17 -8.50
CA LEU A 181 -34.10 -14.99 -9.32
C LEU A 181 -34.20 -13.76 -10.22
N SER A 182 -33.81 -12.62 -9.64
CA SER A 182 -33.27 -11.49 -10.42
C SER A 182 -31.95 -11.92 -11.07
N PRO A 183 -31.46 -11.29 -12.17
CA PRO A 183 -30.10 -11.53 -12.67
C PRO A 183 -29.07 -11.08 -11.63
N VAL A 184 -28.69 -12.02 -10.78
CA VAL A 184 -27.69 -11.91 -9.72
C VAL A 184 -26.53 -12.82 -10.12
N PRO A 185 -25.26 -12.41 -9.92
CA PRO A 185 -24.09 -13.20 -10.24
C PRO A 185 -24.21 -14.69 -9.90
N CYS A 186 -24.16 -15.57 -10.90
CA CYS A 186 -24.39 -17.01 -10.75
C CYS A 186 -23.39 -17.88 -11.51
N VAL A 187 -23.10 -19.06 -10.96
CA VAL A 187 -22.15 -20.04 -11.50
C VAL A 187 -22.86 -21.36 -11.77
N LEU A 188 -22.56 -22.00 -12.90
CA LEU A 188 -23.02 -23.34 -13.21
C LEU A 188 -22.31 -24.37 -12.31
N LEU A 189 -23.05 -25.13 -11.53
CA LEU A 189 -22.52 -26.28 -10.79
C LEU A 189 -22.54 -27.53 -11.67
N THR A 190 -23.73 -27.93 -12.13
CA THR A 190 -23.90 -29.08 -13.03
C THR A 190 -25.09 -28.87 -13.98
N ALA A 191 -25.09 -29.53 -15.14
CA ALA A 191 -26.19 -29.47 -16.09
C ALA A 191 -26.28 -30.78 -16.89
N ARG A 192 -27.50 -31.14 -17.32
CA ARG A 192 -27.78 -32.33 -18.12
C ARG A 192 -28.88 -32.03 -19.14
N LEU A 193 -28.71 -32.55 -20.36
CA LEU A 193 -29.76 -32.57 -21.38
C LEU A 193 -30.76 -33.70 -21.10
N VAL A 194 -32.04 -33.36 -21.00
CA VAL A 194 -33.14 -34.27 -20.66
C VAL A 194 -34.24 -34.11 -21.71
N LYS A 195 -34.26 -35.01 -22.70
CA LYS A 195 -35.12 -34.93 -23.90
C LYS A 195 -34.91 -33.59 -24.65
N ASP A 196 -35.90 -32.70 -24.58
CA ASP A 196 -36.03 -31.40 -25.24
C ASP A 196 -35.73 -30.21 -24.29
N LYS A 197 -35.23 -30.49 -23.09
CA LYS A 197 -34.95 -29.49 -22.05
C LYS A 197 -33.55 -29.65 -21.46
N VAL A 198 -32.94 -28.56 -21.02
CA VAL A 198 -31.71 -28.58 -20.22
C VAL A 198 -32.08 -28.35 -18.75
N VAL A 199 -31.78 -29.32 -17.90
CA VAL A 199 -31.90 -29.16 -16.44
C VAL A 199 -30.52 -28.80 -15.91
N MET A 200 -30.43 -27.73 -15.10
CA MET A 200 -29.17 -27.22 -14.57
C MET A 200 -29.28 -26.81 -13.11
N MET A 201 -28.18 -26.91 -12.38
CA MET A 201 -28.02 -26.42 -11.02
C MET A 201 -27.07 -25.25 -11.03
N VAL A 202 -27.52 -24.11 -10.51
CA VAL A 202 -26.70 -22.89 -10.39
C VAL A 202 -26.57 -22.46 -8.95
N TYR A 203 -25.44 -21.86 -8.61
CA TYR A 203 -25.21 -21.22 -7.31
C TYR A 203 -25.13 -19.70 -7.46
N SER A 204 -25.82 -18.97 -6.57
CA SER A 204 -25.78 -17.50 -6.50
C SER A 204 -25.75 -16.98 -5.05
N ARG A 205 -25.18 -15.79 -4.86
CA ARG A 205 -25.20 -15.03 -3.60
C ARG A 205 -26.25 -13.92 -3.70
N ALA A 206 -27.32 -14.00 -2.91
CA ALA A 206 -28.36 -12.96 -2.90
C ALA A 206 -28.00 -11.81 -1.95
N ALA A 207 -28.42 -10.59 -2.29
CA ALA A 207 -28.36 -9.44 -1.40
C ALA A 207 -29.58 -9.44 -0.46
N CYS A 208 -29.44 -10.05 0.71
CA CYS A 208 -30.37 -9.93 1.84
C CYS A 208 -29.59 -9.81 3.17
N PRO A 209 -30.19 -9.24 4.24
CA PRO A 209 -29.47 -8.91 5.49
C PRO A 209 -28.86 -10.11 6.22
N GLU A 210 -29.30 -11.31 5.87
CA GLU A 210 -28.75 -12.60 6.27
C GLU A 210 -28.24 -13.27 4.98
N THR A 211 -26.96 -13.14 4.64
CA THR A 211 -26.41 -13.64 3.37
C THR A 211 -26.34 -15.18 3.34
N LYS A 212 -27.47 -15.81 2.98
CA LYS A 212 -27.55 -17.26 2.69
C LYS A 212 -27.16 -17.55 1.23
N PHE A 213 -26.46 -18.65 1.01
CA PHE A 213 -26.17 -19.19 -0.32
C PHE A 213 -27.46 -19.73 -0.94
N ASN A 214 -27.70 -19.45 -2.23
CA ASN A 214 -28.82 -20.02 -2.96
C ASN A 214 -28.30 -21.01 -4.01
N VAL A 215 -28.84 -22.23 -4.00
CA VAL A 215 -28.68 -23.22 -5.07
C VAL A 215 -30.04 -23.39 -5.73
N ALA A 216 -30.13 -23.08 -7.02
CA ALA A 216 -31.38 -23.18 -7.77
C ALA A 216 -31.30 -24.30 -8.81
N LEU A 217 -32.36 -25.12 -8.86
CA LEU A 217 -32.59 -26.04 -9.96
C LEU A 217 -33.43 -25.32 -11.02
N LEU A 218 -32.89 -25.21 -12.22
CA LEU A 218 -33.51 -24.48 -13.34
C LEU A 218 -33.76 -25.43 -14.51
N GLU A 219 -34.81 -25.15 -15.28
CA GLU A 219 -35.06 -25.76 -16.58
C GLU A 219 -35.02 -24.70 -17.68
N LEU A 220 -34.30 -25.00 -18.76
CA LEU A 220 -34.25 -24.19 -19.97
C LEU A 220 -34.88 -25.01 -21.12
N ASP A 221 -35.93 -24.47 -21.73
CA ASP A 221 -36.55 -25.07 -22.92
C ASP A 221 -35.62 -24.91 -24.14
N LEU A 222 -35.40 -25.98 -24.92
CA LEU A 222 -34.62 -25.87 -26.15
C LEU A 222 -35.44 -25.20 -27.28
N PRO A 223 -34.83 -24.29 -28.06
CA PRO A 223 -35.49 -23.66 -29.20
C PRO A 223 -35.80 -24.66 -30.31
N VAL A 224 -36.99 -24.52 -30.93
CA VAL A 224 -37.40 -25.31 -32.10
C VAL A 224 -36.89 -24.63 -33.38
N GLU A 225 -36.45 -25.43 -34.35
CA GLU A 225 -35.51 -25.09 -35.43
C GLU A 225 -35.64 -23.74 -36.18
N HIS A 226 -34.47 -23.16 -36.49
CA HIS A 226 -34.16 -22.27 -37.63
C HIS A 226 -34.74 -20.84 -37.71
N THR A 227 -34.35 -19.95 -36.79
CA THR A 227 -34.13 -18.50 -37.06
C THR A 227 -33.02 -17.94 -36.15
N GLU A 228 -32.29 -16.92 -36.60
CA GLU A 228 -31.24 -16.26 -35.79
C GLU A 228 -31.80 -15.62 -34.51
N HIS A 229 -31.09 -15.79 -33.39
CA HIS A 229 -31.37 -15.23 -32.05
C HIS A 229 -32.78 -15.49 -31.49
N GLN A 230 -33.02 -16.68 -30.94
CA GLN A 230 -34.18 -16.94 -30.07
C GLN A 230 -33.82 -16.65 -28.59
N HIS A 231 -34.75 -16.03 -27.84
CA HIS A 231 -34.69 -15.98 -26.39
C HIS A 231 -35.26 -17.29 -25.83
N ALA A 232 -34.47 -18.05 -25.06
CA ALA A 232 -34.96 -19.28 -24.44
C ALA A 232 -35.53 -18.99 -23.05
N ARG A 233 -36.69 -19.61 -22.76
CA ARG A 233 -37.40 -19.46 -21.49
C ARG A 233 -36.70 -20.26 -20.41
N LEU A 234 -36.21 -19.56 -19.38
CA LEU A 234 -35.60 -20.16 -18.21
C LEU A 234 -36.62 -20.18 -17.06
N ARG A 235 -37.00 -21.38 -16.61
CA ARG A 235 -37.93 -21.60 -15.50
C ARG A 235 -37.18 -22.06 -14.25
N THR A 236 -37.36 -21.37 -13.14
CA THR A 236 -36.97 -21.86 -11.81
C THR A 236 -37.87 -23.04 -11.43
N LEU A 237 -37.28 -24.20 -11.12
CA LEU A 237 -38.03 -25.36 -10.62
C LEU A 237 -38.16 -25.33 -9.10
N HIS A 238 -37.06 -25.01 -8.40
CA HIS A 238 -37.05 -24.70 -6.96
C HIS A 238 -35.72 -24.06 -6.55
N ILE A 239 -35.69 -23.46 -5.36
CA ILE A 239 -34.51 -22.85 -4.75
C ILE A 239 -34.28 -23.45 -3.35
N HIS A 240 -33.03 -23.83 -3.10
CA HIS A 240 -32.51 -24.22 -1.80
C HIS A 240 -31.68 -23.08 -1.19
N ARG A 241 -31.84 -22.83 0.11
CA ARG A 241 -31.00 -21.93 0.91
C ARG A 241 -30.09 -22.71 1.85
N GLY A 242 -28.83 -22.31 1.94
CA GLY A 242 -27.85 -22.90 2.84
C GLY A 242 -26.81 -21.88 3.31
N THR A 243 -25.94 -22.29 4.22
CA THR A 243 -24.86 -21.47 4.77
C THR A 243 -23.51 -21.65 4.06
N GLU A 244 -23.43 -22.55 3.08
CA GLU A 244 -22.21 -22.88 2.34
C GLU A 244 -22.51 -23.17 0.85
N VAL A 245 -21.46 -23.45 0.06
CA VAL A 245 -21.59 -23.98 -1.31
C VAL A 245 -21.48 -25.51 -1.23
N PRO A 246 -22.34 -26.30 -1.91
CA PRO A 246 -22.29 -27.76 -1.77
C PRO A 246 -21.01 -28.36 -2.36
N SER A 247 -20.33 -29.18 -1.55
CA SER A 247 -19.09 -29.91 -1.88
C SER A 247 -19.29 -31.00 -2.93
N TYR A 248 -20.52 -31.50 -3.09
CA TYR A 248 -20.90 -32.43 -4.15
C TYR A 248 -22.27 -32.06 -4.74
N TYR A 249 -22.40 -32.21 -6.05
CA TYR A 249 -23.66 -32.01 -6.77
C TYR A 249 -23.74 -32.94 -7.99
N ALA A 250 -24.93 -33.45 -8.30
CA ALA A 250 -25.19 -34.23 -9.50
C ALA A 250 -26.66 -34.19 -9.91
N ILE A 251 -26.94 -34.31 -11.21
CA ILE A 251 -28.30 -34.54 -11.74
C ILE A 251 -28.40 -36.00 -12.20
N ALA A 252 -29.48 -36.69 -11.78
CA ALA A 252 -29.79 -38.07 -12.12
C ALA A 252 -29.83 -38.30 -13.64
N ASN A 253 -29.65 -39.55 -14.07
CA ASN A 253 -29.61 -39.89 -15.50
C ASN A 253 -30.95 -39.62 -16.22
N ASP A 254 -32.07 -39.64 -15.50
CA ASP A 254 -33.40 -39.36 -16.02
C ASP A 254 -33.82 -37.87 -15.94
N GLY A 255 -33.04 -37.04 -15.23
CA GLY A 255 -33.34 -35.62 -15.00
C GLY A 255 -34.40 -35.31 -13.93
N ASN A 256 -34.96 -36.31 -13.24
CA ASN A 256 -36.07 -36.12 -12.29
C ASN A 256 -35.61 -35.99 -10.82
N SER A 257 -34.33 -36.22 -10.54
CA SER A 257 -33.75 -36.06 -9.21
C SER A 257 -32.37 -35.42 -9.29
N CYS A 258 -31.99 -34.69 -8.25
CA CYS A 258 -30.63 -34.17 -8.06
C CYS A 258 -30.10 -34.57 -6.68
N ILE A 259 -28.78 -34.70 -6.58
CA ILE A 259 -28.07 -35.05 -5.35
C ILE A 259 -27.27 -33.81 -4.94
N ILE A 260 -27.42 -33.36 -3.69
CA ILE A 260 -26.63 -32.30 -3.07
C ILE A 260 -25.91 -32.91 -1.88
N GLY A 261 -24.58 -32.82 -1.85
CA GLY A 261 -23.74 -33.24 -0.73
C GLY A 261 -23.07 -32.04 -0.08
N CYS A 262 -23.29 -31.90 1.22
CA CYS A 262 -22.86 -30.75 2.03
C CYS A 262 -22.70 -31.17 3.51
N GLU A 263 -22.03 -30.33 4.30
CA GLU A 263 -21.82 -30.58 5.74
C GLU A 263 -23.04 -30.10 6.54
N THR A 264 -23.63 -28.99 6.10
CA THR A 264 -24.85 -28.38 6.64
C THR A 264 -26.08 -28.66 5.74
N PRO A 265 -27.26 -28.99 6.30
CA PRO A 265 -28.46 -29.19 5.49
C PRO A 265 -28.94 -27.92 4.77
N PHE A 266 -29.48 -28.07 3.56
CA PHE A 266 -30.15 -26.98 2.83
C PHE A 266 -31.66 -26.98 3.07
N GLU A 267 -32.23 -25.79 3.27
CA GLU A 267 -33.67 -25.53 3.42
C GLU A 267 -34.32 -25.28 2.05
N TRP A 268 -35.53 -25.80 1.80
CA TRP A 268 -36.33 -25.51 0.59
C TRP A 268 -37.27 -24.32 0.83
N VAL A 269 -37.40 -23.42 -0.15
CA VAL A 269 -37.98 -22.07 0.12
C VAL A 269 -38.90 -21.51 -0.99
N TYR A 270 -39.47 -22.33 -1.88
CA TYR A 270 -40.39 -21.79 -2.91
C TYR A 270 -41.54 -22.73 -3.30
N ASP A 271 -42.77 -22.38 -2.91
CA ASP A 271 -44.03 -23.00 -3.36
C ASP A 271 -44.77 -22.06 -4.33
N GLU A 272 -45.22 -22.57 -5.47
CA GLU A 272 -45.77 -21.79 -6.59
C GLU A 272 -47.28 -21.46 -6.42
N LYS A 273 -47.85 -21.69 -5.22
CA LYS A 273 -49.28 -21.51 -4.95
C LYS A 273 -49.61 -21.01 -3.55
N GLU A 274 -50.07 -19.76 -3.46
CA GLU A 274 -51.32 -19.46 -2.77
C GLU A 274 -52.08 -18.35 -3.51
N ASN A 275 -53.37 -18.57 -3.74
CA ASN A 275 -54.29 -17.49 -4.08
C ASN A 275 -55.65 -17.70 -3.41
N LEU A 276 -55.72 -17.25 -2.16
CA LEU A 276 -56.85 -16.56 -1.52
C LEU A 276 -58.25 -17.24 -1.46
N LYS A 277 -58.58 -17.63 -0.22
CA LYS A 277 -59.84 -17.39 0.53
C LYS A 277 -61.08 -18.30 0.38
N GLU A 278 -61.57 -18.61 1.59
CA GLU A 278 -62.97 -18.58 2.09
C GLU A 278 -63.81 -19.89 2.20
N VAL A 279 -64.06 -20.24 3.48
CA VAL A 279 -65.19 -20.95 4.14
C VAL A 279 -65.59 -22.37 3.67
N GLU A 280 -65.43 -23.39 4.53
CA GLU A 280 -66.48 -23.96 5.41
C GLU A 280 -65.96 -25.17 6.22
N MET A 281 -66.44 -25.33 7.45
CA MET A 281 -66.30 -26.56 8.24
C MET A 281 -67.64 -27.29 8.28
N GLU A 282 -67.69 -28.54 7.84
CA GLU A 282 -68.75 -29.47 8.24
C GLU A 282 -68.19 -30.56 9.18
N GLU A 283 -68.57 -30.39 10.45
CA GLU A 283 -68.79 -31.32 11.56
C GLU A 283 -67.98 -32.64 11.72
N THR A 284 -67.30 -32.69 12.86
CA THR A 284 -66.93 -33.85 13.70
C THR A 284 -68.14 -34.75 14.05
N PRO A 285 -67.99 -36.03 14.50
CA PRO A 285 -67.25 -36.40 15.74
C PRO A 285 -66.38 -37.67 15.60
N THR A 286 -65.35 -37.88 16.44
CA THR A 286 -65.51 -38.32 17.85
C THR A 286 -64.67 -37.55 18.88
N ASP A 287 -65.30 -37.25 20.03
CA ASP A 287 -64.74 -36.93 21.36
C ASP A 287 -63.43 -37.67 21.72
N THR A 288 -62.48 -37.23 22.57
CA THR A 288 -62.21 -36.02 23.44
C THR A 288 -60.74 -36.16 23.92
N ALA A 289 -59.97 -35.20 24.44
CA ALA A 289 -60.03 -33.75 24.74
C ALA A 289 -58.56 -33.20 24.60
N GLY A 290 -58.11 -31.97 24.89
CA GLY A 290 -58.65 -30.77 25.51
C GLY A 290 -57.92 -30.36 26.81
N SER A 291 -56.82 -29.60 26.74
CA SER A 291 -56.31 -28.79 27.88
C SER A 291 -55.47 -27.57 27.42
N SER A 292 -55.36 -26.58 28.30
CA SER A 292 -54.75 -25.27 28.10
C SER A 292 -53.22 -25.26 28.23
N LYS A 293 -52.57 -24.14 27.82
CA LYS A 293 -51.17 -23.86 28.21
C LYS A 293 -51.01 -24.02 29.74
N PRO A 294 -50.00 -24.73 30.25
CA PRO A 294 -49.77 -24.85 31.68
C PRO A 294 -49.28 -23.50 32.24
N SER A 295 -50.00 -22.96 33.22
CA SER A 295 -49.65 -21.69 33.86
C SER A 295 -48.61 -21.89 34.96
N TYR A 296 -47.36 -22.11 34.56
CA TYR A 296 -46.20 -22.06 35.46
C TYR A 296 -45.43 -20.75 35.25
N GLN A 297 -44.69 -20.32 36.27
CA GLN A 297 -43.68 -19.27 36.15
C GLN A 297 -42.30 -19.87 36.38
N TRP A 298 -41.28 -19.33 35.71
CA TRP A 298 -39.90 -19.76 35.92
C TRP A 298 -38.92 -18.60 35.83
N ALA A 299 -37.81 -18.72 36.56
CA ALA A 299 -36.71 -17.77 36.56
C ALA A 299 -35.38 -18.52 36.81
N GLN A 300 -34.25 -17.93 36.40
CA GLN A 300 -32.93 -18.52 36.64
C GLN A 300 -31.91 -17.52 37.20
N GLU A 301 -31.04 -18.02 38.09
CA GLU A 301 -29.97 -17.25 38.71
C GLU A 301 -28.72 -18.11 38.84
N GLY A 302 -27.71 -17.84 37.99
CA GLY A 302 -26.52 -18.68 37.89
C GLY A 302 -26.88 -20.09 37.41
N PRO A 303 -26.48 -21.15 38.14
CA PRO A 303 -26.85 -22.53 37.82
C PRO A 303 -28.31 -22.85 38.19
N ASP A 304 -28.94 -22.11 39.09
CA ASP A 304 -30.24 -22.49 39.67
C ASP A 304 -31.43 -21.93 38.87
N ILE A 305 -32.48 -22.74 38.78
CA ILE A 305 -33.74 -22.49 38.11
C ILE A 305 -34.86 -22.76 39.10
N THR A 306 -35.78 -21.82 39.29
CA THR A 306 -37.00 -22.02 40.10
C THR A 306 -38.21 -22.05 39.19
N VAL A 307 -39.12 -23.01 39.40
CA VAL A 307 -40.37 -23.19 38.64
C VAL A 307 -41.54 -23.29 39.61
N GLN A 308 -42.59 -22.48 39.42
CA GLN A 308 -43.73 -22.39 40.35
C GLN A 308 -45.07 -22.67 39.67
N ILE A 309 -45.90 -23.49 40.31
CA ILE A 309 -47.19 -23.98 39.81
C ILE A 309 -48.21 -23.93 40.95
N GLN A 310 -49.24 -23.09 40.84
CA GLN A 310 -50.31 -23.01 41.85
C GLN A 310 -51.34 -24.13 41.65
N LEU A 311 -51.55 -24.97 42.67
CA LEU A 311 -52.53 -26.06 42.61
C LEU A 311 -53.88 -25.69 43.26
N PRO A 312 -54.99 -26.33 42.85
CA PRO A 312 -56.31 -26.06 43.43
C PRO A 312 -56.44 -26.51 44.90
N ALA A 313 -57.17 -25.73 45.69
CA ALA A 313 -57.41 -26.01 47.10
C ALA A 313 -58.15 -27.34 47.33
N GLY A 314 -57.60 -28.20 48.19
CA GLY A 314 -58.14 -29.53 48.48
C GLY A 314 -57.50 -30.69 47.70
N THR A 315 -56.48 -30.42 46.88
CA THR A 315 -55.64 -31.43 46.20
C THR A 315 -55.09 -32.45 47.21
N ARG A 316 -55.32 -33.75 46.96
CA ARG A 316 -55.05 -34.83 47.94
C ARG A 316 -53.67 -35.50 47.85
N GLY A 317 -52.86 -35.11 46.87
CA GLY A 317 -51.50 -35.60 46.69
C GLY A 317 -50.92 -35.19 45.33
N VAL A 318 -49.60 -35.17 45.21
CA VAL A 318 -48.85 -34.81 43.99
C VAL A 318 -47.69 -35.78 43.84
N LYS A 319 -47.35 -36.14 42.60
CA LYS A 319 -46.21 -37.00 42.29
C LYS A 319 -45.36 -36.35 41.19
N CYS A 320 -44.21 -35.82 41.56
CA CYS A 320 -43.24 -35.22 40.66
C CYS A 320 -41.98 -36.10 40.56
N GLN A 321 -41.47 -36.30 39.35
CA GLN A 321 -40.19 -36.96 39.10
C GLN A 321 -39.30 -36.04 38.24
N LEU A 322 -38.10 -35.77 38.76
CA LEU A 322 -37.06 -34.98 38.11
C LEU A 322 -35.99 -35.95 37.58
N ASN A 323 -35.81 -35.97 36.26
CA ASN A 323 -34.76 -36.71 35.59
C ASN A 323 -33.75 -35.73 34.97
N ARG A 324 -32.56 -36.23 34.61
CA ARG A 324 -31.42 -35.42 34.15
C ARG A 324 -31.74 -34.47 33.00
N ASN A 325 -32.69 -34.83 32.14
CA ASN A 325 -33.07 -34.04 30.96
C ASN A 325 -34.57 -33.76 30.90
N ASN A 326 -35.39 -34.27 31.82
CA ASN A 326 -36.84 -34.15 31.71
C ASN A 326 -37.55 -34.12 33.07
N ILE A 327 -38.76 -33.57 33.09
CA ILE A 327 -39.63 -33.52 34.27
C ILE A 327 -40.96 -34.16 33.92
N SER A 328 -41.50 -34.95 34.84
CA SER A 328 -42.89 -35.40 34.79
C SER A 328 -43.61 -35.05 36.10
N LEU A 329 -44.86 -34.62 35.97
CA LEU A 329 -45.71 -34.19 37.07
C LEU A 329 -47.09 -34.84 36.92
N GLN A 330 -47.56 -35.52 37.96
CA GLN A 330 -48.93 -36.03 38.05
C GLN A 330 -49.62 -35.48 39.29
N VAL A 331 -50.78 -34.87 39.08
CA VAL A 331 -51.69 -34.35 40.11
C VAL A 331 -53.01 -35.12 39.98
N PRO A 332 -53.23 -36.20 40.74
CA PRO A 332 -54.40 -37.06 40.57
C PRO A 332 -55.73 -36.30 40.73
N GLY A 333 -56.55 -36.30 39.67
CA GLY A 333 -57.80 -35.53 39.58
C GLY A 333 -57.68 -34.18 38.86
N HIS A 334 -56.46 -33.75 38.51
CA HIS A 334 -56.15 -32.55 37.72
C HIS A 334 -55.20 -32.92 36.57
N GLU A 335 -55.76 -33.58 35.54
CA GLU A 335 -55.01 -34.05 34.37
C GLU A 335 -54.49 -32.89 33.50
N ASP A 336 -55.13 -31.72 33.57
CA ASP A 336 -54.76 -30.46 32.92
C ASP A 336 -53.47 -29.83 33.48
N LEU A 337 -53.16 -30.08 34.75
CA LEU A 337 -51.90 -29.71 35.40
C LEU A 337 -50.87 -30.85 35.42
N SER A 338 -51.24 -32.01 34.87
CA SER A 338 -50.38 -33.19 34.79
C SER A 338 -49.71 -33.29 33.42
N PHE A 339 -48.40 -33.50 33.38
CA PHE A 339 -47.66 -33.70 32.15
C PHE A 339 -46.63 -34.83 32.30
N GLY A 340 -46.50 -35.63 31.24
CA GLY A 340 -45.47 -36.67 31.13
C GLY A 340 -44.06 -36.08 31.01
N GLU A 341 -43.07 -36.93 30.74
CA GLU A 341 -41.66 -36.55 30.62
C GLU A 341 -41.41 -35.47 29.54
N ARG A 342 -41.48 -34.20 29.93
CA ARG A 342 -41.15 -33.04 29.07
C ARG A 342 -39.65 -32.76 29.14
N GLN A 343 -39.00 -32.73 27.99
CA GLN A 343 -37.57 -32.43 27.88
C GLN A 343 -37.30 -30.97 28.26
N LEU A 344 -36.40 -30.78 29.23
CA LEU A 344 -35.83 -29.50 29.60
C LEU A 344 -34.89 -29.01 28.48
N TRP A 345 -34.70 -27.70 28.38
CA TRP A 345 -33.85 -27.10 27.36
C TRP A 345 -32.41 -27.64 27.38
N SER A 346 -31.91 -28.03 28.55
CA SER A 346 -30.68 -28.82 28.70
C SER A 346 -30.71 -29.64 30.00
N THR A 347 -29.56 -30.16 30.42
CA THR A 347 -29.47 -31.11 31.54
C THR A 347 -29.37 -30.44 32.92
N ILE A 348 -29.99 -31.06 33.92
CA ILE A 348 -29.97 -30.68 35.34
C ILE A 348 -29.29 -31.75 36.22
N ARG A 349 -28.71 -31.31 37.34
CA ARG A 349 -28.24 -32.18 38.43
C ARG A 349 -29.44 -32.63 39.25
N THR A 350 -29.94 -33.84 38.98
CA THR A 350 -31.12 -34.41 39.67
C THR A 350 -30.95 -34.48 41.18
N ASP A 351 -29.73 -34.77 41.63
CA ASP A 351 -29.44 -35.03 43.04
C ASP A 351 -29.43 -33.74 43.89
N ASP A 352 -29.19 -32.58 43.24
CA ASP A 352 -29.27 -31.25 43.83
C ASP A 352 -30.65 -30.59 43.63
N SER A 353 -31.49 -31.17 42.76
CA SER A 353 -32.80 -30.61 42.38
C SER A 353 -33.92 -31.18 43.26
N THR A 354 -34.81 -30.33 43.76
CA THR A 354 -35.85 -30.70 44.74
C THR A 354 -37.21 -30.08 44.41
N TRP A 355 -38.25 -30.48 45.15
CA TRP A 355 -39.56 -29.83 45.07
C TRP A 355 -40.27 -29.79 46.42
N THR A 356 -41.11 -28.79 46.61
CA THR A 356 -41.94 -28.58 47.80
C THR A 356 -43.38 -28.27 47.40
N LEU A 357 -44.34 -28.71 48.23
CA LEU A 357 -45.75 -28.33 48.12
C LEU A 357 -46.16 -27.66 49.42
N GLU A 358 -46.56 -26.39 49.34
CA GLU A 358 -46.98 -25.61 50.49
C GLU A 358 -48.45 -25.86 50.86
N PRO A 359 -48.87 -25.62 52.13
CA PRO A 359 -50.22 -25.98 52.61
C PRO A 359 -51.37 -25.22 51.94
N ASP A 360 -51.08 -24.11 51.26
CA ASP A 360 -52.04 -23.34 50.46
C ASP A 360 -52.20 -23.87 49.02
N GLY A 361 -51.37 -24.83 48.62
CA GLY A 361 -51.38 -25.48 47.31
C GLY A 361 -50.30 -25.01 46.34
N LEU A 362 -49.36 -24.12 46.72
CA LEU A 362 -48.28 -23.73 45.81
C LEU A 362 -47.22 -24.85 45.71
N LEU A 363 -47.02 -25.39 44.51
CA LEU A 363 -45.96 -26.34 44.18
C LEU A 363 -44.75 -25.59 43.60
N THR A 364 -43.59 -25.71 44.22
CA THR A 364 -42.33 -25.14 43.70
C THR A 364 -41.32 -26.24 43.40
N LEU A 365 -40.72 -26.20 42.22
CA LEU A 365 -39.58 -27.01 41.81
C LEU A 365 -38.32 -26.14 41.83
N PHE A 366 -37.26 -26.62 42.45
CA PHE A 366 -35.93 -26.01 42.44
C PHE A 366 -35.00 -26.95 41.67
N LEU A 367 -34.48 -26.49 40.54
CA LEU A 367 -33.69 -27.28 39.60
C LEU A 367 -32.31 -26.64 39.45
N THR A 368 -31.25 -27.43 39.46
CA THR A 368 -29.88 -26.90 39.31
C THR A 368 -29.28 -27.43 38.01
N LYS A 369 -28.84 -26.55 37.11
CA LYS A 369 -28.25 -26.91 35.82
C LYS A 369 -26.96 -27.72 35.98
N GLN A 370 -26.73 -28.63 35.05
CA GLN A 370 -25.47 -29.38 34.93
C GLN A 370 -24.32 -28.47 34.42
N ASP A 371 -24.64 -27.49 33.58
CA ASP A 371 -23.74 -26.44 33.11
C ASP A 371 -24.11 -25.10 33.77
N GLU A 372 -23.18 -24.57 34.55
CA GLU A 372 -23.38 -23.39 35.40
C GLU A 372 -23.22 -22.07 34.62
N TYR A 373 -22.62 -22.09 33.42
CA TYR A 373 -22.27 -20.91 32.65
C TYR A 373 -23.27 -20.57 31.53
N THR A 374 -24.07 -21.54 31.08
CA THR A 374 -25.05 -21.34 30.01
C THR A 374 -26.41 -20.87 30.57
N ARG A 375 -26.91 -19.73 30.07
CA ARG A 375 -28.26 -19.23 30.36
C ARG A 375 -29.27 -19.85 29.41
N TRP A 376 -30.37 -20.39 29.93
CA TRP A 376 -31.40 -21.03 29.13
C TRP A 376 -32.37 -19.96 28.57
N PRO A 377 -32.75 -19.98 27.28
CA PRO A 377 -33.70 -19.02 26.71
C PRO A 377 -35.15 -19.33 27.09
N GLN A 378 -35.50 -20.61 27.26
CA GLN A 378 -36.77 -21.11 27.77
C GLN A 378 -36.54 -22.32 28.70
N LEU A 379 -37.56 -22.77 29.44
CA LEU A 379 -37.41 -23.89 30.39
C LEU A 379 -37.29 -25.27 29.69
N TYR A 380 -38.01 -25.46 28.58
CA TYR A 380 -38.12 -26.72 27.84
C TYR A 380 -37.42 -26.67 26.47
N ASP A 381 -37.11 -27.82 25.88
CA ASP A 381 -36.42 -27.89 24.58
C ASP A 381 -37.24 -27.26 23.43
N ILE A 382 -38.55 -27.47 23.46
CA ILE A 382 -39.55 -26.81 22.62
C ILE A 382 -40.09 -25.58 23.35
N ASP A 383 -40.06 -24.42 22.71
CA ASP A 383 -40.62 -23.17 23.25
C ASP A 383 -42.15 -23.27 23.38
N ASP A 384 -42.67 -23.27 24.62
CA ASP A 384 -44.09 -23.22 24.93
C ASP A 384 -44.62 -21.77 25.13
N GLY A 385 -43.75 -20.77 24.96
CA GLY A 385 -44.03 -19.35 25.04
C GLY A 385 -44.16 -18.81 26.46
N VAL A 386 -43.56 -19.48 27.45
CA VAL A 386 -43.48 -19.00 28.85
C VAL A 386 -42.12 -18.33 29.08
N LEU A 387 -42.09 -16.99 29.05
CA LEU A 387 -40.87 -16.19 29.17
C LEU A 387 -40.25 -16.24 30.58
N GLU A 388 -38.92 -16.12 30.67
CA GLU A 388 -38.19 -16.02 31.94
C GLU A 388 -38.65 -14.79 32.76
N THR A 389 -38.98 -14.99 34.03
CA THR A 389 -39.51 -13.93 34.89
C THR A 389 -38.38 -13.19 35.60
N ILE A 390 -37.83 -12.15 34.96
CA ILE A 390 -36.73 -11.33 35.51
C ILE A 390 -37.29 -10.29 36.49
N GLY A 391 -36.87 -10.35 37.77
CA GLY A 391 -37.25 -9.37 38.79
C GLY A 391 -36.73 -7.96 38.48
N GLN A 392 -37.55 -6.93 38.72
CA GLN A 392 -37.25 -5.53 38.32
C GLN A 392 -35.88 -5.02 38.77
N ALA A 393 -35.41 -5.39 39.97
CA ALA A 393 -34.10 -4.97 40.47
C ALA A 393 -32.93 -5.42 39.58
N LYS A 394 -33.03 -6.60 38.96
CA LYS A 394 -31.99 -7.17 38.10
C LYS A 394 -32.02 -6.59 36.68
N LEU A 395 -33.20 -6.19 36.22
CA LEU A 395 -33.36 -5.42 34.98
C LEU A 395 -32.72 -4.02 35.11
N GLN A 396 -32.85 -3.39 36.28
CA GLN A 396 -32.22 -2.10 36.60
C GLN A 396 -30.69 -2.18 36.49
N GLU A 397 -30.07 -3.20 37.10
CA GLU A 397 -28.61 -3.44 37.07
C GLU A 397 -28.07 -3.64 35.64
N MET A 398 -28.83 -4.35 34.78
CA MET A 398 -28.45 -4.56 33.38
C MET A 398 -28.43 -3.25 32.58
N MET A 399 -29.32 -2.28 32.89
CA MET A 399 -29.32 -0.97 32.26
C MET A 399 -28.14 -0.10 32.74
N GLU A 400 -27.82 -0.10 34.03
CA GLU A 400 -26.64 0.63 34.57
C GLU A 400 -25.31 0.11 34.01
N ARG A 401 -25.22 -1.19 33.67
CA ARG A 401 -24.05 -1.75 32.98
C ARG A 401 -23.96 -1.33 31.51
N LEU A 402 -25.09 -1.01 30.86
CA LEU A 402 -25.15 -0.53 29.48
C LEU A 402 -24.71 0.94 29.38
N GLU A 403 -25.07 1.80 30.34
CA GLU A 403 -24.59 3.19 30.40
C GLU A 403 -23.05 3.27 30.43
N LYS A 404 -22.37 2.34 31.12
CA LYS A 404 -20.90 2.27 31.16
C LYS A 404 -20.22 2.00 29.81
N PHE A 405 -20.93 1.48 28.81
CA PHE A 405 -20.41 1.36 27.44
C PHE A 405 -20.57 2.64 26.61
N THR A 406 -21.29 3.63 27.14
CA THR A 406 -21.56 4.92 26.47
C THR A 406 -20.93 6.13 27.17
N SER A 407 -20.31 5.94 28.33
CA SER A 407 -19.60 6.99 29.08
C SER A 407 -18.12 7.09 28.66
N ASN A 408 -17.68 8.30 28.30
CA ASN A 408 -16.31 8.60 27.86
C ASN A 408 -15.28 8.57 29.02
N GLU A 409 -14.86 7.37 29.46
CA GLU A 409 -13.61 7.20 30.22
C GLU A 409 -12.72 6.14 29.55
N GLU A 410 -11.51 6.54 29.16
CA GLU A 410 -10.49 5.64 28.59
C GLU A 410 -9.89 4.73 29.67
N GLN A 411 -9.76 3.43 29.40
CA GLN A 411 -8.80 2.53 30.08
C GLN A 411 -8.28 1.46 29.08
N PRO A 412 -7.09 0.88 29.31
CA PRO A 412 -6.19 0.53 28.20
C PRO A 412 -5.93 -0.98 28.00
N ASN A 413 -5.05 -1.29 27.04
CA ASN A 413 -4.41 -2.59 26.72
C ASN A 413 -5.07 -3.46 25.63
N ALA A 414 -4.84 -3.03 24.38
CA ALA A 414 -4.30 -3.83 23.26
C ALA A 414 -4.83 -5.26 22.97
N ARG A 415 -5.34 -5.43 21.74
CA ARG A 415 -5.03 -6.58 20.87
C ARG A 415 -4.76 -6.09 19.43
N PRO A 416 -3.90 -6.78 18.65
CA PRO A 416 -3.54 -6.36 17.29
C PRO A 416 -4.67 -6.62 16.28
N ALA A 417 -4.73 -5.79 15.23
CA ALA A 417 -5.71 -5.93 14.16
C ALA A 417 -5.21 -6.89 13.05
N GLN A 418 -6.02 -7.90 12.71
CA GLN A 418 -5.84 -8.77 11.55
C GLN A 418 -6.78 -8.36 10.40
N HIS A 419 -6.43 -8.71 9.17
CA HIS A 419 -7.09 -8.22 7.94
C HIS A 419 -8.25 -9.15 7.49
N PRO A 420 -9.39 -8.63 6.96
CA PRO A 420 -10.65 -9.39 6.88
C PRO A 420 -10.78 -10.44 5.76
N ALA A 421 -9.67 -10.91 5.17
CA ALA A 421 -9.68 -11.77 3.99
C ALA A 421 -8.80 -13.04 4.12
N ALA A 422 -8.30 -13.30 5.32
CA ALA A 422 -7.36 -14.40 5.61
C ALA A 422 -7.78 -15.29 6.81
N THR A 423 -9.03 -15.17 7.27
CA THR A 423 -9.51 -15.88 8.48
C THR A 423 -10.32 -17.15 8.21
N ASP A 424 -10.73 -17.40 6.96
CA ASP A 424 -11.72 -18.45 6.63
C ASP A 424 -11.11 -19.64 5.83
N MET A 425 -9.77 -19.78 5.80
CA MET A 425 -9.09 -20.86 5.07
C MET A 425 -7.84 -21.44 5.77
N ASP A 426 -7.23 -20.73 6.73
CA ASP A 426 -5.89 -21.07 7.26
C ASP A 426 -5.88 -21.79 8.64
N GLU A 427 -7.04 -22.03 9.28
CA GLU A 427 -7.11 -22.76 10.58
C GLU A 427 -7.86 -24.11 10.53
N ASP A 428 -8.47 -24.51 9.40
CA ASP A 428 -9.44 -25.63 9.36
C ASP A 428 -8.90 -27.03 9.01
N ILE A 429 -7.59 -27.21 8.80
CA ILE A 429 -7.07 -28.47 8.21
C ILE A 429 -6.56 -29.51 9.25
N ASP A 430 -6.51 -29.17 10.54
CA ASP A 430 -6.32 -30.14 11.65
C ASP A 430 -7.57 -30.19 12.58
N GLN A 431 -8.71 -29.59 12.19
CA GLN A 431 -10.02 -29.88 12.80
C GLN A 431 -10.58 -31.20 12.22
N ASN A 432 -11.27 -32.00 13.05
CA ASN A 432 -11.99 -33.18 12.55
C ASN A 432 -13.15 -32.71 11.66
N GLY A 433 -13.11 -33.01 10.36
CA GLY A 433 -14.13 -32.55 9.40
C GLY A 433 -15.50 -33.16 9.69
N GLN A 434 -16.57 -32.45 9.32
CA GLN A 434 -17.92 -32.94 9.58
C GLN A 434 -18.33 -34.04 8.58
N PRO A 435 -19.20 -34.99 9.00
CA PRO A 435 -19.69 -36.03 8.09
C PRO A 435 -20.62 -35.43 7.03
N ILE A 436 -20.23 -35.53 5.76
CA ILE A 436 -21.05 -35.03 4.64
C ILE A 436 -22.34 -35.85 4.51
N ASN A 437 -23.47 -35.14 4.37
CA ASN A 437 -24.77 -35.72 4.11
C ASN A 437 -25.18 -35.41 2.67
N PHE A 438 -25.56 -36.46 1.93
CA PHE A 438 -26.04 -36.38 0.55
C PHE A 438 -27.56 -36.47 0.57
N ILE A 439 -28.23 -35.39 0.19
CA ILE A 439 -29.68 -35.31 0.10
C ILE A 439 -30.06 -35.43 -1.37
N VAL A 440 -30.94 -36.38 -1.67
CA VAL A 440 -31.54 -36.55 -2.99
C VAL A 440 -32.87 -35.81 -3.00
N TYR A 441 -32.97 -34.78 -3.82
CA TYR A 441 -34.19 -34.03 -4.05
C TYR A 441 -34.87 -34.50 -5.34
N ASN A 442 -36.20 -34.57 -5.33
CA ASN A 442 -36.99 -34.67 -6.54
C ASN A 442 -37.02 -33.30 -7.25
N ARG A 443 -37.44 -33.32 -8.52
CA ARG A 443 -37.58 -32.12 -9.35
C ARG A 443 -38.53 -31.05 -8.79
N ASP A 444 -39.50 -31.43 -7.96
CA ASP A 444 -40.41 -30.53 -7.22
C ASP A 444 -39.82 -29.95 -5.92
N GLY A 445 -38.58 -30.33 -5.57
CA GLY A 445 -37.89 -29.90 -4.36
C GLY A 445 -38.15 -30.77 -3.13
N SER A 446 -39.02 -31.79 -3.22
CA SER A 446 -39.27 -32.73 -2.12
C SER A 446 -38.06 -33.66 -1.88
N ILE A 447 -37.73 -33.92 -0.61
CA ILE A 447 -36.64 -34.83 -0.23
C ILE A 447 -37.06 -36.28 -0.52
N LYS A 448 -36.39 -36.90 -1.49
CA LYS A 448 -36.58 -38.30 -1.90
C LYS A 448 -35.85 -39.26 -0.96
N GLN A 449 -34.59 -38.96 -0.64
CA GLN A 449 -33.70 -39.85 0.11
C GLN A 449 -32.59 -39.06 0.81
N GLU A 450 -32.12 -39.56 1.96
CA GLU A 450 -30.90 -39.10 2.64
C GLU A 450 -29.87 -40.24 2.66
N ILE A 451 -28.61 -39.92 2.34
CA ILE A 451 -27.48 -40.84 2.38
C ILE A 451 -26.36 -40.15 3.17
N SER A 452 -25.97 -40.71 4.32
CA SER A 452 -24.89 -40.16 5.14
C SER A 452 -23.55 -40.85 4.84
N SER A 453 -22.45 -40.08 4.83
CA SER A 453 -21.09 -40.63 4.74
C SER A 453 -20.71 -41.55 5.92
N GLY A 454 -21.50 -41.54 7.01
CA GLY A 454 -21.34 -42.44 8.14
C GLY A 454 -20.20 -42.07 9.10
N GLY A 455 -19.77 -40.81 9.10
CA GLY A 455 -18.64 -40.31 9.91
C GLY A 455 -17.39 -39.95 9.08
N ASN A 456 -17.43 -40.15 7.77
CA ASN A 456 -16.29 -39.94 6.88
C ASN A 456 -16.35 -38.54 6.23
N GLU A 457 -15.21 -37.87 6.15
CA GLU A 457 -15.04 -36.54 5.54
C GLU A 457 -15.03 -36.66 4.01
N TRP A 458 -15.46 -35.63 3.27
CA TRP A 458 -15.34 -35.61 1.80
C TRP A 458 -13.91 -35.24 1.36
N LEU A 459 -13.41 -35.90 0.30
CA LEU A 459 -12.09 -35.64 -0.26
C LEU A 459 -12.14 -35.04 -1.66
N CYS A 460 -12.92 -35.65 -2.56
CA CYS A 460 -13.13 -35.19 -3.93
C CYS A 460 -14.25 -35.97 -4.62
N ASN A 461 -14.70 -35.47 -5.76
CA ASN A 461 -15.42 -36.25 -6.76
C ASN A 461 -14.48 -36.71 -7.90
N SER A 462 -14.96 -37.65 -8.72
CA SER A 462 -14.29 -38.02 -9.97
C SER A 462 -14.24 -36.85 -10.96
N PHE A 463 -13.37 -36.95 -11.97
CA PHE A 463 -13.57 -36.17 -13.20
C PHE A 463 -14.97 -36.44 -13.78
N THR A 464 -15.56 -35.43 -14.42
CA THR A 464 -16.87 -35.56 -15.07
C THR A 464 -16.71 -36.24 -16.43
N ASP A 465 -17.57 -37.22 -16.75
CA ASP A 465 -17.60 -37.90 -18.06
C ASP A 465 -18.97 -37.79 -18.78
N HIS A 466 -19.94 -37.09 -18.19
CA HIS A 466 -21.35 -36.91 -18.60
C HIS A 466 -22.20 -38.18 -18.77
N ALA A 467 -21.59 -39.35 -18.96
CA ALA A 467 -22.28 -40.63 -19.08
C ALA A 467 -22.68 -41.22 -17.73
N SER A 468 -21.98 -40.87 -16.65
CA SER A 468 -22.19 -41.38 -15.30
C SER A 468 -22.47 -40.26 -14.28
N ILE A 469 -22.98 -40.66 -13.11
CA ILE A 469 -23.05 -39.80 -11.93
C ILE A 469 -21.65 -39.81 -11.30
N PRO A 470 -21.01 -38.64 -11.06
CA PRO A 470 -19.67 -38.60 -10.50
C PRO A 470 -19.57 -39.39 -9.20
N SER A 471 -18.61 -40.31 -9.10
CA SER A 471 -18.35 -41.00 -7.85
C SER A 471 -17.72 -40.05 -6.83
N VAL A 472 -17.85 -40.38 -5.54
CA VAL A 472 -17.33 -39.58 -4.44
C VAL A 472 -16.28 -40.36 -3.65
N CYS A 473 -15.22 -39.66 -3.28
CA CYS A 473 -14.16 -40.14 -2.43
C CYS A 473 -14.33 -39.54 -1.02
N VAL A 474 -14.32 -40.38 0.01
CA VAL A 474 -14.39 -39.97 1.42
C VAL A 474 -13.23 -40.54 2.24
N LYS A 475 -12.78 -39.80 3.25
CA LYS A 475 -11.68 -40.18 4.14
C LYS A 475 -12.17 -41.07 5.28
N SER A 476 -11.49 -42.20 5.48
CA SER A 476 -11.69 -43.12 6.60
C SER A 476 -10.33 -43.34 7.27
N ASP A 477 -10.07 -42.60 8.35
CA ASP A 477 -8.76 -42.55 9.03
C ASP A 477 -7.63 -42.12 8.06
N VAL A 478 -6.69 -43.01 7.74
CA VAL A 478 -5.57 -42.77 6.82
C VAL A 478 -5.80 -43.32 5.41
N ASP A 479 -6.96 -43.92 5.13
CA ASP A 479 -7.34 -44.46 3.81
C ASP A 479 -8.46 -43.62 3.17
N GLY A 480 -8.51 -43.58 1.85
CA GLY A 480 -9.59 -42.97 1.08
C GLY A 480 -10.48 -44.05 0.46
N LEU A 481 -11.79 -43.93 0.66
CA LEU A 481 -12.81 -44.88 0.19
C LEU A 481 -13.65 -44.23 -0.92
N VAL A 482 -13.75 -44.89 -2.07
CA VAL A 482 -14.51 -44.38 -3.22
C VAL A 482 -15.83 -45.10 -3.37
N PHE A 483 -16.90 -44.31 -3.47
CA PHE A 483 -18.28 -44.73 -3.60
C PHE A 483 -18.87 -44.26 -4.94
N ALA A 484 -19.39 -45.19 -5.73
CA ALA A 484 -20.14 -44.87 -6.93
C ALA A 484 -21.64 -44.87 -6.63
N PHE A 485 -22.34 -43.82 -7.08
CA PHE A 485 -23.80 -43.75 -7.00
C PHE A 485 -24.43 -44.52 -8.16
N SER A 486 -25.22 -45.55 -7.84
CA SER A 486 -26.07 -46.25 -8.81
C SER A 486 -27.53 -45.97 -8.51
N GLU A 487 -28.30 -45.64 -9.54
CA GLU A 487 -29.76 -45.51 -9.46
C GLU A 487 -30.43 -46.84 -9.85
N TYR A 488 -31.35 -47.33 -9.02
CA TYR A 488 -32.17 -48.51 -9.31
C TYR A 488 -33.58 -48.29 -8.77
N ASP A 489 -34.59 -48.45 -9.62
CA ASP A 489 -36.02 -48.27 -9.29
C ASP A 489 -36.32 -46.93 -8.58
N GLY A 490 -35.64 -45.86 -9.00
CA GLY A 490 -35.77 -44.50 -8.46
C GLY A 490 -35.08 -44.26 -7.11
N ALA A 491 -34.42 -45.25 -6.50
CA ALA A 491 -33.59 -45.10 -5.31
C ALA A 491 -32.10 -45.05 -5.67
N PHE A 492 -31.32 -44.25 -4.93
CA PHE A 492 -29.87 -44.16 -5.08
C PHE A 492 -29.18 -45.07 -4.07
N ALA A 493 -28.16 -45.80 -4.51
CA ALA A 493 -27.27 -46.57 -3.65
C ALA A 493 -25.83 -46.13 -3.85
N ALA A 494 -25.12 -45.86 -2.74
CA ALA A 494 -23.70 -45.55 -2.74
C ALA A 494 -22.89 -46.83 -2.51
N ASN A 495 -22.34 -47.41 -3.58
CA ASN A 495 -21.59 -48.66 -3.52
C ASN A 495 -20.10 -48.40 -3.34
N HIS A 496 -19.47 -48.98 -2.32
CA HIS A 496 -18.01 -48.93 -2.15
C HIS A 496 -17.34 -49.69 -3.31
N ILE A 497 -16.64 -48.98 -4.20
CA ILE A 497 -15.98 -49.58 -5.37
C ILE A 497 -14.48 -49.79 -5.19
N ALA A 498 -13.81 -49.00 -4.33
CA ALA A 498 -12.39 -49.19 -4.03
C ALA A 498 -11.84 -48.35 -2.86
N THR A 499 -10.65 -48.74 -2.36
CA THR A 499 -9.85 -48.05 -1.33
C THR A 499 -8.48 -47.63 -1.90
N PHE A 500 -7.86 -46.55 -1.37
CA PHE A 500 -6.44 -46.22 -1.52
C PHE A 500 -5.83 -45.75 -0.20
N ASN A 501 -4.50 -45.79 -0.11
CA ASN A 501 -3.75 -45.24 1.01
C ASN A 501 -3.71 -43.70 0.93
N ALA A 502 -4.46 -43.04 1.81
CA ALA A 502 -4.55 -41.59 1.87
C ALA A 502 -3.49 -40.93 2.78
N PHE A 503 -2.42 -41.64 3.19
CA PHE A 503 -1.27 -41.02 3.87
C PHE A 503 -0.64 -39.89 3.04
N ALA A 504 -0.75 -39.98 1.71
CA ALA A 504 -0.41 -38.92 0.78
C ALA A 504 -1.28 -37.66 0.92
N PHE A 505 -2.59 -37.81 1.14
CA PHE A 505 -3.49 -36.71 1.41
C PHE A 505 -3.13 -36.01 2.72
N VAL A 506 -2.78 -36.77 3.77
CA VAL A 506 -2.35 -36.23 5.10
C VAL A 506 -1.04 -35.41 5.02
N GLN A 507 -0.22 -35.58 3.98
CA GLN A 507 0.94 -34.73 3.71
C GLN A 507 0.57 -33.51 2.85
N ALA A 508 -0.22 -33.70 1.79
CA ALA A 508 -0.61 -32.63 0.88
C ALA A 508 -1.59 -31.62 1.50
N SER A 509 -2.46 -32.06 2.41
CA SER A 509 -3.37 -31.18 3.16
C SER A 509 -2.61 -30.21 4.08
N LYS A 510 -1.40 -30.54 4.49
CA LYS A 510 -0.55 -29.68 5.34
C LYS A 510 0.26 -28.65 4.54
N ARG A 511 0.01 -28.50 3.23
CA ARG A 511 0.75 -27.63 2.29
C ARG A 511 -0.13 -27.15 1.11
N ASP A 512 -1.12 -26.31 1.42
CA ASP A 512 -1.88 -25.52 0.43
C ASP A 512 -2.34 -26.30 -0.82
N SER A 513 -2.98 -27.46 -0.64
CA SER A 513 -3.54 -28.23 -1.75
C SER A 513 -4.77 -27.50 -2.30
N ARG A 514 -4.79 -27.22 -3.62
CA ARG A 514 -5.81 -26.32 -4.22
C ARG A 514 -6.98 -27.04 -4.89
N PHE A 515 -6.81 -28.27 -5.37
CA PHE A 515 -7.91 -29.19 -5.70
C PHE A 515 -7.41 -30.63 -5.91
N VAL A 516 -8.33 -31.59 -5.71
CA VAL A 516 -8.12 -33.04 -5.88
C VAL A 516 -9.21 -33.62 -6.78
N ARG A 517 -8.85 -34.55 -7.67
CA ARG A 517 -9.78 -35.31 -8.54
C ARG A 517 -9.27 -36.73 -8.78
N HIS A 518 -10.17 -37.65 -9.07
CA HIS A 518 -9.82 -39.03 -9.44
C HIS A 518 -10.43 -39.49 -10.76
N ASP A 519 -9.82 -40.49 -11.39
CA ASP A 519 -10.31 -41.14 -12.61
C ASP A 519 -11.70 -41.80 -12.40
N PRO A 520 -12.67 -41.67 -13.32
CA PRO A 520 -13.99 -42.31 -13.23
C PRO A 520 -13.95 -43.83 -13.07
N HIS A 521 -12.90 -44.48 -13.60
CA HIS A 521 -12.69 -45.93 -13.48
C HIS A 521 -11.75 -46.32 -12.33
N TYR A 522 -11.39 -45.37 -11.47
CA TYR A 522 -10.53 -45.55 -10.31
C TYR A 522 -9.17 -46.23 -10.61
N LYS A 523 -8.52 -45.81 -11.69
CA LYS A 523 -7.15 -46.20 -12.04
C LYS A 523 -6.11 -45.32 -11.34
N PHE A 524 -6.43 -44.03 -11.13
CA PHE A 524 -5.52 -43.04 -10.52
C PHE A 524 -6.24 -41.86 -9.83
N VAL A 525 -5.50 -41.15 -8.97
CA VAL A 525 -5.86 -39.89 -8.31
C VAL A 525 -4.82 -38.82 -8.65
N VAL A 526 -5.26 -37.57 -8.83
CA VAL A 526 -4.39 -36.39 -9.08
C VAL A 526 -4.58 -35.36 -7.96
N ILE A 527 -3.47 -34.89 -7.39
CA ILE A 527 -3.42 -33.86 -6.34
C ILE A 527 -2.52 -32.71 -6.82
N VAL A 528 -2.99 -31.46 -6.68
CA VAL A 528 -2.20 -30.26 -6.98
C VAL A 528 -1.82 -29.54 -5.67
N GLU A 529 -0.52 -29.44 -5.39
CA GLU A 529 0.08 -28.81 -4.19
C GLU A 529 0.64 -27.42 -4.53
N SER A 530 0.37 -26.44 -3.66
CA SER A 530 1.01 -25.11 -3.64
C SER A 530 1.24 -24.51 -5.03
N SER A 531 0.17 -24.55 -5.86
CA SER A 531 0.13 -24.09 -7.25
C SER A 531 1.06 -24.72 -8.31
N ARG A 532 2.14 -25.43 -7.93
CA ARG A 532 3.26 -25.74 -8.84
C ARG A 532 3.49 -27.24 -9.10
N ASN A 533 3.12 -28.10 -8.16
CA ASN A 533 3.39 -29.54 -8.24
C ASN A 533 2.12 -30.34 -8.54
N ALA A 534 2.22 -31.34 -9.42
CA ALA A 534 1.16 -32.33 -9.65
C ALA A 534 1.62 -33.73 -9.21
N TYR A 535 0.92 -34.32 -8.25
CA TYR A 535 1.16 -35.69 -7.81
C TYR A 535 0.14 -36.63 -8.44
N ILE A 536 0.61 -37.71 -9.06
CA ILE A 536 -0.24 -38.74 -9.66
C ILE A 536 -0.01 -40.05 -8.93
N TYR A 537 -1.08 -40.61 -8.38
CA TYR A 537 -1.11 -41.87 -7.65
C TYR A 537 -1.87 -42.88 -8.48
N TYR A 538 -1.26 -44.02 -8.82
CA TYR A 538 -1.92 -45.04 -9.65
C TYR A 538 -1.67 -46.46 -9.14
N ARG A 539 -2.63 -47.34 -9.40
CA ARG A 539 -2.57 -48.75 -8.98
C ARG A 539 -1.80 -49.57 -10.01
N THR A 540 -0.72 -50.23 -9.59
CA THR A 540 0.12 -51.05 -10.49
C THR A 540 -0.34 -52.49 -10.65
N ASP A 541 -1.13 -53.02 -9.71
CA ASP A 541 -1.67 -54.38 -9.73
C ASP A 541 -3.03 -54.42 -9.02
N GLN A 542 -3.98 -55.15 -9.59
CA GLN A 542 -5.32 -55.33 -9.02
C GLN A 542 -5.35 -56.20 -7.76
N LYS A 543 -4.32 -57.03 -7.52
CA LYS A 543 -4.34 -58.06 -6.45
C LYS A 543 -3.59 -57.70 -5.17
N SER A 544 -2.64 -56.76 -5.20
CA SER A 544 -1.73 -56.52 -4.07
C SER A 544 -1.91 -55.19 -3.34
N ASN A 545 -2.82 -54.31 -3.81
CA ASN A 545 -2.91 -52.90 -3.36
C ASN A 545 -1.53 -52.22 -3.27
N THR A 546 -0.64 -52.54 -4.23
CA THR A 546 0.62 -51.83 -4.40
C THR A 546 0.35 -50.56 -5.20
N GLU A 547 0.52 -49.44 -4.54
CA GLU A 547 0.39 -48.11 -5.11
C GLU A 547 1.78 -47.57 -5.47
N THR A 548 1.88 -46.91 -6.63
CA THR A 548 3.09 -46.19 -7.02
C THR A 548 2.78 -44.70 -7.07
N GLN A 549 3.49 -43.91 -6.28
CA GLN A 549 3.44 -42.45 -6.33
C GLN A 549 4.46 -41.93 -7.35
N THR A 550 4.06 -40.95 -8.17
CA THR A 550 4.98 -40.16 -8.99
C THR A 550 4.67 -38.67 -8.83
N LEU A 551 5.68 -37.90 -8.44
CA LEU A 551 5.66 -36.44 -8.51
C LEU A 551 6.01 -36.03 -9.95
N VAL A 552 5.09 -35.31 -10.59
CA VAL A 552 5.31 -34.65 -11.88
C VAL A 552 5.56 -33.17 -11.62
N ASP A 553 6.83 -32.77 -11.68
CA ASP A 553 7.22 -31.37 -11.77
C ASP A 553 6.93 -30.87 -13.20
N LEU A 554 5.87 -30.08 -13.35
CA LEU A 554 5.52 -29.44 -14.61
C LEU A 554 6.35 -28.17 -14.86
N THR A 555 6.85 -27.55 -13.80
CA THR A 555 7.56 -26.27 -13.85
C THR A 555 9.00 -26.39 -14.34
N HIS A 556 9.63 -27.57 -14.20
CA HIS A 556 11.06 -27.77 -14.43
C HIS A 556 11.96 -26.82 -13.62
N GLY A 557 11.47 -26.30 -12.47
CA GLY A 557 12.15 -25.30 -11.64
C GLY A 557 11.79 -23.84 -11.91
N HIS A 558 10.75 -23.56 -12.71
CA HIS A 558 10.21 -22.22 -12.92
C HIS A 558 9.04 -21.88 -11.98
N GLU A 559 8.66 -20.61 -11.86
CA GLU A 559 7.50 -20.18 -11.08
C GLU A 559 6.28 -20.12 -11.99
N ILE A 560 5.60 -21.26 -12.17
CA ILE A 560 4.44 -21.39 -13.07
C ILE A 560 3.28 -22.04 -12.32
N ASP A 561 2.10 -21.43 -12.42
CA ASP A 561 0.89 -21.83 -11.71
C ASP A 561 -0.02 -22.75 -12.54
N ILE A 562 -0.44 -23.88 -11.95
CA ILE A 562 -1.40 -24.82 -12.55
C ILE A 562 -2.83 -24.28 -12.35
N LEU A 563 -3.51 -23.92 -13.45
CA LEU A 563 -4.82 -23.25 -13.47
C LEU A 563 -6.00 -24.22 -13.56
N GLY A 564 -5.80 -25.41 -14.12
CA GLY A 564 -6.85 -26.42 -14.23
C GLY A 564 -6.32 -27.78 -14.68
N VAL A 565 -7.03 -28.83 -14.32
CA VAL A 565 -6.72 -30.22 -14.72
C VAL A 565 -8.01 -30.91 -15.12
N GLN A 566 -8.00 -31.61 -16.26
CA GLN A 566 -9.16 -32.36 -16.75
C GLN A 566 -8.74 -33.65 -17.47
N LEU A 567 -9.46 -34.74 -17.25
CA LEU A 567 -9.34 -35.99 -18.01
C LEU A 567 -10.12 -35.85 -19.33
N VAL A 568 -9.48 -36.06 -20.47
CA VAL A 568 -10.08 -35.79 -21.81
C VAL A 568 -10.22 -37.03 -22.70
N LEU A 569 -9.51 -38.12 -22.40
CA LEU A 569 -9.71 -39.48 -22.94
C LEU A 569 -9.20 -40.50 -21.91
N ASP A 570 -9.45 -41.78 -22.16
CA ASP A 570 -8.87 -42.91 -21.43
C ASP A 570 -7.34 -42.76 -21.25
N ASN A 571 -6.93 -42.57 -20.00
CA ASN A 571 -5.56 -42.28 -19.53
C ASN A 571 -4.89 -41.04 -20.18
N LEU A 572 -5.64 -39.99 -20.52
CA LEU A 572 -5.11 -38.74 -21.07
C LEU A 572 -5.55 -37.53 -20.23
N LEU A 573 -4.63 -37.05 -19.39
CA LEU A 573 -4.81 -35.85 -18.58
C LEU A 573 -4.38 -34.61 -19.37
N MET A 574 -5.24 -33.60 -19.44
CA MET A 574 -4.91 -32.24 -19.88
C MET A 574 -4.68 -31.36 -18.66
N VAL A 575 -3.58 -30.60 -18.67
CA VAL A 575 -3.26 -29.63 -17.62
C VAL A 575 -3.11 -28.26 -18.26
N LEU A 576 -3.88 -27.30 -17.76
CA LEU A 576 -3.76 -25.89 -18.10
C LEU A 576 -2.85 -25.24 -17.06
N THR A 577 -1.78 -24.61 -17.51
CA THR A 577 -0.92 -23.77 -16.68
C THR A 577 -0.97 -22.34 -17.18
N GLU A 578 -0.62 -21.41 -16.31
CA GLU A 578 -0.25 -20.08 -16.72
C GLU A 578 0.94 -20.19 -17.70
N SER A 579 0.93 -19.42 -18.79
CA SER A 579 1.99 -19.48 -19.79
C SER A 579 2.69 -18.14 -19.89
N GLU A 580 3.98 -18.09 -19.50
CA GLU A 580 4.85 -16.99 -19.90
C GLU A 580 4.83 -16.87 -21.43
N TYR A 581 4.28 -15.78 -21.92
CA TYR A 581 4.42 -15.43 -23.32
C TYR A 581 5.79 -14.82 -23.59
N LYS A 582 6.71 -15.62 -24.15
CA LYS A 582 7.93 -15.11 -24.78
C LYS A 582 7.78 -15.04 -26.31
N MET A 583 7.21 -13.94 -26.81
CA MET A 583 8.04 -13.00 -27.57
C MET A 583 8.68 -12.05 -26.57
N GLU A 584 9.79 -11.41 -26.96
CA GLU A 584 10.26 -10.22 -26.25
C GLU A 584 9.19 -9.11 -26.34
N ASP A 585 8.36 -9.02 -25.32
CA ASP A 585 7.72 -7.76 -24.98
C ASP A 585 8.81 -6.70 -24.80
N ILE A 586 8.64 -5.55 -25.46
CA ILE A 586 9.61 -4.46 -25.45
C ILE A 586 9.78 -3.90 -24.04
N HIS A 587 8.71 -3.88 -23.23
CA HIS A 587 8.77 -3.39 -21.86
C HIS A 587 9.65 -4.31 -20.98
N SER A 588 9.40 -5.61 -21.04
CA SER A 588 10.22 -6.65 -20.41
C SER A 588 11.69 -6.57 -20.84
N LEU A 589 11.98 -6.36 -22.13
CA LEU A 589 13.35 -6.17 -22.63
C LEU A 589 14.01 -4.90 -22.05
N CYS A 590 13.29 -3.78 -22.04
CA CYS A 590 13.76 -2.53 -21.43
C CYS A 590 14.08 -2.69 -19.94
N ILE A 591 13.16 -3.28 -19.16
CA ILE A 591 13.30 -3.54 -17.71
C ILE A 591 14.52 -4.43 -17.45
N ASN A 592 14.65 -5.53 -18.20
CA ASN A 592 15.76 -6.47 -18.03
C ASN A 592 17.10 -5.85 -18.43
N THR A 593 17.13 -4.96 -19.43
CA THR A 593 18.35 -4.21 -19.77
C THR A 593 18.76 -3.26 -18.63
N ILE A 594 17.80 -2.60 -17.96
CA ILE A 594 18.09 -1.80 -16.75
C ILE A 594 18.69 -2.68 -15.65
N ARG A 595 18.06 -3.83 -15.35
CA ARG A 595 18.52 -4.78 -14.33
C ARG A 595 19.96 -5.26 -14.60
N VAL A 596 20.27 -5.64 -15.83
CA VAL A 596 21.62 -6.09 -16.24
C VAL A 596 22.65 -4.96 -16.19
N LEU A 597 22.32 -3.76 -16.69
CA LEU A 597 23.23 -2.62 -16.60
C LEU A 597 23.50 -2.18 -15.16
N ALA A 598 22.52 -2.26 -14.25
CA ALA A 598 22.74 -1.92 -12.84
C ALA A 598 23.78 -2.85 -12.19
N ALA A 599 23.75 -4.14 -12.53
CA ALA A 599 24.77 -5.11 -12.11
C ALA A 599 26.15 -4.78 -12.70
N ASP A 600 26.24 -4.52 -14.01
CA ASP A 600 27.51 -4.20 -14.68
C ASP A 600 28.14 -2.89 -14.18
N VAL A 601 27.35 -1.82 -14.06
CA VAL A 601 27.77 -0.49 -13.60
C VAL A 601 28.37 -0.54 -12.20
N THR A 602 27.69 -1.21 -11.26
CA THR A 602 28.17 -1.34 -9.87
C THR A 602 29.37 -2.28 -9.75
N SER A 603 29.42 -3.36 -10.53
CA SER A 603 30.54 -4.31 -10.57
C SER A 603 31.82 -3.69 -11.12
N ASN A 604 31.77 -2.99 -12.26
CA ASN A 604 32.93 -2.31 -12.83
C ASN A 604 33.45 -1.18 -11.92
N ALA A 605 32.55 -0.48 -11.22
CA ALA A 605 32.93 0.48 -10.21
C ALA A 605 33.62 -0.17 -8.99
N LYS A 606 33.35 -1.46 -8.73
CA LYS A 606 33.60 -2.18 -7.47
C LYS A 606 32.98 -1.47 -6.26
N SER A 607 31.85 -0.80 -6.49
CA SER A 607 31.14 0.02 -5.50
C SER A 607 29.76 0.38 -6.03
N GLY A 608 28.75 0.37 -5.17
CA GLY A 608 27.40 0.85 -5.48
C GLY A 608 26.31 -0.12 -5.08
N HIS A 609 25.07 0.26 -5.40
CA HIS A 609 23.86 -0.36 -4.90
C HIS A 609 23.09 -0.99 -6.07
N PRO A 610 23.25 -2.30 -6.37
CA PRO A 610 22.52 -2.95 -7.46
C PRO A 610 21.06 -3.28 -7.07
N GLY A 611 20.79 -3.52 -5.78
CA GLY A 611 19.52 -4.03 -5.27
C GLY A 611 18.30 -3.22 -5.65
N ALA A 612 18.23 -1.97 -5.19
CA ALA A 612 17.10 -1.08 -5.48
C ALA A 612 16.95 -0.77 -6.99
N PRO A 613 18.01 -0.48 -7.77
CA PRO A 613 17.89 -0.37 -9.23
C PRO A 613 17.30 -1.59 -9.93
N MET A 614 17.55 -2.81 -9.44
CA MET A 614 17.01 -4.04 -10.04
C MET A 614 15.52 -4.26 -9.69
N GLY A 615 15.12 -3.98 -8.44
CA GLY A 615 13.72 -4.05 -7.98
C GLY A 615 12.85 -2.93 -8.55
N CYS A 616 13.33 -1.68 -8.52
CA CYS A 616 12.63 -0.50 -9.04
C CYS A 616 12.56 -0.42 -10.59
N ALA A 617 13.22 -1.32 -11.33
CA ALA A 617 13.28 -1.25 -12.80
C ALA A 617 11.88 -1.24 -13.49
N PRO A 618 10.88 -2.05 -13.09
CA PRO A 618 9.53 -1.99 -13.66
C PRO A 618 8.83 -0.66 -13.37
N MET A 619 8.82 -0.20 -12.11
CA MET A 619 8.13 1.05 -11.74
C MET A 619 8.73 2.28 -12.42
N ALA A 620 10.05 2.32 -12.56
CA ALA A 620 10.73 3.40 -13.26
C ALA A 620 10.50 3.32 -14.77
N HIS A 621 10.51 2.11 -15.36
CA HIS A 621 10.18 1.93 -16.78
C HIS A 621 8.75 2.38 -17.09
N ALA A 622 7.75 1.99 -16.28
CA ALA A 622 6.36 2.43 -16.43
C ALA A 622 6.24 3.96 -16.37
N LEU A 623 6.88 4.57 -15.37
CA LEU A 623 6.87 6.01 -15.14
C LEU A 623 7.45 6.80 -16.32
N PHE A 624 8.66 6.43 -16.77
CA PHE A 624 9.34 7.10 -17.89
C PHE A 624 8.77 6.74 -19.27
N SER A 625 8.05 5.62 -19.40
CA SER A 625 7.40 5.22 -20.65
C SER A 625 6.10 5.96 -20.94
N TRP A 626 5.30 6.22 -19.91
CA TRP A 626 3.89 6.54 -20.10
C TRP A 626 3.45 7.86 -19.46
N PHE A 627 4.21 8.40 -18.51
CA PHE A 627 3.77 9.53 -17.69
C PHE A 627 4.65 10.76 -17.76
N ILE A 628 5.98 10.59 -17.76
CA ILE A 628 6.94 11.71 -17.78
C ILE A 628 6.99 12.39 -19.15
N ASN A 629 6.77 13.70 -19.14
CA ASN A 629 6.98 14.61 -20.26
C ASN A 629 8.31 15.34 -20.05
N ALA A 630 9.35 14.99 -20.79
CA ALA A 630 10.64 15.68 -20.73
C ALA A 630 11.34 15.65 -22.10
N ASN A 631 12.16 16.66 -22.39
CA ASN A 631 13.03 16.68 -23.56
C ASN A 631 14.50 16.48 -23.12
N PRO A 632 15.14 15.35 -23.43
CA PRO A 632 16.56 15.12 -23.12
C PRO A 632 17.53 16.11 -23.79
N LYS A 633 17.09 16.80 -24.85
CA LYS A 633 17.86 17.82 -25.57
C LYS A 633 17.71 19.22 -24.94
N ASP A 634 16.59 19.51 -24.28
CA ASP A 634 16.40 20.66 -23.38
C ASP A 634 15.94 20.19 -21.97
N PRO A 635 16.90 19.82 -21.09
CA PRO A 635 16.62 19.39 -19.72
C PRO A 635 16.15 20.56 -18.82
N TYR A 636 16.04 21.78 -19.35
CA TYR A 636 15.66 22.98 -18.61
C TYR A 636 14.25 23.48 -18.97
N TRP A 637 13.56 22.86 -19.95
CA TRP A 637 12.15 23.11 -20.28
C TRP A 637 11.30 23.38 -19.03
N PRO A 638 10.72 24.58 -18.85
CA PRO A 638 10.03 24.93 -17.61
C PRO A 638 8.88 24.00 -17.24
N ASN A 639 8.15 23.48 -18.23
CA ASN A 639 6.96 22.65 -18.05
C ASN A 639 7.22 21.13 -18.22
N ARG A 640 8.47 20.67 -18.12
CA ARG A 640 8.77 19.23 -18.02
C ARG A 640 8.24 18.65 -16.71
N ASP A 641 7.86 17.39 -16.70
CA ASP A 641 7.64 16.67 -15.44
C ASP A 641 8.97 16.52 -14.70
N ARG A 642 8.94 16.75 -13.38
CA ARG A 642 10.14 16.67 -12.52
C ARG A 642 10.26 15.26 -11.97
N PHE A 643 11.44 14.65 -12.04
CA PHE A 643 11.73 13.33 -11.44
C PHE A 643 12.78 13.43 -10.34
N LEU A 644 12.53 12.75 -9.23
CA LEU A 644 13.42 12.68 -8.06
C LEU A 644 13.64 11.23 -7.63
N LEU A 645 14.90 10.89 -7.38
CA LEU A 645 15.27 9.62 -6.76
C LEU A 645 15.66 9.90 -5.30
N SER A 646 14.69 9.84 -4.38
CA SER A 646 14.90 10.16 -2.96
C SER A 646 15.77 9.12 -2.28
N ASN A 647 15.61 7.85 -2.65
CA ASN A 647 16.55 6.76 -2.35
C ASN A 647 17.80 6.85 -3.26
N GLY A 648 18.50 8.00 -3.22
CA GLY A 648 19.59 8.36 -4.14
C GLY A 648 20.75 7.36 -4.22
N HIS A 649 20.87 6.43 -3.26
CA HIS A 649 21.81 5.31 -3.35
C HIS A 649 21.58 4.46 -4.62
N ALA A 650 20.34 4.38 -5.11
CA ALA A 650 19.92 3.71 -6.34
C ALA A 650 20.25 4.49 -7.64
N CYS A 651 21.09 5.53 -7.59
CA CYS A 651 21.39 6.44 -8.71
C CYS A 651 21.76 5.79 -10.04
N ALA A 652 22.30 4.56 -10.05
CA ALA A 652 22.54 3.79 -11.28
C ALA A 652 21.27 3.67 -12.14
N LEU A 653 20.09 3.49 -11.53
CA LEU A 653 18.79 3.46 -12.19
C LEU A 653 18.53 4.76 -12.98
N GLN A 654 18.69 5.90 -12.32
CA GLN A 654 18.47 7.21 -12.93
C GLN A 654 19.48 7.48 -14.05
N TYR A 655 20.77 7.17 -13.85
CA TYR A 655 21.79 7.37 -14.88
C TYR A 655 21.56 6.49 -16.12
N ILE A 656 21.12 5.24 -15.93
CA ILE A 656 20.75 4.34 -17.04
C ILE A 656 19.57 4.90 -17.83
N LEU A 657 18.53 5.39 -17.15
CA LEU A 657 17.36 6.00 -17.80
C LEU A 657 17.72 7.29 -18.55
N LEU A 658 18.54 8.16 -17.95
CA LEU A 658 19.07 9.36 -18.61
C LEU A 658 19.89 9.00 -19.86
N HIS A 659 20.69 7.93 -19.80
CA HIS A 659 21.43 7.42 -20.95
C HIS A 659 20.50 6.92 -22.06
N PHE A 660 19.50 6.09 -21.73
CA PHE A 660 18.56 5.54 -22.71
C PHE A 660 17.69 6.59 -23.40
N LEU A 661 17.29 7.63 -22.67
CA LEU A 661 16.53 8.76 -23.21
C LEU A 661 17.39 9.69 -24.09
N GLY A 662 18.72 9.59 -24.02
CA GLY A 662 19.63 10.42 -24.82
C GLY A 662 19.90 11.81 -24.24
N TYR A 663 19.92 11.96 -22.91
CA TYR A 663 20.56 13.11 -22.25
C TYR A 663 22.07 13.11 -22.56
N LYS A 664 22.85 14.11 -22.10
CA LYS A 664 24.32 14.13 -22.24
C LYS A 664 25.05 13.14 -21.32
N MET A 665 24.48 11.94 -21.17
CA MET A 665 24.94 10.77 -20.42
C MET A 665 25.28 9.65 -21.41
N THR A 666 26.56 9.32 -21.55
CA THR A 666 27.03 8.28 -22.48
C THR A 666 27.24 6.94 -21.77
N MET A 667 27.36 5.85 -22.54
CA MET A 667 27.76 4.55 -22.00
C MET A 667 29.16 4.60 -21.35
N GLU A 668 30.06 5.47 -21.85
CA GLU A 668 31.36 5.69 -21.20
C GLU A 668 31.22 6.43 -19.87
N ASP A 669 30.28 7.38 -19.73
CA ASP A 669 29.98 7.98 -18.42
C ASP A 669 29.51 6.89 -17.43
N LEU A 670 28.60 5.98 -17.84
CA LEU A 670 28.16 4.85 -17.01
C LEU A 670 29.29 3.90 -16.60
N LYS A 671 30.28 3.65 -17.48
CA LYS A 671 31.50 2.89 -17.13
C LYS A 671 32.36 3.61 -16.09
N HIS A 672 32.31 4.94 -16.05
CA HIS A 672 33.01 5.78 -15.07
C HIS A 672 32.19 6.04 -13.79
N PHE A 673 31.13 5.26 -13.52
CA PHE A 673 30.39 5.33 -12.26
C PHE A 673 31.30 5.30 -11.02
N ARG A 674 31.03 6.23 -10.09
CA ARG A 674 31.79 6.44 -8.85
C ARG A 674 33.29 6.72 -9.04
N LYS A 675 33.72 7.18 -10.21
CA LYS A 675 35.10 7.66 -10.43
C LYS A 675 35.19 9.18 -10.22
N VAL A 676 36.36 9.65 -9.76
CA VAL A 676 36.64 11.07 -9.52
C VAL A 676 36.38 11.89 -10.80
N LYS A 677 35.60 12.97 -10.68
CA LYS A 677 35.15 13.85 -11.78
C LYS A 677 34.28 13.19 -12.88
N SER A 678 33.80 11.96 -12.70
CA SER A 678 32.78 11.37 -13.59
C SER A 678 31.45 12.09 -13.46
N LYS A 679 30.62 12.13 -14.53
CA LYS A 679 29.24 12.66 -14.48
C LYS A 679 28.25 11.75 -13.73
N THR A 680 28.75 10.66 -13.16
CA THR A 680 27.97 9.59 -12.52
C THR A 680 28.47 9.39 -11.09
N PRO A 681 28.33 10.41 -10.21
CA PRO A 681 28.73 10.32 -8.81
C PRO A 681 27.93 9.25 -8.05
N GLY A 682 28.40 8.90 -6.86
CA GLY A 682 27.84 7.80 -6.07
C GLY A 682 26.42 8.01 -5.55
N HIS A 683 25.91 9.23 -5.62
CA HIS A 683 24.53 9.68 -5.42
C HIS A 683 24.26 10.83 -6.42
N PRO A 684 23.01 11.15 -6.81
CA PRO A 684 22.73 12.18 -7.80
C PRO A 684 23.10 13.56 -7.27
N GLU A 685 23.83 14.35 -8.06
CA GLU A 685 24.30 15.70 -7.71
C GLU A 685 23.79 16.75 -8.71
N ARG A 686 23.02 17.72 -8.21
CA ARG A 686 22.47 18.83 -9.02
C ARG A 686 23.61 19.69 -9.59
N GLY A 687 23.50 20.05 -10.86
CA GLY A 687 24.48 20.91 -11.54
C GLY A 687 25.78 20.21 -11.93
N HIS A 688 26.01 18.98 -11.44
CA HIS A 688 27.09 18.09 -11.87
C HIS A 688 26.60 17.04 -12.87
N THR A 689 25.36 16.57 -12.71
CA THR A 689 24.70 15.62 -13.63
C THR A 689 23.52 16.29 -14.34
N GLU A 690 23.52 16.30 -15.66
CA GLU A 690 22.40 16.83 -16.45
C GLU A 690 21.18 15.89 -16.33
N GLY A 691 19.97 16.44 -16.16
CA GLY A 691 18.76 15.66 -15.88
C GLY A 691 18.57 15.25 -14.41
N VAL A 692 19.43 15.70 -13.49
CA VAL A 692 19.24 15.56 -12.04
C VAL A 692 18.68 16.88 -11.47
N GLU A 693 17.44 16.84 -10.99
CA GLU A 693 16.73 18.02 -10.47
C GLU A 693 17.35 18.56 -9.17
N VAL A 694 17.61 17.68 -8.21
CA VAL A 694 18.15 17.99 -6.88
C VAL A 694 19.20 16.97 -6.44
N THR A 695 20.09 17.37 -5.53
CA THR A 695 21.08 16.46 -4.93
C THR A 695 20.41 15.57 -3.88
N THR A 696 20.50 14.24 -4.03
CA THR A 696 19.96 13.27 -3.05
C THR A 696 21.04 12.33 -2.54
N GLY A 697 20.68 11.36 -1.70
CA GLY A 697 21.62 10.46 -1.02
C GLY A 697 21.37 10.42 0.48
N PRO A 698 21.47 11.56 1.20
CA PRO A 698 20.87 11.70 2.53
C PRO A 698 19.36 11.44 2.41
N LEU A 699 18.87 10.49 3.19
CA LEU A 699 17.52 9.95 3.05
C LEU A 699 16.45 10.96 3.51
N GLY A 700 15.22 10.77 3.05
CA GLY A 700 14.08 11.68 3.30
C GLY A 700 14.15 13.04 2.59
N GLN A 701 15.34 13.51 2.19
CA GLN A 701 15.52 14.82 1.55
C GLN A 701 14.77 14.93 0.22
N GLY A 702 14.90 13.93 -0.66
CA GLY A 702 14.36 13.99 -2.03
C GLY A 702 12.84 14.13 -2.08
N ILE A 703 12.10 13.38 -1.24
CA ILE A 703 10.65 13.54 -1.09
C ILE A 703 10.28 14.93 -0.52
N ALA A 704 11.03 15.45 0.46
CA ALA A 704 10.79 16.80 0.96
C ALA A 704 11.15 17.90 -0.07
N ASN A 705 12.15 17.67 -0.93
CA ASN A 705 12.41 18.53 -2.10
C ASN A 705 11.28 18.44 -3.14
N ALA A 706 10.69 17.26 -3.33
CA ALA A 706 9.57 17.05 -4.26
C ALA A 706 8.33 17.87 -3.83
N VAL A 707 8.06 17.96 -2.52
CA VAL A 707 7.04 18.88 -1.98
C VAL A 707 7.37 20.34 -2.35
N GLY A 708 8.62 20.76 -2.24
CA GLY A 708 9.08 22.08 -2.67
C GLY A 708 8.89 22.37 -4.16
N LEU A 709 9.19 21.40 -5.03
CA LEU A 709 8.97 21.49 -6.48
C LEU A 709 7.47 21.59 -6.80
N ALA A 710 6.60 20.85 -6.09
CA ALA A 710 5.15 20.93 -6.25
C ALA A 710 4.56 22.26 -5.74
N VAL A 711 5.12 22.85 -4.68
CA VAL A 711 4.76 24.22 -4.24
C VAL A 711 5.14 25.25 -5.31
N ALA A 712 6.30 25.12 -5.93
CA ALA A 712 6.75 26.01 -6.99
C ALA A 712 5.88 25.90 -8.26
N GLU A 713 5.56 24.67 -8.69
CA GLU A 713 4.63 24.42 -9.81
C GLU A 713 3.27 25.08 -9.55
N ALA A 714 2.64 24.80 -8.41
CA ALA A 714 1.33 25.34 -8.08
C ALA A 714 1.32 26.87 -7.99
N ASN A 715 2.38 27.49 -7.43
CA ASN A 715 2.49 28.95 -7.36
C ASN A 715 2.66 29.60 -8.74
N ILE A 716 3.52 29.04 -9.58
CA ILE A 716 3.82 29.60 -10.90
C ILE A 716 2.63 29.35 -11.85
N ALA A 717 1.97 28.19 -11.78
CA ALA A 717 0.72 27.93 -12.48
C ALA A 717 -0.38 28.93 -12.08
N ALA A 718 -0.62 29.13 -10.78
CA ALA A 718 -1.62 30.09 -10.29
C ALA A 718 -1.29 31.56 -10.65
N THR A 719 0.00 31.89 -10.78
CA THR A 719 0.44 33.24 -11.17
C THR A 719 0.27 33.49 -12.67
N PHE A 720 0.69 32.53 -13.52
CA PHE A 720 0.88 32.75 -14.95
C PHE A 720 -0.17 32.10 -15.86
N ASN A 721 -0.81 30.99 -15.47
CA ASN A 721 -1.85 30.40 -16.32
C ASN A 721 -3.04 31.36 -16.46
N LYS A 722 -3.69 31.33 -17.62
CA LYS A 722 -4.88 32.13 -17.96
C LYS A 722 -5.90 31.23 -18.66
N PRO A 723 -7.19 31.61 -18.76
CA PRO A 723 -8.17 30.81 -19.51
C PRO A 723 -7.69 30.53 -20.94
N GLY A 724 -7.58 29.25 -21.33
CA GLY A 724 -7.03 28.81 -22.61
C GLY A 724 -5.50 28.71 -22.68
N TYR A 725 -4.78 28.98 -21.58
CA TYR A 725 -3.33 29.03 -21.49
C TYR A 725 -2.79 28.34 -20.22
N ASP A 726 -2.73 27.01 -20.26
CA ASP A 726 -2.05 26.20 -19.24
C ASP A 726 -0.53 26.16 -19.53
N LEU A 727 0.17 27.24 -19.16
CA LEU A 727 1.63 27.35 -19.36
C LEU A 727 2.41 26.41 -18.44
N ILE A 728 2.04 26.36 -17.17
CA ILE A 728 2.62 25.43 -16.20
C ILE A 728 1.53 24.48 -15.76
N ASN A 729 1.72 23.20 -16.06
CA ASN A 729 0.83 22.14 -15.63
C ASN A 729 1.52 20.81 -15.28
N ASN A 730 2.86 20.78 -15.25
CA ASN A 730 3.66 19.59 -14.99
C ASN A 730 3.40 18.91 -13.64
N TYR A 731 3.80 17.63 -13.56
CA TYR A 731 3.80 16.81 -12.35
C TYR A 731 5.19 16.76 -11.71
N THR A 732 5.21 16.34 -10.45
CA THR A 732 6.44 15.98 -9.71
C THR A 732 6.34 14.54 -9.27
N TYR A 733 7.24 13.70 -9.77
CA TYR A 733 7.33 12.28 -9.48
C TYR A 733 8.55 11.98 -8.62
N VAL A 734 8.39 11.12 -7.61
CA VAL A 734 9.49 10.72 -6.74
C VAL A 734 9.47 9.23 -6.44
N ILE A 735 10.60 8.54 -6.66
CA ILE A 735 10.82 7.19 -6.13
C ILE A 735 11.54 7.31 -4.78
N LEU A 736 11.08 6.54 -3.79
CA LEU A 736 11.65 6.46 -2.44
C LEU A 736 11.53 5.03 -1.90
N GLY A 737 12.33 4.68 -0.90
CA GLY A 737 12.26 3.39 -0.20
C GLY A 737 12.18 3.59 1.33
N ASP A 738 12.18 2.49 2.08
CA ASP A 738 11.93 2.45 3.54
C ASP A 738 12.77 3.45 4.33
N GLY A 739 14.07 3.52 4.05
CA GLY A 739 14.99 4.44 4.74
C GLY A 739 14.66 5.93 4.52
N CYS A 740 13.93 6.30 3.46
CA CYS A 740 13.38 7.65 3.35
C CYS A 740 12.18 7.86 4.26
N LEU A 741 11.33 6.85 4.42
CA LEU A 741 10.09 6.95 5.20
C LEU A 741 10.34 6.92 6.72
N GLN A 742 11.44 6.33 7.17
CA GLN A 742 11.91 6.39 8.56
C GLN A 742 12.39 7.80 8.97
N GLU A 743 12.85 8.62 8.03
CA GLU A 743 13.42 9.95 8.33
C GLU A 743 12.35 10.99 8.68
N GLY A 744 12.55 11.72 9.79
CA GLY A 744 11.59 12.71 10.28
C GLY A 744 11.26 13.83 9.28
N VAL A 745 12.24 14.24 8.47
CA VAL A 745 12.11 15.31 7.46
C VAL A 745 11.00 15.05 6.44
N GLN A 746 10.75 13.79 6.05
CA GLN A 746 9.66 13.51 5.12
C GLN A 746 8.31 13.57 5.82
N SER A 747 8.21 13.12 7.08
CA SER A 747 6.97 13.23 7.87
C SER A 747 6.52 14.69 7.99
N GLU A 748 7.47 15.60 8.24
CA GLU A 748 7.25 17.04 8.23
C GLU A 748 6.70 17.53 6.88
N ALA A 749 7.44 17.29 5.79
CA ALA A 749 7.10 17.80 4.47
C ALA A 749 5.82 17.16 3.88
N CYS A 750 5.62 15.86 4.06
CA CYS A 750 4.44 15.13 3.58
C CYS A 750 3.17 15.52 4.33
N SER A 751 3.25 15.72 5.65
CA SER A 751 2.15 16.29 6.44
C SER A 751 1.72 17.66 5.87
N LEU A 752 2.69 18.50 5.51
CA LEU A 752 2.40 19.82 4.94
C LEU A 752 1.89 19.75 3.48
N ALA A 753 2.39 18.82 2.67
CA ALA A 753 1.93 18.61 1.29
C ALA A 753 0.47 18.19 1.20
N GLY A 754 0.02 17.34 2.13
CA GLY A 754 -1.37 16.92 2.24
C GLY A 754 -2.29 18.06 2.69
N HIS A 755 -1.88 18.83 3.71
CA HIS A 755 -2.54 20.08 4.11
C HIS A 755 -2.66 21.07 2.92
N MET A 756 -1.60 21.21 2.12
CA MET A 756 -1.57 22.08 0.94
C MET A 756 -2.28 21.50 -0.29
N LYS A 757 -2.81 20.27 -0.24
CA LYS A 757 -3.54 19.61 -1.34
C LYS A 757 -2.78 19.53 -2.68
N LEU A 758 -1.48 19.26 -2.64
CA LEU A 758 -0.60 19.28 -3.82
C LEU A 758 -0.83 18.07 -4.77
N GLY A 759 -1.95 18.03 -5.47
CA GLY A 759 -2.41 16.89 -6.30
C GLY A 759 -1.56 16.51 -7.51
N LYS A 760 -0.47 17.24 -7.79
CA LYS A 760 0.50 16.89 -8.83
C LYS A 760 1.80 16.28 -8.29
N LEU A 761 1.90 16.07 -6.98
CA LEU A 761 2.95 15.29 -6.35
C LEU A 761 2.54 13.81 -6.28
N ILE A 762 3.32 12.94 -6.93
CA ILE A 762 3.08 11.50 -6.97
C ILE A 762 4.34 10.76 -6.53
N ALA A 763 4.24 10.06 -5.40
CA ALA A 763 5.30 9.29 -4.79
C ALA A 763 5.13 7.78 -5.08
N LEU A 764 6.19 7.12 -5.51
CA LEU A 764 6.28 5.68 -5.71
C LEU A 764 7.20 5.11 -4.63
N TYR A 765 6.61 4.40 -3.68
CA TYR A 765 7.33 3.80 -2.56
C TYR A 765 7.69 2.34 -2.89
N ASP A 766 8.99 2.08 -2.96
CA ASP A 766 9.61 0.76 -3.06
C ASP A 766 9.50 0.03 -1.71
N ASP A 767 8.40 -0.71 -1.51
CA ASP A 767 8.13 -1.52 -0.31
C ASP A 767 8.81 -2.89 -0.43
N ASN A 768 10.15 -2.89 -0.43
CA ASN A 768 10.95 -4.09 -0.67
C ASN A 768 11.31 -4.89 0.61
N LYS A 769 10.86 -4.39 1.78
CA LYS A 769 11.08 -4.97 3.12
C LYS A 769 12.52 -5.06 3.60
N ILE A 770 13.49 -4.43 2.93
CA ILE A 770 14.91 -4.56 3.26
C ILE A 770 15.60 -3.20 3.40
N THR A 771 16.30 -3.04 4.53
CA THR A 771 17.22 -1.94 4.80
C THR A 771 18.67 -2.45 4.83
N ILE A 772 19.63 -1.59 5.22
CA ILE A 772 21.03 -1.97 5.37
C ILE A 772 21.21 -3.07 6.44
N ASP A 773 20.43 -3.01 7.53
CA ASP A 773 20.60 -3.88 8.70
C ASP A 773 19.85 -5.22 8.56
N GLY A 774 19.01 -5.39 7.52
CA GLY A 774 18.15 -6.56 7.35
C GLY A 774 16.71 -6.20 7.02
N ASP A 775 15.81 -7.11 7.39
CA ASP A 775 14.36 -6.96 7.27
C ASP A 775 13.86 -5.70 8.01
N THR A 776 12.99 -4.94 7.37
CA THR A 776 12.26 -3.81 7.97
C THR A 776 11.58 -4.15 9.29
N ALA A 777 11.17 -5.41 9.53
CA ALA A 777 10.60 -5.87 10.79
C ALA A 777 11.50 -5.63 12.02
N LEU A 778 12.81 -5.40 11.82
CA LEU A 778 13.76 -5.08 12.89
C LEU A 778 13.59 -3.66 13.47
N SER A 779 13.07 -2.70 12.70
CA SER A 779 13.03 -1.28 13.11
C SER A 779 11.91 -0.42 12.51
N PHE A 780 11.10 -0.96 11.59
CA PHE A 780 10.15 -0.21 10.77
C PHE A 780 8.90 -1.06 10.45
N THR A 781 7.99 -1.11 11.43
CA THR A 781 6.77 -1.94 11.41
C THR A 781 5.45 -1.14 11.33
N GLU A 782 5.56 0.17 11.06
CA GLU A 782 4.42 1.08 10.95
C GLU A 782 3.61 0.91 9.66
N ASP A 783 2.32 1.24 9.72
CA ASP A 783 1.42 1.20 8.56
C ASP A 783 1.55 2.50 7.74
N ILE A 784 2.35 2.45 6.68
CA ILE A 784 2.62 3.59 5.79
C ILE A 784 1.36 4.12 5.11
N ILE A 785 0.40 3.24 4.79
CA ILE A 785 -0.83 3.63 4.11
C ILE A 785 -1.69 4.46 5.07
N LYS A 786 -1.95 3.96 6.29
CA LYS A 786 -2.64 4.73 7.33
C LYS A 786 -1.88 6.00 7.74
N ARG A 787 -0.55 5.90 7.79
CA ARG A 787 0.46 6.97 7.68
C ARG A 787 -0.02 8.19 6.89
N PHE A 788 -0.06 7.96 5.59
CA PHE A 788 -0.27 8.98 4.57
C PHE A 788 -1.74 9.37 4.43
N GLU A 789 -2.68 8.46 4.70
CA GLU A 789 -4.10 8.80 4.88
C GLU A 789 -4.30 9.82 6.00
N GLY A 790 -3.61 9.65 7.14
CA GLY A 790 -3.61 10.60 8.24
C GLY A 790 -3.02 11.97 7.89
N TYR A 791 -2.14 12.04 6.88
CA TYR A 791 -1.66 13.30 6.29
C TYR A 791 -2.61 13.89 5.25
N GLY A 792 -3.68 13.19 4.85
CA GLY A 792 -4.62 13.62 3.82
C GLY A 792 -4.21 13.29 2.38
N TRP A 793 -3.28 12.34 2.19
CA TRP A 793 -2.87 11.88 0.87
C TRP A 793 -3.89 10.91 0.25
N HIS A 794 -3.75 10.67 -1.05
CA HIS A 794 -4.35 9.53 -1.75
C HIS A 794 -3.39 8.35 -1.72
N THR A 795 -3.89 7.18 -1.36
CA THR A 795 -3.11 5.96 -1.12
C THR A 795 -3.53 4.85 -2.07
N GLN A 796 -2.55 4.14 -2.62
CA GLN A 796 -2.76 2.94 -3.44
C GLN A 796 -1.67 1.91 -3.13
N THR A 797 -1.97 0.63 -3.36
CA THR A 797 -1.00 -0.47 -3.24
C THR A 797 -0.97 -1.29 -4.54
N VAL A 798 0.23 -1.62 -5.02
CA VAL A 798 0.50 -2.63 -6.06
C VAL A 798 1.25 -3.78 -5.40
N LEU A 799 0.68 -4.99 -5.47
CA LEU A 799 1.17 -6.16 -4.72
C LEU A 799 2.30 -6.93 -5.42
N ASP A 800 2.42 -6.81 -6.75
CA ASP A 800 3.53 -7.38 -7.53
C ASP A 800 4.17 -6.28 -8.39
N GLY A 801 5.10 -5.53 -7.78
CA GLY A 801 5.89 -4.53 -8.48
C GLY A 801 7.02 -5.09 -9.35
N ASP A 802 7.30 -6.40 -9.26
CA ASP A 802 8.35 -7.05 -10.05
C ASP A 802 7.87 -7.41 -11.46
N HIS A 803 6.55 -7.68 -11.62
CA HIS A 803 5.92 -8.11 -12.88
C HIS A 803 4.65 -7.33 -13.29
N ASP A 804 3.79 -6.84 -12.37
CA ASP A 804 2.51 -6.19 -12.71
C ASP A 804 2.68 -4.72 -13.16
N LEU A 805 3.30 -4.57 -14.33
CA LEU A 805 3.52 -3.29 -14.99
C LEU A 805 2.21 -2.56 -15.30
N ASP A 806 1.12 -3.30 -15.49
CA ASP A 806 -0.19 -2.77 -15.86
C ASP A 806 -0.97 -2.27 -14.62
N GLY A 807 -0.78 -2.90 -13.46
CA GLY A 807 -1.19 -2.39 -12.15
C GLY A 807 -0.45 -1.10 -11.77
N ILE A 808 0.87 -1.05 -11.98
CA ILE A 808 1.66 0.19 -11.80
C ILE A 808 1.12 1.30 -12.71
N ARG A 809 0.83 1.00 -13.99
CA ARG A 809 0.23 1.95 -14.94
C ARG A 809 -1.12 2.47 -14.45
N LYS A 810 -2.05 1.57 -14.08
CA LYS A 810 -3.39 1.93 -13.58
C LYS A 810 -3.31 2.77 -12.29
N ALA A 811 -2.38 2.45 -11.39
CA ALA A 811 -2.16 3.23 -10.17
C ALA A 811 -1.66 4.65 -10.47
N LEU A 812 -0.75 4.83 -11.43
CA LEU A 812 -0.28 6.15 -11.88
C LEU A 812 -1.39 6.94 -12.60
N GLU A 813 -2.18 6.29 -13.47
CA GLU A 813 -3.37 6.90 -14.09
C GLU A 813 -4.39 7.37 -13.05
N ASN A 814 -4.66 6.56 -12.02
CA ASN A 814 -5.57 6.90 -10.93
C ASN A 814 -5.03 8.05 -10.06
N ALA A 815 -3.73 8.05 -9.74
CA ALA A 815 -3.10 9.14 -9.01
C ALA A 815 -3.27 10.49 -9.74
N LYS A 816 -3.12 10.53 -11.08
CA LYS A 816 -3.33 11.76 -11.86
C LYS A 816 -4.79 12.25 -11.89
N LYS A 817 -5.77 11.39 -11.59
CA LYS A 817 -7.20 11.78 -11.48
C LYS A 817 -7.52 12.47 -10.15
N VAL A 818 -6.71 12.28 -9.10
CA VAL A 818 -6.91 12.89 -7.78
C VAL A 818 -6.18 14.23 -7.71
N THR A 819 -6.88 15.31 -8.08
CA THR A 819 -6.28 16.64 -8.22
C THR A 819 -6.19 17.44 -6.92
N ASP A 820 -6.84 16.99 -5.83
CA ASP A 820 -6.93 17.72 -4.55
C ASP A 820 -6.17 17.06 -3.39
N LYS A 821 -5.36 16.02 -3.67
CA LYS A 821 -4.48 15.34 -2.71
C LYS A 821 -3.20 14.85 -3.39
N PRO A 822 -2.01 15.05 -2.80
CA PRO A 822 -0.81 14.34 -3.24
C PRO A 822 -1.03 12.82 -3.12
N SER A 823 -0.39 12.03 -3.99
CA SER A 823 -0.58 10.57 -4.04
C SER A 823 0.67 9.80 -3.63
N ILE A 824 0.52 8.73 -2.85
CA ILE A 824 1.55 7.72 -2.63
C ILE A 824 1.06 6.35 -3.12
N ILE A 825 1.89 5.69 -3.92
CA ILE A 825 1.67 4.35 -4.44
C ILE A 825 2.72 3.46 -3.79
N LYS A 826 2.28 2.58 -2.90
CA LYS A 826 3.10 1.54 -2.28
C LYS A 826 3.24 0.39 -3.28
N ILE A 827 4.46 0.11 -3.72
CA ILE A 827 4.75 -0.91 -4.74
C ILE A 827 5.67 -1.94 -4.09
N HIS A 828 5.16 -3.16 -3.88
CA HIS A 828 5.94 -4.25 -3.30
C HIS A 828 6.90 -4.81 -4.35
N THR A 829 8.21 -4.77 -4.11
CA THR A 829 9.24 -5.31 -5.03
C THR A 829 10.19 -6.24 -4.30
N THR A 830 10.93 -7.07 -5.03
CA THR A 830 12.06 -7.80 -4.46
C THR A 830 13.35 -7.00 -4.66
N ILE A 831 14.00 -6.56 -3.57
CA ILE A 831 15.32 -5.93 -3.67
C ILE A 831 16.31 -6.88 -4.37
N GLY A 832 17.01 -6.40 -5.40
CA GLY A 832 17.93 -7.22 -6.19
C GLY A 832 17.27 -8.29 -7.05
N PHE A 833 16.00 -8.13 -7.42
CA PHE A 833 15.24 -9.09 -8.23
C PHE A 833 16.06 -9.71 -9.36
N GLY A 834 16.18 -11.04 -9.36
CA GLY A 834 16.99 -11.81 -10.29
C GLY A 834 18.30 -12.36 -9.71
N SER A 835 18.89 -11.71 -8.71
CA SER A 835 20.10 -12.18 -8.00
C SER A 835 19.84 -13.43 -7.17
N GLN A 836 20.85 -14.28 -6.98
CA GLN A 836 20.85 -15.36 -5.97
C GLN A 836 20.66 -14.83 -4.53
N MET A 837 20.92 -13.54 -4.33
CA MET A 837 20.79 -12.81 -3.08
C MET A 837 19.60 -11.84 -3.06
N GLN A 838 18.64 -11.98 -4.00
CA GLN A 838 17.41 -11.19 -4.00
C GLN A 838 16.67 -11.33 -2.65
N GLY A 839 16.01 -10.25 -2.21
CA GLY A 839 15.29 -10.20 -0.93
C GLY A 839 16.18 -10.18 0.32
N LYS A 840 17.46 -9.79 0.21
CA LYS A 840 18.43 -9.76 1.33
C LYS A 840 19.23 -8.47 1.35
N GLU A 841 19.61 -8.03 2.54
CA GLU A 841 20.43 -6.85 2.83
C GLU A 841 21.77 -6.85 2.06
N LYS A 842 22.33 -8.02 1.79
CA LYS A 842 23.57 -8.20 1.03
C LYS A 842 23.54 -7.62 -0.39
N VAL A 843 22.36 -7.53 -1.01
CA VAL A 843 22.20 -6.95 -2.36
C VAL A 843 21.98 -5.43 -2.33
N HIS A 844 21.81 -4.83 -1.14
CA HIS A 844 21.56 -3.39 -0.99
C HIS A 844 22.74 -2.54 -1.47
N GLY A 845 23.93 -2.69 -0.85
CA GLY A 845 25.05 -1.76 -1.02
C GLY A 845 26.39 -2.34 -1.46
N SER A 846 26.38 -3.61 -1.87
CA SER A 846 27.54 -4.30 -2.43
C SER A 846 27.29 -4.66 -3.89
N PRO A 847 28.29 -4.56 -4.78
CA PRO A 847 28.19 -5.12 -6.13
C PRO A 847 27.91 -6.63 -6.08
N LEU A 848 27.25 -7.15 -7.11
CA LEU A 848 27.04 -8.59 -7.25
C LEU A 848 28.37 -9.31 -7.55
N GLU A 849 28.48 -10.55 -7.06
CA GLU A 849 29.59 -11.45 -7.39
C GLU A 849 29.55 -11.87 -8.86
N ALA A 850 30.72 -12.15 -9.45
CA ALA A 850 30.85 -12.37 -10.90
C ALA A 850 29.96 -13.51 -11.45
N GLU A 851 29.81 -14.61 -10.70
CA GLU A 851 28.92 -15.72 -11.08
C GLU A 851 27.43 -15.39 -10.90
N ASP A 852 27.09 -14.50 -9.96
CA ASP A 852 25.72 -14.00 -9.81
C ASP A 852 25.34 -13.06 -10.96
N ILE A 853 26.26 -12.21 -11.42
CA ILE A 853 26.06 -11.37 -12.63
C ILE A 853 25.79 -12.25 -13.86
N LYS A 854 26.57 -13.33 -14.05
CA LYS A 854 26.36 -14.28 -15.16
C LYS A 854 24.99 -14.95 -15.09
N GLN A 855 24.55 -15.39 -13.91
CA GLN A 855 23.24 -16.03 -13.79
C GLN A 855 22.09 -15.01 -13.94
N VAL A 856 22.23 -13.78 -13.43
CA VAL A 856 21.29 -12.65 -13.68
C VAL A 856 21.13 -12.42 -15.18
N LYS A 857 22.24 -12.28 -15.92
CA LYS A 857 22.23 -12.13 -17.38
C LYS A 857 21.50 -13.29 -18.05
N LYS A 858 21.85 -14.53 -17.70
CA LYS A 858 21.20 -15.74 -18.24
C LYS A 858 19.70 -15.80 -17.93
N LYS A 859 19.28 -15.46 -16.70
CA LYS A 859 17.85 -15.42 -16.27
C LYS A 859 17.06 -14.43 -17.12
N PHE A 860 17.67 -13.30 -17.45
CA PHE A 860 17.05 -12.22 -18.22
C PHE A 860 17.28 -12.27 -19.74
N GLY A 861 17.88 -13.34 -20.27
CA GLY A 861 18.06 -13.56 -21.71
C GLY A 861 19.31 -12.94 -22.34
N PHE A 862 20.25 -12.44 -21.54
CA PHE A 862 21.50 -11.83 -21.99
C PHE A 862 22.65 -12.85 -22.00
N ASN A 863 23.65 -12.60 -22.85
CA ASN A 863 24.89 -13.38 -22.86
C ASN A 863 25.63 -13.17 -21.51
N PRO A 864 25.92 -14.23 -20.73
CA PRO A 864 26.58 -14.10 -19.43
C PRO A 864 27.99 -13.47 -19.49
N ASP A 865 28.70 -13.62 -20.60
CA ASP A 865 30.10 -13.19 -20.74
C ASP A 865 30.27 -11.78 -21.33
N GLU A 866 29.18 -11.15 -21.79
CA GLU A 866 29.20 -9.77 -22.32
C GLU A 866 28.81 -8.75 -21.25
N PHE A 867 29.36 -7.54 -21.32
CA PHE A 867 29.10 -6.45 -20.38
C PHE A 867 28.65 -5.19 -21.13
N TYR A 868 27.81 -4.37 -20.49
CA TYR A 868 27.29 -3.11 -21.04
C TYR A 868 26.50 -3.27 -22.35
N VAL A 869 25.81 -4.41 -22.51
CA VAL A 869 24.99 -4.71 -23.69
C VAL A 869 23.65 -3.99 -23.59
N VAL A 870 23.32 -3.22 -24.63
CA VAL A 870 22.01 -2.59 -24.81
C VAL A 870 21.45 -3.01 -26.18
N PRO A 871 20.36 -3.80 -26.22
CA PRO A 871 19.73 -4.19 -27.48
C PRO A 871 19.25 -2.96 -28.27
N PRO A 872 19.44 -2.87 -29.59
CA PRO A 872 19.06 -1.69 -30.39
C PRO A 872 17.61 -1.25 -30.20
N LYS A 873 16.68 -2.21 -30.09
CA LYS A 873 15.25 -1.97 -29.81
C LYS A 873 15.01 -1.11 -28.56
N VAL A 874 15.87 -1.21 -27.54
CA VAL A 874 15.75 -0.42 -26.29
C VAL A 874 16.05 1.05 -26.56
N TYR A 875 17.09 1.35 -27.34
CA TYR A 875 17.36 2.72 -27.80
C TYR A 875 16.24 3.22 -28.72
N GLU A 876 15.77 2.41 -29.68
CA GLU A 876 14.65 2.78 -30.56
C GLU A 876 13.40 3.17 -29.76
N TYR A 877 13.08 2.40 -28.71
CA TYR A 877 11.96 2.66 -27.81
C TYR A 877 12.13 3.97 -27.01
N TYR A 878 13.25 4.14 -26.29
CA TYR A 878 13.44 5.33 -25.45
C TYR A 878 13.72 6.62 -26.26
N HIS A 879 14.37 6.54 -27.43
CA HIS A 879 14.51 7.69 -28.32
C HIS A 879 13.16 8.13 -28.91
N LYS A 880 12.25 7.20 -29.20
CA LYS A 880 10.88 7.54 -29.62
C LYS A 880 10.17 8.37 -28.53
N LEU A 881 10.31 7.99 -27.26
CA LEU A 881 9.76 8.74 -26.12
C LEU A 881 10.40 10.13 -26.00
N ALA A 882 11.71 10.25 -26.20
CA ALA A 882 12.42 11.53 -26.22
C ALA A 882 11.92 12.46 -27.34
N ASP A 883 11.67 11.92 -28.54
CA ASP A 883 11.11 12.68 -29.67
C ASP A 883 9.61 13.01 -29.48
N GLU A 884 8.86 12.21 -28.73
CA GLU A 884 7.50 12.57 -28.26
C GLU A 884 7.53 13.69 -27.20
N GLY A 885 8.54 13.69 -26.31
CA GLY A 885 8.81 14.76 -25.37
C GLY A 885 9.16 16.09 -26.05
N ALA A 886 10.05 16.06 -27.03
CA ALA A 886 10.40 17.24 -27.84
C ALA A 886 9.17 17.86 -28.55
N LYS A 887 8.28 17.04 -29.11
CA LYS A 887 7.02 17.53 -29.72
C LYS A 887 6.08 18.23 -28.72
N LYS A 888 6.07 17.79 -27.46
CA LYS A 888 5.28 18.43 -26.39
C LYS A 888 5.88 19.77 -25.97
N GLU A 889 7.21 19.89 -26.00
CA GLU A 889 7.89 21.17 -25.83
C GLU A 889 7.66 22.12 -27.01
N ASP A 890 7.70 21.66 -28.26
CA ASP A 890 7.35 22.46 -29.44
C ASP A 890 5.92 23.04 -29.31
N GLN A 891 4.95 22.21 -28.90
CA GLN A 891 3.58 22.63 -28.61
C GLN A 891 3.52 23.67 -27.47
N TRP A 892 4.35 23.51 -26.44
CA TRP A 892 4.47 24.48 -25.34
C TRP A 892 5.07 25.81 -25.81
N HIS A 893 6.07 25.80 -26.70
CA HIS A 893 6.61 27.01 -27.33
C HIS A 893 5.57 27.72 -28.20
N GLU A 894 4.75 27.00 -28.96
CA GLU A 894 3.61 27.58 -29.69
C GLU A 894 2.60 28.23 -28.75
N LEU A 895 2.26 27.57 -27.63
CA LEU A 895 1.37 28.09 -26.60
C LEU A 895 1.94 29.37 -25.97
N PHE A 896 3.22 29.35 -25.58
CA PHE A 896 3.90 30.50 -24.98
C PHE A 896 4.09 31.66 -25.97
N SER A 897 4.22 31.38 -27.28
CA SER A 897 4.25 32.38 -28.35
C SER A 897 2.89 33.08 -28.54
N LYS A 898 1.78 32.34 -28.41
CA LYS A 898 0.42 32.91 -28.39
C LYS A 898 0.21 33.73 -27.10
N TYR A 899 0.53 33.16 -25.94
CA TYR A 899 0.47 33.83 -24.64
C TYR A 899 1.27 35.14 -24.60
N SER A 900 2.47 35.16 -25.21
CA SER A 900 3.32 36.35 -25.26
C SER A 900 2.72 37.52 -26.04
N LYS A 901 1.71 37.28 -26.89
CA LYS A 901 0.98 38.33 -27.63
C LYS A 901 -0.19 38.87 -26.82
N ASP A 902 -0.92 37.97 -26.15
CA ASP A 902 -2.12 38.31 -25.38
C ASP A 902 -1.78 38.88 -23.98
N TYR A 903 -0.71 38.38 -23.35
CA TYR A 903 -0.25 38.72 -22.00
C TYR A 903 1.25 39.13 -22.00
N PRO A 904 1.64 40.21 -22.72
CA PRO A 904 3.04 40.54 -22.96
C PRO A 904 3.82 40.94 -21.68
N LYS A 905 3.15 41.44 -20.65
CA LYS A 905 3.79 41.81 -19.37
C LYS A 905 4.12 40.56 -18.56
N GLU A 906 3.13 39.69 -18.38
CA GLU A 906 3.23 38.42 -17.68
C GLU A 906 4.25 37.50 -18.37
N ALA A 907 4.25 37.45 -19.71
CA ALA A 907 5.24 36.69 -20.48
C ALA A 907 6.68 37.23 -20.32
N ALA A 908 6.85 38.55 -20.22
CA ALA A 908 8.15 39.15 -19.95
C ALA A 908 8.62 38.87 -18.51
N GLU A 909 7.72 38.91 -17.52
CA GLU A 909 8.05 38.53 -16.14
C GLU A 909 8.38 37.03 -16.03
N PHE A 910 7.56 36.15 -16.60
CA PHE A 910 7.79 34.71 -16.63
C PHE A 910 9.18 34.40 -17.20
N ARG A 911 9.51 34.95 -18.37
CA ARG A 911 10.82 34.76 -19.01
C ARG A 911 11.96 35.27 -18.12
N ARG A 912 11.85 36.50 -17.58
CA ARG A 912 12.85 37.09 -16.67
C ARG A 912 13.11 36.18 -15.45
N ARG A 913 12.03 35.65 -14.85
CA ARG A 913 12.09 34.77 -13.67
C ARG A 913 12.72 33.42 -13.99
N MET A 914 12.36 32.80 -15.12
CA MET A 914 12.96 31.54 -15.57
C MET A 914 14.44 31.69 -15.94
N GLU A 915 14.84 32.85 -16.48
CA GLU A 915 16.25 33.22 -16.69
C GLU A 915 17.01 33.55 -15.37
N GLY A 916 16.35 33.48 -14.20
CA GLY A 916 16.95 33.75 -12.89
C GLY A 916 17.30 35.23 -12.61
N ARG A 917 16.97 36.14 -13.53
CA ARG A 917 17.33 37.57 -13.45
C ARG A 917 16.38 38.32 -12.50
N LEU A 918 16.93 39.14 -11.61
CA LEU A 918 16.15 40.03 -10.74
C LEU A 918 15.56 41.22 -11.55
N PRO A 919 14.52 41.92 -11.04
CA PRO A 919 13.95 43.12 -11.66
C PRO A 919 14.91 44.31 -11.60
N ASP A 920 14.96 45.18 -12.60
CA ASP A 920 15.81 46.39 -12.53
C ASP A 920 15.37 47.34 -11.41
N GLY A 921 16.32 48.06 -10.79
CA GLY A 921 16.04 49.02 -9.71
C GLY A 921 15.68 48.42 -8.34
N TRP A 922 15.62 47.09 -8.18
CA TRP A 922 15.21 46.44 -6.93
C TRP A 922 16.01 46.84 -5.68
N LYS A 923 17.26 47.30 -5.84
CA LYS A 923 18.14 47.73 -4.75
C LYS A 923 17.75 49.10 -4.18
N ASP A 924 17.06 49.92 -4.98
CA ASP A 924 16.76 51.32 -4.65
C ASP A 924 15.69 51.43 -3.55
N VAL A 925 14.94 50.36 -3.30
CA VAL A 925 13.94 50.29 -2.21
C VAL A 925 14.51 49.80 -0.87
N LEU A 926 15.80 49.40 -0.82
CA LEU A 926 16.42 48.91 0.42
C LEU A 926 16.48 50.03 1.47
N PRO A 927 15.93 49.82 2.69
CA PRO A 927 15.98 50.79 3.77
C PRO A 927 17.43 51.20 4.12
N ARG A 928 17.65 52.51 4.30
CA ARG A 928 18.90 53.11 4.79
C ARG A 928 18.64 53.84 6.09
N TYR A 929 19.61 53.79 7.00
CA TYR A 929 19.51 54.32 8.35
C TYR A 929 20.70 55.24 8.66
N LYS A 930 20.48 56.20 9.56
CA LYS A 930 21.48 57.15 10.06
C LYS A 930 21.75 56.91 11.54
N PRO A 931 22.91 57.34 12.08
CA PRO A 931 23.25 57.19 13.50
C PRO A 931 22.27 57.87 14.46
N GLU A 932 21.47 58.83 13.98
CA GLU A 932 20.46 59.54 14.76
C GLU A 932 19.08 58.86 14.77
N ASP A 933 18.87 57.81 13.97
CA ASP A 933 17.62 57.05 13.95
C ASP A 933 17.53 56.08 15.16
N ASP A 934 16.30 55.70 15.54
CA ASP A 934 16.05 54.88 16.73
C ASP A 934 16.77 53.52 16.72
N ALA A 935 17.08 53.02 17.92
CA ALA A 935 17.60 51.68 18.12
C ALA A 935 16.49 50.62 17.89
N ILE A 936 16.70 49.71 16.94
CA ILE A 936 15.70 48.74 16.47
C ILE A 936 16.36 47.35 16.42
N ALA A 937 15.64 46.29 16.82
CA ALA A 937 16.15 44.92 16.72
C ALA A 937 16.36 44.50 15.26
N SER A 938 17.44 43.79 14.93
CA SER A 938 17.73 43.48 13.52
C SER A 938 16.69 42.55 12.89
N ARG A 939 15.94 41.77 13.67
CA ARG A 939 14.72 41.07 13.20
C ARG A 939 13.61 42.01 12.69
N LYS A 940 13.45 43.20 13.30
CA LYS A 940 12.49 44.23 12.88
C LYS A 940 13.03 45.07 11.71
N LEU A 941 14.35 45.25 11.63
CA LEU A 941 15.00 45.80 10.44
C LEU A 941 14.81 44.84 9.24
N SER A 942 14.93 43.53 9.45
CA SER A 942 14.63 42.48 8.46
C SER A 942 13.18 42.53 7.98
N GLU A 943 12.21 42.71 8.89
CA GLU A 943 10.80 42.95 8.52
C GLU A 943 10.66 44.17 7.60
N ALA A 944 11.36 45.27 7.89
CA ALA A 944 11.33 46.48 7.06
C ALA A 944 11.92 46.23 5.66
N VAL A 945 12.99 45.43 5.54
CA VAL A 945 13.55 45.01 4.23
C VAL A 945 12.56 44.13 3.47
N LEU A 946 11.99 43.09 4.10
CA LEU A 946 11.01 42.20 3.47
C LEU A 946 9.76 42.96 2.99
N ASN A 947 9.26 43.94 3.76
CA ASN A 947 8.16 44.80 3.34
C ASN A 947 8.48 45.66 2.10
N LYS A 948 9.76 45.93 1.79
CA LYS A 948 10.16 46.66 0.59
C LYS A 948 10.43 45.74 -0.59
N LEU A 949 11.11 44.63 -0.35
CA LEU A 949 11.46 43.66 -1.39
C LEU A 949 10.25 42.89 -1.92
N ALA A 950 9.26 42.57 -1.08
CA ALA A 950 8.09 41.82 -1.50
C ALA A 950 7.27 42.53 -2.59
N ASP A 951 7.21 43.87 -2.58
CA ASP A 951 6.46 44.66 -3.57
C ASP A 951 7.17 44.72 -4.94
N VAL A 952 8.50 44.64 -4.98
CA VAL A 952 9.28 44.78 -6.23
C VAL A 952 9.87 43.47 -6.76
N ILE A 953 10.04 42.45 -5.92
CA ILE A 953 10.52 41.10 -6.29
C ILE A 953 9.35 40.10 -6.17
N PRO A 954 8.55 39.90 -7.24
CA PRO A 954 7.42 38.97 -7.20
C PRO A 954 7.84 37.50 -7.06
N GLU A 955 9.07 37.14 -7.47
CA GLU A 955 9.63 35.81 -7.25
C GLU A 955 10.06 35.52 -5.81
N LEU A 956 10.08 36.50 -4.91
CA LEU A 956 10.37 36.27 -3.49
C LEU A 956 9.17 35.57 -2.83
N ILE A 957 9.39 34.35 -2.37
CA ILE A 957 8.41 33.47 -1.70
C ILE A 957 9.05 32.91 -0.44
N GLY A 958 8.29 32.73 0.63
CA GLY A 958 8.88 32.20 1.85
C GLY A 958 7.98 32.27 3.06
N GLY A 959 8.52 31.97 4.23
CA GLY A 959 7.69 31.75 5.41
C GLY A 959 8.43 31.69 6.72
N SER A 960 7.81 31.03 7.69
CA SER A 960 8.43 30.72 8.98
C SER A 960 7.91 29.40 9.52
N ALA A 961 8.78 28.71 10.26
CA ALA A 961 8.46 27.52 11.03
C ALA A 961 7.68 27.93 12.31
N ASP A 962 6.40 28.26 12.12
CA ASP A 962 5.43 28.78 13.11
C ASP A 962 5.77 30.13 13.79
N LEU A 963 7.04 30.51 13.86
CA LEU A 963 7.58 31.70 14.52
C LEU A 963 7.36 33.02 13.76
N THR A 964 6.27 33.14 12.99
CA THR A 964 6.01 34.28 12.07
C THR A 964 6.17 35.65 12.75
N GLY A 965 5.53 35.85 13.90
CA GLY A 965 5.59 37.10 14.66
C GLY A 965 6.89 37.30 15.46
N SER A 966 7.61 36.21 15.74
CA SER A 966 8.87 36.25 16.48
C SER A 966 10.04 36.57 15.54
N ASN A 967 10.04 35.97 14.34
CA ASN A 967 11.02 36.23 13.29
C ASN A 967 10.73 37.54 12.52
N ASN A 968 9.46 37.93 12.42
CA ASN A 968 8.96 39.06 11.62
C ASN A 968 9.19 38.89 10.10
N THR A 969 8.89 37.69 9.60
CA THR A 969 9.08 37.30 8.19
C THR A 969 7.91 37.64 7.28
N ARG A 970 6.74 38.01 7.82
CA ARG A 970 5.52 38.27 7.04
C ARG A 970 5.36 39.77 6.77
N TRP A 971 5.44 40.17 5.49
CA TRP A 971 5.16 41.54 5.10
C TRP A 971 3.64 41.84 5.16
N LYS A 972 3.28 43.13 5.23
CA LYS A 972 1.91 43.58 5.55
C LYS A 972 0.85 43.10 4.55
N THR A 973 1.19 43.09 3.27
CA THR A 973 0.30 42.71 2.15
C THR A 973 0.42 41.23 1.75
N ALA A 974 1.10 40.41 2.56
CA ALA A 974 1.28 39.00 2.26
C ALA A 974 -0.06 38.25 2.14
N VAL A 975 -0.17 37.42 1.10
CA VAL A 975 -1.20 36.39 0.95
C VAL A 975 -0.54 35.05 1.22
N ASP A 976 -1.18 34.22 2.04
CA ASP A 976 -0.62 32.94 2.46
C ASP A 976 -0.77 31.91 1.31
N PHE A 977 0.24 31.08 1.07
CA PHE A 977 0.20 29.98 0.09
C PHE A 977 -0.68 28.86 0.67
N GLN A 978 -1.87 28.67 0.10
CA GLN A 978 -2.85 27.68 0.54
C GLN A 978 -3.72 27.22 -0.64
N HIS A 979 -4.26 26.00 -0.59
CA HIS A 979 -5.27 25.60 -1.57
C HIS A 979 -6.52 26.51 -1.44
N PRO A 980 -7.09 27.04 -2.54
CA PRO A 980 -8.16 28.04 -2.49
C PRO A 980 -9.40 27.61 -1.71
N SER A 981 -9.72 26.31 -1.68
CA SER A 981 -10.88 25.80 -0.91
C SER A 981 -10.77 26.02 0.61
N THR A 982 -9.57 26.26 1.14
CA THR A 982 -9.37 26.56 2.56
C THR A 982 -9.91 27.93 2.96
N LYS A 983 -10.01 28.87 2.01
CA LYS A 983 -10.28 30.30 2.24
C LYS A 983 -9.27 31.01 3.16
N LEU A 984 -8.13 30.38 3.44
CA LEU A 984 -7.02 30.94 4.23
C LEU A 984 -5.94 31.60 3.36
N GLY A 985 -6.01 31.41 2.05
CA GLY A 985 -5.03 31.88 1.07
C GLY A 985 -5.35 31.35 -0.32
N ASP A 986 -4.35 31.43 -1.20
CA ASP A 986 -4.41 31.00 -2.60
C ASP A 986 -3.05 30.44 -3.03
N TYR A 987 -2.96 29.65 -4.10
CA TYR A 987 -1.68 29.14 -4.58
C TYR A 987 -0.77 30.24 -5.18
N SER A 988 -1.32 31.35 -5.68
CA SER A 988 -0.54 32.55 -6.03
C SER A 988 0.02 33.28 -4.79
N GLY A 989 -0.43 32.92 -3.59
CA GLY A 989 0.09 33.40 -2.31
C GLY A 989 1.58 33.10 -2.16
N ARG A 990 2.31 34.02 -1.53
CA ARG A 990 3.78 33.97 -1.40
C ARG A 990 4.27 33.81 0.03
N TYR A 991 3.36 33.67 1.01
CA TYR A 991 3.71 33.44 2.41
C TYR A 991 3.36 32.02 2.87
N ILE A 992 4.37 31.19 3.11
CA ILE A 992 4.20 29.78 3.47
C ILE A 992 4.11 29.63 5.00
N ARG A 993 3.07 28.95 5.49
CA ARG A 993 2.97 28.50 6.88
C ARG A 993 3.55 27.10 6.99
N TYR A 994 4.82 26.98 7.38
CA TYR A 994 5.46 25.67 7.49
C TYR A 994 5.00 24.90 8.74
N GLY A 995 4.56 25.59 9.81
CA GLY A 995 4.42 25.02 11.15
C GLY A 995 5.78 24.65 11.75
N VAL A 996 5.81 23.99 12.91
CA VAL A 996 7.07 23.61 13.59
C VAL A 996 7.73 22.45 12.84
N ARG A 997 8.45 22.79 11.77
CA ARG A 997 8.94 21.88 10.71
C ARG A 997 10.19 22.44 10.03
N GLU A 998 11.23 22.75 10.81
CA GLU A 998 12.48 23.34 10.31
C GLU A 998 13.14 22.50 9.21
N HIS A 999 13.18 21.17 9.37
CA HIS A 999 13.87 20.30 8.41
C HIS A 999 13.08 20.21 7.10
N GLY A 1000 11.76 20.02 7.19
CA GLY A 1000 10.84 20.06 6.06
C GLY A 1000 10.88 21.41 5.35
N MET A 1001 10.86 22.52 6.09
CA MET A 1001 11.01 23.89 5.55
C MET A 1001 12.30 24.01 4.72
N HIS A 1002 13.45 23.62 5.28
CA HIS A 1002 14.73 23.75 4.60
C HIS A 1002 14.81 22.88 3.33
N ALA A 1003 14.29 21.65 3.37
CA ALA A 1003 14.27 20.76 2.22
C ALA A 1003 13.27 21.21 1.14
N MET A 1004 12.09 21.72 1.52
CA MET A 1004 11.13 22.33 0.60
C MET A 1004 11.71 23.58 -0.08
N MET A 1005 12.45 24.43 0.64
CA MET A 1005 13.14 25.56 0.04
C MET A 1005 14.15 25.13 -1.04
N ASN A 1006 14.88 24.03 -0.84
CA ASN A 1006 15.75 23.48 -1.88
C ASN A 1006 14.97 23.03 -3.13
N GLY A 1007 13.79 22.45 -2.96
CA GLY A 1007 12.88 22.13 -4.07
C GLY A 1007 12.40 23.38 -4.83
N ILE A 1008 11.96 24.41 -4.10
CA ILE A 1008 11.50 25.69 -4.67
C ILE A 1008 12.63 26.37 -5.46
N ALA A 1009 13.86 26.39 -4.92
CA ALA A 1009 15.03 26.93 -5.62
C ALA A 1009 15.38 26.13 -6.88
N ALA A 1010 15.28 24.80 -6.83
CA ALA A 1010 15.58 23.91 -7.96
C ALA A 1010 14.56 24.02 -9.12
N TYR A 1011 13.29 24.36 -8.83
CA TYR A 1011 12.27 24.56 -9.87
C TYR A 1011 12.61 25.69 -10.84
N GLN A 1012 13.33 26.71 -10.37
CA GLN A 1012 13.60 28.02 -10.99
C GLN A 1012 12.39 28.97 -10.96
N GLY A 1013 12.59 30.25 -11.25
CA GLY A 1013 11.51 31.26 -11.25
C GLY A 1013 11.00 31.74 -9.88
N LEU A 1014 11.55 31.20 -8.78
CA LEU A 1014 11.25 31.57 -7.39
C LEU A 1014 12.53 31.71 -6.56
N ILE A 1015 12.46 32.51 -5.49
CA ILE A 1015 13.53 32.74 -4.52
C ILE A 1015 12.97 32.42 -3.12
N PRO A 1016 13.28 31.24 -2.57
CA PRO A 1016 12.77 30.82 -1.28
C PRO A 1016 13.50 31.49 -0.10
N PHE A 1017 12.72 31.91 0.89
CA PHE A 1017 13.23 32.26 2.22
C PHE A 1017 12.45 31.56 3.35
N GLY A 1018 13.09 31.35 4.50
CA GLY A 1018 12.48 30.65 5.63
C GLY A 1018 13.06 31.12 6.95
N GLY A 1019 12.19 31.40 7.92
CA GLY A 1019 12.58 31.85 9.25
C GLY A 1019 12.30 30.86 10.37
N THR A 1020 13.25 30.76 11.30
CA THR A 1020 13.07 30.18 12.64
C THR A 1020 14.02 30.92 13.61
N PHE A 1021 14.22 30.40 14.82
CA PHE A 1021 15.32 30.85 15.68
C PHE A 1021 16.65 30.24 15.21
N LEU A 1022 17.75 30.99 15.34
CA LEU A 1022 19.05 30.54 14.85
C LEU A 1022 19.46 29.19 15.44
N ASN A 1023 19.16 28.93 16.72
CA ASN A 1023 19.47 27.65 17.34
C ASN A 1023 18.77 26.47 16.64
N PHE A 1024 17.56 26.70 16.14
CA PHE A 1024 16.73 25.69 15.45
C PHE A 1024 17.08 25.54 13.95
N LEU A 1025 17.97 26.38 13.39
CA LEU A 1025 18.62 26.10 12.10
C LEU A 1025 19.21 24.67 12.07
N THR A 1026 19.70 24.21 13.22
CA THR A 1026 20.34 22.90 13.41
C THR A 1026 19.39 21.71 13.21
N TYR A 1027 18.09 21.86 13.52
CA TYR A 1027 17.08 20.80 13.27
C TYR A 1027 17.00 20.44 11.78
N GLY A 1028 17.08 21.46 10.92
CA GLY A 1028 17.10 21.29 9.47
C GLY A 1028 18.49 21.32 8.84
N TRP A 1029 19.54 20.95 9.58
CA TRP A 1029 20.93 21.11 9.11
C TRP A 1029 21.28 20.26 7.89
N GLY A 1030 20.77 19.03 7.81
CA GLY A 1030 21.00 18.13 6.67
C GLY A 1030 20.56 18.76 5.34
N ALA A 1031 19.40 19.41 5.35
CA ALA A 1031 18.89 20.18 4.22
C ALA A 1031 19.70 21.46 3.95
N ALA A 1032 20.06 22.23 4.99
CA ALA A 1032 20.86 23.46 4.82
C ALA A 1032 22.24 23.19 4.20
N ARG A 1033 22.89 22.08 4.59
CA ARG A 1033 24.11 21.57 3.95
C ARG A 1033 23.90 21.21 2.49
N LEU A 1034 22.76 20.58 2.14
CA LEU A 1034 22.43 20.27 0.74
C LEU A 1034 22.16 21.52 -0.09
N SER A 1035 21.69 22.63 0.50
CA SER A 1035 21.55 23.92 -0.19
C SER A 1035 22.89 24.45 -0.68
N ALA A 1036 23.91 24.35 0.19
CA ALA A 1036 25.27 24.79 -0.12
C ALA A 1036 25.93 23.90 -1.18
N LEU A 1037 25.80 22.58 -1.05
CA LEU A 1037 26.30 21.60 -2.02
C LEU A 1037 25.62 21.72 -3.39
N SER A 1038 24.30 21.94 -3.41
CA SER A 1038 23.50 22.04 -4.64
C SER A 1038 23.50 23.44 -5.28
N LYS A 1039 24.27 24.39 -4.70
CA LYS A 1039 24.34 25.79 -5.12
C LYS A 1039 22.97 26.49 -5.17
N SER A 1040 22.09 26.20 -4.21
CA SER A 1040 20.74 26.75 -4.16
C SER A 1040 20.73 28.15 -3.51
N ARG A 1041 20.21 29.17 -4.21
CA ARG A 1041 19.84 30.46 -3.57
C ARG A 1041 18.66 30.26 -2.63
N VAL A 1042 18.97 30.04 -1.35
CA VAL A 1042 18.01 29.94 -0.23
C VAL A 1042 18.39 30.96 0.85
N ILE A 1043 17.41 31.70 1.35
CA ILE A 1043 17.63 32.77 2.35
C ILE A 1043 17.06 32.34 3.71
N TYR A 1044 17.93 32.08 4.67
CA TYR A 1044 17.59 31.63 6.01
C TYR A 1044 17.53 32.83 6.98
N VAL A 1045 16.33 33.21 7.40
CA VAL A 1045 16.06 34.38 8.26
C VAL A 1045 16.08 33.94 9.73
N MET A 1046 17.27 33.89 10.32
CA MET A 1046 17.55 33.19 11.57
C MET A 1046 17.64 34.14 12.75
N THR A 1047 16.53 34.31 13.47
CA THR A 1047 16.43 35.32 14.54
C THR A 1047 16.79 34.78 15.93
N HIS A 1048 16.88 35.64 16.94
CA HIS A 1048 17.23 35.25 18.32
C HIS A 1048 18.62 34.57 18.33
N ASP A 1049 19.60 35.34 17.88
CA ASP A 1049 20.90 34.88 17.37
C ASP A 1049 21.97 34.60 18.44
N SER A 1050 21.74 34.91 19.71
CA SER A 1050 22.72 34.74 20.78
C SER A 1050 22.05 34.64 22.15
N ILE A 1051 22.86 34.63 23.22
CA ILE A 1051 22.41 34.91 24.60
C ILE A 1051 21.60 36.22 24.75
N GLY A 1052 21.61 37.09 23.74
CA GLY A 1052 20.83 38.33 23.64
C GLY A 1052 19.32 38.14 23.60
N LEU A 1053 18.85 36.91 23.36
CA LEU A 1053 17.43 36.58 23.52
C LEU A 1053 16.97 36.63 24.98
N GLY A 1054 17.85 36.42 25.96
CA GLY A 1054 17.51 36.49 27.38
C GLY A 1054 16.73 35.28 27.92
N GLU A 1055 15.45 35.47 28.27
CA GLU A 1055 14.76 34.65 29.27
C GLU A 1055 14.54 33.17 28.88
N ASP A 1056 14.42 32.84 27.59
CA ASP A 1056 14.20 31.45 27.14
C ASP A 1056 15.41 30.52 27.39
N GLY A 1057 16.58 31.10 27.71
CA GLY A 1057 17.71 30.38 28.29
C GLY A 1057 18.50 29.46 27.34
N PRO A 1058 19.39 28.61 27.88
CA PRO A 1058 20.42 27.92 27.11
C PRO A 1058 19.90 26.88 26.10
N THR A 1059 18.62 26.50 26.13
CA THR A 1059 18.00 25.63 25.12
C THR A 1059 17.63 26.37 23.82
N HIS A 1060 17.54 27.70 23.89
CA HIS A 1060 17.20 28.57 22.76
C HIS A 1060 18.39 29.42 22.30
N GLN A 1061 19.38 29.63 23.16
CA GLN A 1061 20.52 30.51 22.92
C GLN A 1061 21.58 29.79 22.07
N PRO A 1062 21.82 30.20 20.82
CA PRO A 1062 22.87 29.63 19.98
C PRO A 1062 24.24 29.83 20.62
N ILE A 1063 25.15 28.87 20.44
CA ILE A 1063 26.58 29.02 20.82
C ILE A 1063 27.47 28.61 19.64
N GLU A 1064 27.41 27.36 19.23
CA GLU A 1064 28.23 26.77 18.15
C GLU A 1064 27.69 27.02 16.74
N THR A 1065 26.43 27.46 16.62
CA THR A 1065 25.69 27.42 15.35
C THR A 1065 26.33 28.26 14.24
N LEU A 1066 26.95 29.41 14.54
CA LEU A 1066 27.66 30.18 13.50
C LEU A 1066 29.07 29.67 13.20
N ALA A 1067 29.70 28.93 14.11
CA ALA A 1067 30.93 28.21 13.77
C ALA A 1067 30.61 27.07 12.77
N LEU A 1068 29.46 26.40 12.94
CA LEU A 1068 28.96 25.37 12.03
C LEU A 1068 28.63 25.93 10.62
N THR A 1069 27.96 27.08 10.53
CA THR A 1069 27.67 27.70 9.22
C THR A 1069 28.93 28.20 8.52
N ARG A 1070 29.82 28.91 9.24
CA ARG A 1070 31.09 29.42 8.70
C ARG A 1070 32.06 28.31 8.28
N ALA A 1071 31.99 27.14 8.89
CA ALA A 1071 32.76 25.96 8.50
C ALA A 1071 32.22 25.27 7.24
N THR A 1072 31.03 25.65 6.75
CA THR A 1072 30.37 24.99 5.61
C THR A 1072 30.74 25.67 4.29
N PRO A 1073 31.38 24.97 3.33
CA PRO A 1073 31.71 25.54 2.03
C PRO A 1073 30.47 26.02 1.27
N ASN A 1074 30.58 27.16 0.56
CA ASN A 1074 29.48 27.79 -0.18
C ASN A 1074 28.24 28.09 0.68
N MET A 1075 28.45 28.72 1.85
CA MET A 1075 27.38 29.30 2.67
C MET A 1075 27.83 30.71 3.11
N LEU A 1076 26.95 31.71 3.02
CA LEU A 1076 27.24 33.05 3.54
C LEU A 1076 26.60 33.22 4.92
N THR A 1077 27.41 33.36 5.96
CA THR A 1077 26.95 33.65 7.32
C THR A 1077 26.94 35.14 7.57
N PHE A 1078 25.79 35.79 7.38
CA PHE A 1078 25.58 37.19 7.75
C PHE A 1078 25.16 37.31 9.21
N ARG A 1079 25.83 38.18 9.98
CA ARG A 1079 25.41 38.63 11.32
C ARG A 1079 25.49 40.17 11.40
N PRO A 1080 24.50 40.88 10.81
CA PRO A 1080 24.52 42.34 10.69
C PRO A 1080 24.27 43.06 12.02
N ALA A 1081 25.01 44.16 12.24
CA ALA A 1081 24.99 44.96 13.45
C ALA A 1081 23.87 46.00 13.52
N ASP A 1082 23.42 46.52 12.38
CA ASP A 1082 22.41 47.59 12.31
C ASP A 1082 21.54 47.52 11.04
N GLY A 1083 20.69 48.53 10.82
CA GLY A 1083 19.77 48.56 9.70
C GLY A 1083 20.43 48.63 8.32
N ASN A 1084 21.60 49.27 8.20
CA ASN A 1084 22.34 49.33 6.95
C ASN A 1084 22.97 47.97 6.63
N GLU A 1085 23.53 47.30 7.63
CA GLU A 1085 24.09 45.97 7.43
C GLU A 1085 23.01 44.91 7.15
N VAL A 1086 21.82 45.00 7.75
CA VAL A 1086 20.69 44.11 7.42
C VAL A 1086 20.26 44.27 5.97
N SER A 1087 20.13 45.51 5.47
CA SER A 1087 19.85 45.77 4.06
C SER A 1087 20.97 45.25 3.14
N GLY A 1088 22.23 45.37 3.54
CA GLY A 1088 23.37 44.80 2.80
C GLY A 1088 23.40 43.27 2.77
N ALA A 1089 23.02 42.60 3.85
CA ALA A 1089 22.91 41.14 3.91
C ALA A 1089 21.84 40.61 2.93
N TYR A 1090 20.64 41.21 2.93
CA TYR A 1090 19.59 40.86 1.95
C TYR A 1090 20.00 41.19 0.52
N MET A 1091 20.71 42.31 0.30
CA MET A 1091 21.22 42.66 -1.02
C MET A 1091 22.12 41.55 -1.58
N LEU A 1092 23.02 41.03 -0.75
CA LEU A 1092 23.99 40.02 -1.19
C LEU A 1092 23.38 38.62 -1.29
N ALA A 1093 22.47 38.27 -0.38
CA ALA A 1093 21.71 37.01 -0.44
C ALA A 1093 20.87 36.86 -1.73
N LEU A 1094 20.39 37.98 -2.29
CA LEU A 1094 19.67 37.99 -3.56
C LEU A 1094 20.58 37.95 -4.80
N GLU A 1095 21.71 38.68 -4.75
CA GLU A 1095 22.71 38.71 -5.82
C GLU A 1095 23.48 37.39 -5.99
N ARG A 1096 23.76 36.68 -4.90
CA ARG A 1096 24.57 35.45 -4.89
C ARG A 1096 23.71 34.22 -5.25
N SER A 1097 23.30 34.15 -6.51
CA SER A 1097 22.36 33.13 -7.04
C SER A 1097 22.80 31.67 -6.92
N GLU A 1098 24.09 31.39 -6.64
CA GLU A 1098 24.62 30.04 -6.42
C GLU A 1098 24.95 29.73 -4.94
N THR A 1099 24.59 30.60 -3.99
CA THR A 1099 25.01 30.47 -2.59
C THR A 1099 23.86 30.68 -1.60
N PRO A 1100 23.53 29.73 -0.73
CA PRO A 1100 22.60 29.96 0.39
C PRO A 1100 23.17 30.96 1.39
N SER A 1101 22.29 31.74 2.02
CA SER A 1101 22.66 32.79 2.97
C SER A 1101 21.92 32.62 4.30
N ILE A 1102 22.67 32.56 5.39
CA ILE A 1102 22.16 32.69 6.75
C ILE A 1102 22.17 34.17 7.13
N ILE A 1103 21.06 34.70 7.64
CA ILE A 1103 20.98 36.05 8.19
C ILE A 1103 20.61 35.93 9.67
N ALA A 1104 21.61 36.00 10.53
CA ALA A 1104 21.52 35.92 11.99
C ALA A 1104 21.08 37.27 12.58
N LEU A 1105 19.96 37.31 13.31
CA LEU A 1105 19.26 38.55 13.68
C LEU A 1105 18.84 38.61 15.17
N SER A 1106 18.97 39.80 15.78
CA SER A 1106 18.77 40.02 17.21
C SER A 1106 17.30 40.00 17.65
N ARG A 1107 17.05 39.58 18.89
CA ARG A 1107 15.75 39.77 19.59
C ARG A 1107 15.62 41.21 20.09
N GLN A 1108 16.73 41.70 20.66
CA GLN A 1108 16.97 42.96 21.35
C GLN A 1108 17.32 44.10 20.38
N ASN A 1109 17.01 45.35 20.77
CA ASN A 1109 17.29 46.53 19.95
C ASN A 1109 18.79 46.82 19.85
N LEU A 1110 19.24 47.18 18.64
CA LEU A 1110 20.61 47.61 18.34
C LEU A 1110 20.58 49.07 17.84
N PRO A 1111 21.55 49.92 18.22
CA PRO A 1111 21.64 51.28 17.71
C PRO A 1111 22.07 51.29 16.23
N GLN A 1112 21.77 52.37 15.50
CA GLN A 1112 22.35 52.57 14.18
C GLN A 1112 23.79 53.07 14.32
N ILE A 1113 24.75 52.46 13.62
CA ILE A 1113 26.17 52.62 13.93
C ILE A 1113 26.82 53.55 12.90
N LYS A 1114 27.54 54.57 13.38
CA LYS A 1114 28.26 55.50 12.51
C LYS A 1114 29.35 54.76 11.72
N GLY A 1115 29.30 54.89 10.39
CA GLY A 1115 30.25 54.26 9.47
C GLY A 1115 29.70 53.02 8.75
N THR A 1116 28.55 52.48 9.17
CA THR A 1116 27.90 51.38 8.43
C THR A 1116 27.33 51.86 7.10
N SER A 1117 27.27 50.94 6.13
CA SER A 1117 26.57 51.16 4.86
C SER A 1117 26.19 49.83 4.21
N ILE A 1118 25.13 49.85 3.39
CA ILE A 1118 24.68 48.70 2.59
C ILE A 1118 25.84 48.19 1.71
N GLU A 1119 26.59 49.13 1.14
CA GLU A 1119 27.68 48.88 0.21
C GLU A 1119 28.90 48.20 0.88
N ALA A 1120 29.22 48.55 2.12
CA ALA A 1120 30.38 48.03 2.84
C ALA A 1120 30.26 46.53 3.18
N VAL A 1121 29.04 46.00 3.34
CA VAL A 1121 28.79 44.57 3.62
C VAL A 1121 29.40 43.66 2.53
N ARG A 1122 29.56 44.17 1.30
CA ARG A 1122 30.23 43.46 0.18
C ARG A 1122 31.66 43.01 0.50
N GLN A 1123 32.33 43.71 1.40
CA GLN A 1123 33.69 43.41 1.82
C GLN A 1123 33.77 42.32 2.88
N GLY A 1124 32.63 41.89 3.45
CA GLY A 1124 32.52 40.93 4.55
C GLY A 1124 33.01 41.45 5.91
N GLY A 1125 34.09 42.22 5.92
CA GLY A 1125 34.57 42.99 7.07
C GLY A 1125 35.27 44.28 6.64
N TYR A 1126 35.05 45.34 7.42
CA TYR A 1126 35.48 46.71 7.09
C TYR A 1126 35.66 47.57 8.35
N VAL A 1127 36.46 48.63 8.22
CA VAL A 1127 36.77 49.55 9.33
C VAL A 1127 35.61 50.53 9.52
N LEU A 1128 35.03 50.57 10.72
CA LEU A 1128 33.97 51.53 11.11
C LEU A 1128 34.56 52.86 11.58
N GLU A 1129 35.47 52.77 12.55
CA GLU A 1129 36.21 53.92 13.06
C GLU A 1129 37.66 53.86 12.54
N PRO A 1130 37.96 54.51 11.39
CA PRO A 1130 39.35 54.78 11.03
C PRO A 1130 39.88 55.81 12.03
N GLU A 1131 40.90 55.42 12.78
CA GLU A 1131 41.65 56.38 13.58
C GLU A 1131 42.35 57.39 12.67
N SER A 1132 42.47 58.63 13.13
CA SER A 1132 43.00 59.73 12.30
C SER A 1132 44.50 59.60 12.00
N ASP A 1133 45.22 58.75 12.75
CA ASP A 1133 46.60 58.36 12.51
C ASP A 1133 46.69 56.92 11.99
N SER A 1134 47.67 56.66 11.12
CA SER A 1134 47.84 55.37 10.40
C SER A 1134 48.22 54.15 11.26
N ASN A 1135 48.45 54.31 12.58
CA ASN A 1135 49.03 53.29 13.46
C ASN A 1135 48.19 53.09 14.74
N PRO A 1136 47.17 52.21 14.73
CA PRO A 1136 46.48 51.78 15.96
C PRO A 1136 47.34 50.82 16.79
N GLU A 1137 47.13 50.80 18.11
CA GLU A 1137 47.78 49.88 19.05
C GLU A 1137 46.96 48.61 19.31
N ALA A 1138 45.67 48.64 18.99
CA ALA A 1138 44.79 47.47 19.00
C ALA A 1138 43.68 47.58 17.93
N ILE A 1139 43.20 46.44 17.48
CA ILE A 1139 42.01 46.32 16.63
C ILE A 1139 40.96 45.49 17.37
N LEU A 1140 39.75 46.03 17.50
CA LEU A 1140 38.58 45.27 17.92
C LEU A 1140 37.80 44.84 16.67
N VAL A 1141 37.48 43.56 16.56
CA VAL A 1141 36.68 43.00 15.46
C VAL A 1141 35.46 42.27 16.02
N SER A 1142 34.28 42.52 15.46
CA SER A 1142 33.02 42.02 16.01
C SER A 1142 31.92 41.93 14.96
N THR A 1143 30.81 41.31 15.34
CA THR A 1143 29.63 41.10 14.48
C THR A 1143 28.36 41.41 15.27
N GLY A 1144 27.25 41.65 14.56
CA GLY A 1144 25.92 41.76 15.17
C GLY A 1144 25.86 42.72 16.36
N SER A 1145 25.24 42.24 17.44
CA SER A 1145 25.04 43.00 18.67
C SER A 1145 26.33 43.43 19.39
N GLU A 1146 27.46 42.79 19.11
CA GLU A 1146 28.71 43.09 19.81
C GLU A 1146 29.45 44.28 19.18
N VAL A 1147 29.09 44.70 17.95
CA VAL A 1147 29.72 45.86 17.29
C VAL A 1147 29.53 47.14 18.11
N SER A 1148 28.31 47.44 18.57
CA SER A 1148 28.06 48.60 19.43
C SER A 1148 28.82 48.52 20.77
N ILE A 1149 28.99 47.31 21.32
CA ILE A 1149 29.74 47.10 22.57
C ILE A 1149 31.24 47.31 22.33
N THR A 1150 31.77 46.90 21.18
CA THR A 1150 33.18 47.19 20.81
C THR A 1150 33.45 48.67 20.51
N VAL A 1151 32.47 49.43 20.01
CA VAL A 1151 32.59 50.89 19.87
C VAL A 1151 32.69 51.55 21.26
N GLU A 1152 31.87 51.10 22.22
CA GLU A 1152 31.95 51.57 23.61
C GLU A 1152 33.28 51.16 24.29
N ALA A 1153 33.74 49.92 24.10
CA ALA A 1153 35.03 49.45 24.59
C ALA A 1153 36.21 50.24 23.99
N ALA A 1154 36.15 50.59 22.71
CA ALA A 1154 37.13 51.45 22.06
C ALA A 1154 37.14 52.87 22.66
N HIS A 1155 35.98 53.40 23.05
CA HIS A 1155 35.90 54.68 23.76
C HIS A 1155 36.58 54.60 25.14
N LEU A 1156 36.33 53.54 25.92
CA LEU A 1156 37.00 53.30 27.21
C LEU A 1156 38.52 53.13 27.08
N LEU A 1157 38.98 52.45 26.01
CA LEU A 1157 40.42 52.32 25.71
C LEU A 1157 41.06 53.64 25.29
N LYS A 1158 40.36 54.46 24.50
CA LYS A 1158 40.81 55.82 24.12
C LYS A 1158 40.93 56.73 25.34
N GLN A 1159 40.03 56.62 26.33
CA GLN A 1159 40.17 57.30 27.62
C GLN A 1159 41.39 56.84 28.44
N LYS A 1160 41.83 55.58 28.28
CA LYS A 1160 43.09 55.05 28.85
C LYS A 1160 44.34 55.43 28.02
N GLY A 1161 44.18 56.15 26.91
CA GLY A 1161 45.26 56.63 26.04
C GLY A 1161 45.65 55.69 24.89
N TYR A 1162 44.92 54.58 24.68
CA TYR A 1162 45.19 53.67 23.56
C TYR A 1162 44.62 54.16 22.23
N LYS A 1163 45.38 53.95 21.17
CA LYS A 1163 44.90 54.05 19.78
C LYS A 1163 44.16 52.77 19.36
N VAL A 1164 42.87 52.86 19.07
CA VAL A 1164 42.01 51.70 18.80
C VAL A 1164 41.18 51.86 17.53
N ARG A 1165 41.32 50.87 16.64
CA ARG A 1165 40.50 50.66 15.45
C ARG A 1165 39.33 49.71 15.76
N VAL A 1166 38.15 50.01 15.23
CA VAL A 1166 36.98 49.10 15.27
C VAL A 1166 36.64 48.59 13.87
N VAL A 1167 36.42 47.28 13.76
CA VAL A 1167 36.06 46.57 12.52
C VAL A 1167 34.73 45.85 12.71
N SER A 1168 33.76 46.15 11.85
CA SER A 1168 32.58 45.29 11.69
C SER A 1168 32.90 44.16 10.72
N MET A 1169 32.53 42.92 11.04
CA MET A 1169 32.72 41.75 10.18
C MET A 1169 31.40 40.99 9.95
N PRO A 1170 30.40 41.62 9.32
CA PRO A 1170 29.07 41.01 9.15
C PRO A 1170 29.09 39.67 8.42
N CYS A 1171 30.09 39.36 7.57
CA CYS A 1171 30.23 38.03 6.96
C CYS A 1171 31.71 37.67 6.74
N THR A 1172 32.18 36.64 7.45
CA THR A 1172 33.56 36.15 7.41
C THR A 1172 33.96 35.59 6.04
N GLU A 1173 33.02 34.96 5.34
CA GLU A 1173 33.21 34.27 4.07
C GLU A 1173 33.42 35.28 2.93
N LEU A 1174 32.65 36.38 2.93
CA LEU A 1174 32.89 37.51 2.02
C LEU A 1174 34.21 38.24 2.32
N PHE A 1175 34.68 38.23 3.58
CA PHE A 1175 35.97 38.82 3.94
C PHE A 1175 37.12 37.95 3.44
N ASP A 1176 37.00 36.63 3.55
CA ASP A 1176 37.94 35.65 3.01
C ASP A 1176 38.10 35.74 1.48
N GLU A 1177 37.00 35.99 0.76
CA GLU A 1177 37.02 36.23 -0.69
C GLU A 1177 37.81 37.49 -1.08
N GLN A 1178 38.06 38.43 -0.16
CA GLN A 1178 38.78 39.65 -0.50
C GLN A 1178 40.28 39.42 -0.75
N PRO A 1179 40.89 40.19 -1.67
CA PRO A 1179 42.33 40.18 -1.90
C PRO A 1179 43.11 40.35 -0.59
N LEU A 1180 44.26 39.67 -0.49
CA LEU A 1180 45.10 39.69 0.71
C LEU A 1180 45.44 41.13 1.17
N HIS A 1181 45.72 42.04 0.23
CA HIS A 1181 46.00 43.44 0.54
C HIS A 1181 44.81 44.17 1.19
N TYR A 1182 43.57 43.83 0.83
CA TYR A 1182 42.39 44.39 1.48
C TYR A 1182 42.24 43.84 2.89
N ARG A 1183 42.34 42.51 3.07
CA ARG A 1183 42.28 41.87 4.40
C ARG A 1183 43.34 42.44 5.35
N GLN A 1184 44.57 42.62 4.87
CA GLN A 1184 45.67 43.27 5.59
C GLN A 1184 45.44 44.77 5.83
N SER A 1185 44.67 45.47 4.99
CA SER A 1185 44.32 46.88 5.22
C SER A 1185 43.29 47.06 6.35
N VAL A 1186 42.44 46.04 6.58
CA VAL A 1186 41.45 46.00 7.67
C VAL A 1186 42.09 45.51 8.96
N LEU A 1187 42.68 44.31 8.94
CA LEU A 1187 43.40 43.69 10.05
C LEU A 1187 44.90 43.84 9.81
N LEU A 1188 45.48 44.89 10.37
CA LEU A 1188 46.88 45.28 10.14
C LEU A 1188 47.86 44.24 10.69
N LYS A 1189 48.98 44.07 9.98
CA LYS A 1189 50.14 43.34 10.48
C LYS A 1189 50.73 44.06 11.71
N ASP A 1190 51.32 43.28 12.61
CA ASP A 1190 52.03 43.73 13.81
C ASP A 1190 51.16 44.48 14.86
N VAL A 1191 49.83 44.48 14.69
CA VAL A 1191 48.86 45.07 15.64
C VAL A 1191 48.05 43.96 16.32
N PRO A 1192 47.96 43.94 17.67
CA PRO A 1192 47.04 43.07 18.41
C PRO A 1192 45.60 43.19 17.92
N VAL A 1193 44.90 42.05 17.84
CA VAL A 1193 43.50 41.99 17.38
C VAL A 1193 42.70 41.15 18.36
N VAL A 1194 41.60 41.69 18.87
CA VAL A 1194 40.68 41.01 19.78
C VAL A 1194 39.33 40.89 19.09
N SER A 1195 38.81 39.66 18.96
CA SER A 1195 37.46 39.44 18.45
C SER A 1195 36.43 39.40 19.56
N VAL A 1196 35.25 39.92 19.32
CA VAL A 1196 34.11 39.90 20.26
C VAL A 1196 32.86 39.40 19.57
N GLU A 1197 32.32 38.29 20.06
CA GLU A 1197 31.05 37.72 19.58
C GLU A 1197 30.39 36.94 20.73
N ALA A 1198 29.09 37.16 20.99
CA ALA A 1198 28.36 36.48 22.07
C ALA A 1198 27.96 35.02 21.72
N LEU A 1199 28.90 34.30 21.07
CA LEU A 1199 28.81 32.97 20.49
C LEU A 1199 30.15 32.25 20.65
N SER A 1200 30.28 31.04 20.10
CA SER A 1200 31.53 30.27 20.14
C SER A 1200 32.72 31.03 19.58
N THR A 1201 33.86 30.92 20.25
CA THR A 1201 35.15 31.47 19.80
C THR A 1201 35.77 30.68 18.63
N PHE A 1202 35.18 29.56 18.20
CA PHE A 1202 35.70 28.73 17.11
C PHE A 1202 35.67 29.45 15.75
N GLY A 1203 36.82 29.46 15.08
CA GLY A 1203 37.01 30.11 13.78
C GLY A 1203 37.63 31.51 13.91
N TRP A 1204 37.41 32.20 15.03
CA TRP A 1204 37.93 33.54 15.27
C TRP A 1204 39.46 33.63 15.32
N GLN A 1205 40.16 32.54 15.65
CA GLN A 1205 41.63 32.47 15.59
C GLN A 1205 42.23 32.75 14.20
N LYS A 1206 41.40 32.78 13.14
CA LYS A 1206 41.78 33.19 11.78
C LYS A 1206 41.83 34.72 11.60
N TYR A 1207 41.16 35.46 12.47
CA TYR A 1207 40.96 36.91 12.39
C TYR A 1207 41.39 37.65 13.66
N SER A 1208 41.71 36.96 14.75
CA SER A 1208 42.09 37.58 16.02
C SER A 1208 43.15 36.80 16.78
N HIS A 1209 43.91 37.53 17.60
CA HIS A 1209 44.94 37.02 18.49
C HIS A 1209 44.38 36.59 19.86
N ALA A 1210 43.24 37.14 20.24
CA ALA A 1210 42.47 36.75 21.42
C ALA A 1210 40.97 36.92 21.16
N GLN A 1211 40.15 36.18 21.91
CA GLN A 1211 38.71 36.08 21.69
C GLN A 1211 37.96 36.35 23.00
N VAL A 1212 36.98 37.26 22.95
CA VAL A 1212 35.94 37.42 23.98
C VAL A 1212 34.65 36.83 23.41
N GLY A 1213 34.14 35.78 24.06
CA GLY A 1213 32.97 35.05 23.58
C GLY A 1213 32.67 33.82 24.45
N MET A 1214 31.70 33.04 24.00
CA MET A 1214 31.13 31.94 24.78
C MET A 1214 31.98 30.66 24.68
N VAL A 1215 32.29 30.07 25.84
CA VAL A 1215 32.92 28.75 25.97
C VAL A 1215 32.07 27.74 26.77
N THR A 1216 30.86 28.16 27.16
CA THR A 1216 29.82 27.35 27.81
C THR A 1216 28.47 27.62 27.14
N PHE A 1217 27.45 26.85 27.48
CA PHE A 1217 26.07 27.28 27.25
C PHE A 1217 25.76 28.56 28.02
N GLY A 1218 24.72 29.27 27.57
CA GLY A 1218 24.24 30.50 28.18
C GLY A 1218 23.41 30.30 29.46
N SER A 1219 22.55 31.26 29.78
CA SER A 1219 21.75 31.29 31.02
C SER A 1219 20.39 31.95 30.81
N SER A 1220 19.39 31.54 31.59
CA SER A 1220 18.05 32.12 31.58
C SER A 1220 18.00 33.37 32.48
N GLY A 1221 17.69 34.52 31.88
CA GLY A 1221 17.50 35.79 32.59
C GLY A 1221 17.40 36.98 31.63
N PRO A 1222 17.17 38.21 32.14
CA PRO A 1222 17.15 39.42 31.33
C PRO A 1222 18.48 39.58 30.57
N TYR A 1223 18.43 39.81 29.26
CA TYR A 1223 19.61 39.66 28.40
C TYR A 1223 20.83 40.50 28.83
N LYS A 1224 20.61 41.68 29.45
CA LYS A 1224 21.69 42.53 29.99
C LYS A 1224 22.40 41.90 31.19
N ASP A 1225 21.66 41.22 32.05
CA ASP A 1225 22.22 40.50 33.19
C ASP A 1225 22.96 39.24 32.71
N VAL A 1226 22.46 38.57 31.67
CA VAL A 1226 23.12 37.43 31.01
C VAL A 1226 24.43 37.87 30.33
N TYR A 1227 24.42 38.98 29.57
CA TYR A 1227 25.64 39.56 28.97
C TYR A 1227 26.69 39.88 30.04
N LYS A 1228 26.27 40.49 31.15
CA LYS A 1228 27.14 40.80 32.29
C LYS A 1228 27.67 39.55 32.99
N ALA A 1229 26.87 38.49 33.11
CA ALA A 1229 27.28 37.23 33.74
C ALA A 1229 28.30 36.43 32.92
N PHE A 1230 28.38 36.68 31.61
CA PHE A 1230 29.34 36.07 30.69
C PHE A 1230 30.40 37.05 30.16
N ASP A 1231 30.62 38.17 30.88
CA ASP A 1231 31.65 39.16 30.58
C ASP A 1231 31.57 39.80 29.16
N ILE A 1232 30.41 39.72 28.49
CA ILE A 1232 30.14 40.42 27.22
C ILE A 1232 29.78 41.88 27.52
N THR A 1233 30.79 42.63 27.97
CA THR A 1233 30.67 44.02 28.44
C THR A 1233 31.80 44.89 27.89
N ALA A 1234 31.55 46.19 27.71
CA ALA A 1234 32.55 47.12 27.18
C ALA A 1234 33.78 47.21 28.09
N GLU A 1235 33.57 47.14 29.41
CA GLU A 1235 34.61 47.15 30.43
C GLU A 1235 35.54 45.93 30.32
N HIS A 1236 34.97 44.72 30.24
CA HIS A 1236 35.76 43.49 30.11
C HIS A 1236 36.51 43.43 28.78
N ILE A 1237 35.89 43.83 27.67
CA ILE A 1237 36.56 43.90 26.36
C ILE A 1237 37.75 44.87 26.42
N ALA A 1238 37.58 46.04 27.07
CA ALA A 1238 38.66 47.00 27.27
C ALA A 1238 39.77 46.49 28.21
N GLU A 1239 39.44 45.72 29.24
CA GLU A 1239 40.43 45.07 30.12
C GLU A 1239 41.20 43.97 29.39
N MET A 1240 40.50 43.06 28.70
CA MET A 1240 41.11 41.98 27.94
C MET A 1240 42.05 42.52 26.85
N THR A 1241 41.63 43.58 26.15
CA THR A 1241 42.46 44.22 25.12
C THR A 1241 43.73 44.84 25.71
N ASP A 1242 43.64 45.57 26.82
CA ASP A 1242 44.78 46.12 27.54
C ASP A 1242 45.76 45.00 27.99
N ASN A 1243 45.24 43.88 28.49
CA ASN A 1243 46.02 42.70 28.87
C ASN A 1243 46.73 42.03 27.67
N VAL A 1244 46.04 41.86 26.53
CA VAL A 1244 46.59 41.28 25.30
C VAL A 1244 47.68 42.17 24.69
N VAL A 1245 47.46 43.48 24.64
CA VAL A 1245 48.47 44.45 24.16
C VAL A 1245 49.72 44.40 25.04
N LYS A 1246 49.57 44.39 26.38
CA LYS A 1246 50.68 44.25 27.32
C LYS A 1246 51.43 42.91 27.16
N TYR A 1247 50.70 41.82 26.96
CA TYR A 1247 51.27 40.47 26.78
C TYR A 1247 52.10 40.36 25.50
N LEU A 1248 51.53 40.77 24.35
CA LEU A 1248 52.23 40.71 23.06
C LEU A 1248 53.43 41.69 23.02
N LYS A 1249 53.29 42.88 23.62
CA LYS A 1249 54.41 43.82 23.80
C LYS A 1249 55.55 43.23 24.65
N LYS A 1250 55.23 42.39 25.63
CA LYS A 1250 56.23 41.64 26.44
C LYS A 1250 56.86 40.47 25.65
N LEU A 1251 56.14 39.85 24.72
CA LEU A 1251 56.68 38.84 23.79
C LEU A 1251 57.54 39.43 22.66
N GLY A 1252 57.51 40.75 22.47
CA GLY A 1252 58.33 41.46 21.49
C GLY A 1252 57.91 41.27 20.03
N HIS A 1253 56.82 40.54 19.76
CA HIS A 1253 56.23 40.37 18.44
C HIS A 1253 54.73 40.09 18.55
N VAL A 1254 54.00 40.38 17.47
CA VAL A 1254 52.61 39.96 17.27
C VAL A 1254 52.61 38.90 16.17
N PRO A 1255 51.93 37.75 16.33
CA PRO A 1255 51.80 36.77 15.26
C PRO A 1255 51.17 37.36 13.98
N GLU A 1256 51.47 36.79 12.82
CA GLU A 1256 50.83 37.23 11.57
C GLU A 1256 49.55 36.42 11.32
N LEU A 1257 48.39 37.08 11.29
CA LEU A 1257 47.09 36.44 11.03
C LEU A 1257 46.97 35.85 9.61
N PHE A 1258 47.71 36.41 8.64
CA PHE A 1258 47.69 36.00 7.23
C PHE A 1258 49.11 35.64 6.75
N PRO A 1259 49.71 34.53 7.24
CA PRO A 1259 51.06 34.14 6.85
C PRO A 1259 51.12 33.83 5.35
N GLN A 1260 52.20 34.26 4.69
CA GLN A 1260 52.37 34.10 3.22
C GLN A 1260 52.45 32.63 2.75
N TYR A 1261 52.69 31.69 3.66
CA TYR A 1261 52.73 30.26 3.40
C TYR A 1261 51.37 29.62 3.73
N GLY A 1262 50.42 29.74 2.80
CA GLY A 1262 49.17 28.97 2.84
C GLY A 1262 49.41 27.47 2.57
N PRO A 1263 48.45 26.59 2.90
CA PRO A 1263 48.52 25.19 2.51
C PRO A 1263 48.60 25.04 0.99
N CYS A 1264 49.33 24.03 0.50
CA CYS A 1264 49.26 23.64 -0.91
C CYS A 1264 47.81 23.30 -1.26
N ALA A 1265 47.34 23.85 -2.38
CA ALA A 1265 46.00 23.65 -2.94
C ALA A 1265 45.78 22.22 -3.46
#